data_AF-A0AB32TV23-F1
#
_entry.id   AF-A0AB32TV23-F1
#
_cell.length_a   1.000
_cell.length_b   1.000
_cell.length_c   1.000
_cell.angle_alpha   90.00
_cell.angle_beta   90.00
_cell.angle_gamma   90.00
#
_symmetry.space_group_name_H-M   'P 1'
#
loop_
_entity.id
_entity.type
_entity.pdbx_description
1 polymer ?
#
loop_
_entity_poly.entity_id
_entity_poly.type
_entity_poly.pdbx_seq_one_letter_code
_entity_poly.pdbx_strand_id
1 'polypeptide(L)'
;MSMHNSKISKYDASQCMKKQQLKKILPSPLINAWIYVLEVTIEIMDLGVGVNIVETAALGRPFRLGMLYDCRKDAFVPGITLWDEEQLQQSIKIHPQIKTDFCVTNSDFIEAKCQLLNINDCLKLSFLSGLINVSGAAKYLSDTKKSFKQQRLTLHYHSTTKREELTVNHLPSENITHYEVFENDAATHVVTAVLYGANACFVFDREASLVEDQSTVDRDVKAALEKLKGISESTQIDLSLDDNQKTVFEKFSCTFYGDFQLKSNPASFEEALRVFADLPKLLGETKECAVPLRVWLYPLDKLHSHYVKLQQEISIDLIRNVESVFESLRTTEMKCSDLLNDTPSLAFAGFHDKIMIMKQNCCNYKLSFMKKLGSLLPKIRSDTENETALIELLHDHEKCPFRKRDLEKWVKEKENESVIIKTLLRQLTDSGATVENNLDGILMDLNVENVVSYTFTSLECPDVLLTKQKAFLNPSTIENNSEDASVLSKKSGFTSDIKTTMRSNLIIFKNLMESKICKPAKYIVASKEIPNPGSCILIYENGSDEATCFTPPIKPAHPVTEQISGERVVLKVTPVCPATEELRLLYKTKEEKDWKSQSVKKSQDTVILTDLRPDTEYEMKFAAVGKLNYTIDSDVIHLRVIDKNLTDATESILEKLSLIEDKCSKLMEGKSAVTFRAIRNKFEDMKRHCQTYKQDRIKSTIQSVQACEKDISALTDLLQAHHESPFNISDIVEWIRVKETESKAVEKILQQLLETGAEVNNSLDEYLLDVSFENVVCYTFTSLDLPDDLLSDQEDFLKPEMIRRNSDKKPNAVSETWLTGSTREKLKKQLEMFKELKCSYGSHSTKFLVISEDQTNHPGSCILLYENGSYKAKCFTPPIKPAEPIIEQVIGERVVLKVTSVCPATEELRLLYKTKEENDWKSQSVKKSQDTVILTDLRPDTEYEMKFAAVGKLNYTIDSDVIHLRVIDKKLTDATESILEKLSLIEDKCSKLMEDKSAVTFRAIHNKFEDMRRHCQIYKQDLEIKITSTMQSVQTCEKDISALTDLLQAHHESPFNESDLIEWIRVKETESNAVEKILQQLLDSGTEVNNSLDEYLFDVSFENVVCYTFTSLDLPDNLLSKQGDFLKPEIMRRNSNKNPNSVSETWLTGSIRETMKKHLEIFNELKCSYGSHSSTFLVVYKSHTNHPGSCILIYENGSDKATCFTPPIKPASPVIEQIGEDIVVLKATPLCPATQELRLLYKKKEENDWKSQSVKTSGDEVFLTGLRPDTEYKMKYVALGKLNYTTDSDVIGVTTRVVSEKQCALPYSCNTNFTYFNSELLNSNSMQLNETGKYLQDKSEQKLSMTKEPRNNQPMSFDSSEEVKVCTVLAGKTNNCQTHFIASLRARIEHLTEVRSVDESDIVLIFCPIVSRAGTDIDAAIHRCYTNASKLTVLVVLHHTFDPEKTVSDSSKIVNRENLLTVDCLFYEDAGLLQCQRNSDAYDKSVNWLIAQGKKTGLKIYPKKSPDSQSNGRKFWR
;
A
#
# COMPACT_ATOMS: atom_id res chain seq x y z
N MET A 1 -9.19 8.26 -13.23
CA MET A 1 -10.22 8.49 -14.27
C MET A 1 -10.45 9.96 -14.65
N SER A 2 -9.66 10.94 -14.16
CA SER A 2 -9.86 12.38 -14.46
C SER A 2 -8.91 13.01 -15.50
N MET A 3 -8.10 12.23 -16.25
CA MET A 3 -7.24 12.79 -17.31
C MET A 3 -7.69 12.50 -18.75
N HIS A 4 -8.84 11.86 -18.96
CA HIS A 4 -9.36 11.60 -20.32
C HIS A 4 -10.25 12.72 -20.90
N ASN A 5 -10.58 13.77 -20.15
CA ASN A 5 -11.52 14.82 -20.61
C ASN A 5 -10.89 16.14 -21.08
N SER A 6 -9.57 16.33 -21.09
CA SER A 6 -8.97 17.62 -21.53
C SER A 6 -8.37 17.64 -22.94
N LYS A 7 -8.42 16.54 -23.71
CA LYS A 7 -7.87 16.50 -25.08
C LYS A 7 -8.89 16.58 -26.22
N ILE A 8 -10.19 16.64 -25.95
CA ILE A 8 -11.21 16.71 -27.03
C ILE A 8 -11.56 18.16 -27.43
N SER A 9 -11.33 19.18 -26.60
CA SER A 9 -11.80 20.55 -26.93
C SER A 9 -10.88 21.38 -27.84
N LYS A 10 -9.76 20.85 -28.36
CA LYS A 10 -8.84 21.62 -29.25
C LYS A 10 -8.87 21.22 -30.72
N TYR A 11 -9.64 20.21 -31.11
CA TYR A 11 -9.66 19.73 -32.50
C TYR A 11 -10.68 20.45 -33.42
N ASP A 12 -11.68 21.17 -32.91
CA ASP A 12 -12.72 21.78 -33.74
C ASP A 12 -12.37 23.14 -34.39
N ALA A 13 -11.37 23.87 -33.89
CA ALA A 13 -11.06 25.20 -34.44
C ALA A 13 -10.34 25.16 -35.80
N SER A 14 -9.68 24.06 -36.16
CA SER A 14 -8.85 23.98 -37.38
C SER A 14 -9.67 23.77 -38.66
N GLN A 15 -10.83 23.11 -38.59
CA GLN A 15 -11.63 22.84 -39.78
C GLN A 15 -12.33 24.09 -40.36
N CYS A 16 -12.52 25.15 -39.58
CA CYS A 16 -13.25 26.32 -40.08
C CYS A 16 -12.43 27.16 -41.10
N MET A 17 -11.09 27.12 -41.06
CA MET A 17 -10.26 27.94 -41.96
C MET A 17 -10.06 27.33 -43.36
N LYS A 18 -10.20 26.01 -43.55
CA LYS A 18 -10.07 25.38 -44.88
C LYS A 18 -11.31 25.52 -45.77
N LYS A 19 -12.49 25.87 -45.22
CA LYS A 19 -13.71 26.09 -46.01
C LYS A 19 -13.66 27.34 -46.91
N GLN A 20 -12.82 28.34 -46.61
CA GLN A 20 -12.78 29.58 -47.41
C GLN A 20 -11.94 29.48 -48.70
N GLN A 21 -10.96 28.57 -48.79
CA GLN A 21 -10.09 28.49 -49.98
C GLN A 21 -10.68 27.65 -51.14
N LEU A 22 -11.63 26.76 -50.88
CA LEU A 22 -12.23 25.90 -51.92
C LEU A 22 -13.26 26.61 -52.83
N LYS A 23 -13.65 27.87 -52.54
CA LYS A 23 -14.63 28.62 -53.36
C LYS A 23 -14.10 29.19 -54.69
N LYS A 24 -12.80 29.05 -55.01
CA LYS A 24 -12.20 29.75 -56.17
C LYS A 24 -11.90 28.90 -57.41
N ILE A 25 -12.03 27.58 -57.41
CA ILE A 25 -11.40 26.75 -58.48
C ILE A 25 -12.35 25.78 -59.22
N LEU A 26 -13.64 25.64 -58.86
CA LEU A 26 -14.54 24.72 -59.59
C LEU A 26 -15.70 25.42 -60.35
N PRO A 27 -16.04 25.00 -61.58
CA PRO A 27 -17.08 25.64 -62.39
C PRO A 27 -18.50 25.46 -61.80
N SER A 28 -19.31 26.51 -61.95
CA SER A 28 -20.61 26.74 -61.28
C SER A 28 -21.61 25.56 -61.22
N PRO A 29 -21.76 24.68 -62.23
CA PRO A 29 -22.72 23.58 -62.11
C PRO A 29 -22.25 22.47 -61.13
N LEU A 30 -20.93 22.22 -61.07
CA LEU A 30 -20.36 21.20 -60.19
C LEU A 30 -20.24 21.68 -58.74
N ILE A 31 -20.01 22.98 -58.52
CA ILE A 31 -20.06 23.55 -57.16
C ILE A 31 -21.45 23.44 -56.55
N ASN A 32 -22.53 23.63 -57.32
CA ASN A 32 -23.87 23.45 -56.76
C ASN A 32 -24.18 21.99 -56.47
N ALA A 33 -23.74 21.05 -57.32
CA ALA A 33 -23.89 19.62 -57.04
C ALA A 33 -23.04 19.19 -55.81
N TRP A 34 -21.83 19.73 -55.67
CA TRP A 34 -20.97 19.46 -54.52
C TRP A 34 -21.42 20.16 -53.25
N ILE A 35 -21.93 21.40 -53.29
CA ILE A 35 -22.56 22.04 -52.13
C ILE A 35 -23.80 21.26 -51.73
N TYR A 36 -24.61 20.79 -52.68
CA TYR A 36 -25.77 19.96 -52.36
C TYR A 36 -25.36 18.62 -51.74
N VAL A 37 -24.32 17.95 -52.27
CA VAL A 37 -23.81 16.72 -51.66
C VAL A 37 -23.12 17.00 -50.32
N LEU A 38 -22.41 18.10 -50.14
CA LEU A 38 -21.73 18.41 -48.88
C LEU A 38 -22.70 18.96 -47.82
N GLU A 39 -23.78 19.66 -48.20
CA GLU A 39 -24.89 19.99 -47.31
C GLU A 39 -25.65 18.72 -46.94
N VAL A 40 -25.92 17.81 -47.87
CA VAL A 40 -26.53 16.51 -47.57
C VAL A 40 -25.60 15.64 -46.73
N THR A 41 -24.28 15.66 -46.95
CA THR A 41 -23.33 14.84 -46.18
C THR A 41 -23.03 15.45 -44.82
N ILE A 42 -23.05 16.79 -44.68
CA ILE A 42 -22.98 17.45 -43.37
C ILE A 42 -24.30 17.28 -42.62
N GLU A 43 -25.47 17.29 -43.27
CA GLU A 43 -26.71 16.86 -42.62
C GLU A 43 -26.65 15.39 -42.22
N ILE A 44 -26.05 14.49 -43.01
CA ILE A 44 -25.87 13.07 -42.64
C ILE A 44 -24.82 12.85 -41.55
N MET A 45 -23.78 13.69 -41.45
CA MET A 45 -22.75 13.57 -40.40
C MET A 45 -23.12 14.32 -39.11
N ASP A 46 -23.89 15.41 -39.16
CA ASP A 46 -24.52 15.99 -37.96
C ASP A 46 -25.72 15.17 -37.46
N LEU A 47 -26.29 14.27 -38.28
CA LEU A 47 -27.27 13.28 -37.82
C LEU A 47 -26.67 12.26 -36.81
N GLY A 48 -25.35 12.19 -36.67
CA GLY A 48 -24.67 11.39 -35.64
C GLY A 48 -24.43 12.10 -34.30
N VAL A 49 -24.59 13.42 -34.23
CA VAL A 49 -24.31 14.23 -33.03
C VAL A 49 -25.58 14.98 -32.62
N GLY A 50 -26.41 14.34 -31.80
CA GLY A 50 -27.44 15.08 -31.02
C GLY A 50 -28.79 14.39 -30.79
N VAL A 51 -28.99 13.15 -31.23
CA VAL A 51 -30.21 12.39 -30.91
C VAL A 51 -29.93 11.45 -29.74
N ASN A 52 -30.36 11.83 -28.52
CA ASN A 52 -30.28 11.00 -27.31
C ASN A 52 -31.24 9.80 -27.40
N ILE A 53 -30.89 8.78 -28.18
CA ILE A 53 -31.61 7.50 -28.17
C ILE A 53 -31.31 6.82 -26.83
N VAL A 54 -32.35 6.52 -26.05
CA VAL A 54 -32.19 5.89 -24.73
C VAL A 54 -32.27 4.38 -24.86
N GLU A 55 -31.23 3.69 -24.41
CA GLU A 55 -31.22 2.22 -24.26
C GLU A 55 -31.58 1.84 -22.82
N THR A 56 -32.59 0.97 -22.64
CA THR A 56 -33.06 0.58 -21.30
C THR A 56 -33.52 -0.87 -21.22
N ALA A 57 -33.45 -1.46 -20.02
CA ALA A 57 -33.87 -2.83 -19.76
C ALA A 57 -35.41 -2.96 -19.67
N ALA A 58 -35.95 -4.03 -20.22
CA ALA A 58 -37.40 -4.26 -20.24
C ALA A 58 -37.95 -4.66 -18.87
N LEU A 59 -37.20 -5.45 -18.10
CA LEU A 59 -37.54 -5.90 -16.74
C LEU A 59 -38.90 -6.61 -16.61
N GLY A 60 -39.25 -7.40 -17.63
CA GLY A 60 -40.52 -8.13 -17.69
C GLY A 60 -41.74 -7.26 -18.07
N ARG A 61 -41.52 -6.01 -18.47
CA ARG A 61 -42.56 -5.15 -19.04
C ARG A 61 -42.82 -5.55 -20.51
N PRO A 62 -44.08 -5.62 -20.96
CA PRO A 62 -44.45 -6.16 -22.27
C PRO A 62 -44.25 -5.14 -23.41
N PHE A 63 -43.02 -4.73 -23.66
CA PHE A 63 -42.70 -3.79 -24.73
C PHE A 63 -42.94 -4.38 -26.13
N ARG A 64 -43.42 -3.54 -27.04
CA ARG A 64 -43.58 -3.80 -28.47
C ARG A 64 -43.09 -2.59 -29.26
N LEU A 65 -42.69 -2.79 -30.50
CA LEU A 65 -42.35 -1.69 -31.41
C LEU A 65 -43.54 -0.73 -31.55
N GLY A 66 -43.25 0.56 -31.66
CA GLY A 66 -44.24 1.61 -31.80
C GLY A 66 -44.99 1.99 -30.51
N MET A 67 -44.79 1.28 -29.40
CA MET A 67 -45.34 1.70 -28.11
C MET A 67 -44.73 3.01 -27.65
N LEU A 68 -45.57 3.87 -27.09
CA LEU A 68 -45.14 5.11 -26.48
C LEU A 68 -44.64 4.88 -25.05
N TYR A 69 -43.66 5.66 -24.63
CA TYR A 69 -43.02 5.57 -23.32
C TYR A 69 -42.82 6.94 -22.69
N ASP A 70 -43.17 7.08 -21.42
CA ASP A 70 -42.91 8.26 -20.62
C ASP A 70 -41.71 8.04 -19.69
N CYS A 71 -40.52 8.49 -20.12
CA CYS A 71 -39.30 8.44 -19.32
C CYS A 71 -39.39 9.22 -17.99
N ARG A 72 -40.33 10.16 -17.84
CA ARG A 72 -40.51 10.89 -16.58
C ARG A 72 -41.02 9.95 -15.48
N LYS A 73 -41.95 9.07 -15.84
CA LYS A 73 -42.61 8.10 -14.94
C LYS A 73 -42.08 6.67 -15.08
N ASP A 74 -41.21 6.41 -16.06
CA ASP A 74 -40.75 5.08 -16.48
C ASP A 74 -41.89 4.09 -16.80
N ALA A 75 -42.93 4.59 -17.46
CA ALA A 75 -44.13 3.84 -17.81
C ALA A 75 -44.39 3.86 -19.32
N PHE A 76 -44.86 2.74 -19.86
CA PHE A 76 -45.37 2.70 -21.24
C PHE A 76 -46.84 3.13 -21.28
N VAL A 77 -47.29 3.68 -22.41
CA VAL A 77 -48.68 4.05 -22.63
C VAL A 77 -49.36 2.94 -23.44
N PRO A 78 -50.27 2.14 -22.84
CA PRO A 78 -50.92 1.04 -23.54
C PRO A 78 -51.97 1.54 -24.54
N GLY A 79 -52.08 0.84 -25.68
CA GLY A 79 -53.19 1.01 -26.63
C GLY A 79 -53.11 2.23 -27.55
N ILE A 80 -52.02 3.01 -27.49
CA ILE A 80 -51.82 4.21 -28.33
C ILE A 80 -50.51 4.03 -29.12
N THR A 81 -50.59 4.16 -30.44
CA THR A 81 -49.46 4.09 -31.38
C THR A 81 -49.47 5.30 -32.31
N LEU A 82 -48.29 5.68 -32.83
CA LEU A 82 -48.19 6.76 -33.82
C LEU A 82 -48.67 6.33 -35.22
N TRP A 83 -48.64 5.02 -35.47
CA TRP A 83 -48.91 4.42 -36.79
C TRP A 83 -50.02 3.39 -36.69
N ASP A 84 -50.73 3.18 -37.80
CA ASP A 84 -51.65 2.05 -37.96
C ASP A 84 -50.90 0.72 -37.89
N GLU A 85 -51.58 -0.34 -37.47
CA GLU A 85 -50.97 -1.67 -37.33
C GLU A 85 -50.38 -2.18 -38.66
N GLU A 86 -51.07 -1.97 -39.79
CA GLU A 86 -50.60 -2.38 -41.11
C GLU A 86 -49.31 -1.68 -41.53
N GLN A 87 -49.21 -0.36 -41.27
CA GLN A 87 -48.00 0.41 -41.54
C GLN A 87 -46.85 -0.07 -40.67
N LEU A 88 -47.08 -0.22 -39.36
CA LEU A 88 -46.07 -0.65 -38.41
C LEU A 88 -45.46 -2.00 -38.81
N GLN A 89 -46.30 -2.99 -39.19
CA GLN A 89 -45.84 -4.32 -39.58
C GLN A 89 -44.97 -4.32 -40.85
N GLN A 90 -45.28 -3.47 -41.83
CA GLN A 90 -44.49 -3.36 -43.07
C GLN A 90 -43.09 -2.78 -42.84
N SER A 91 -42.88 -2.09 -41.70
CA SER A 91 -41.65 -1.35 -41.40
C SER A 91 -40.65 -2.09 -40.51
N ILE A 92 -40.98 -3.30 -40.03
CA ILE A 92 -40.15 -4.05 -39.08
C ILE A 92 -39.02 -4.78 -39.82
N LYS A 93 -37.78 -4.50 -39.43
CA LYS A 93 -36.61 -5.33 -39.76
C LYS A 93 -36.27 -6.24 -38.59
N ILE A 94 -36.05 -7.52 -38.89
CA ILE A 94 -35.69 -8.55 -37.91
C ILE A 94 -34.26 -9.00 -38.18
N HIS A 95 -33.39 -8.89 -37.17
CA HIS A 95 -32.00 -9.33 -37.20
C HIS A 95 -31.77 -10.42 -36.15
N PRO A 96 -31.27 -11.62 -36.51
CA PRO A 96 -30.83 -12.61 -35.53
C PRO A 96 -29.69 -12.03 -34.68
N GLN A 97 -29.80 -12.10 -33.35
CA GLN A 97 -28.79 -11.60 -32.42
C GLN A 97 -28.64 -12.60 -31.28
N ILE A 98 -28.03 -13.75 -31.58
CA ILE A 98 -27.97 -14.89 -30.68
C ILE A 98 -26.72 -14.83 -29.81
N LYS A 99 -26.91 -14.76 -28.49
CA LYS A 99 -25.86 -14.86 -27.48
C LYS A 99 -26.40 -15.66 -26.31
N THR A 100 -25.60 -16.49 -25.68
CA THR A 100 -25.98 -17.16 -24.43
C THR A 100 -24.78 -17.12 -23.50
N ASP A 101 -25.00 -16.63 -22.29
CA ASP A 101 -24.01 -16.58 -21.23
C ASP A 101 -24.67 -16.92 -19.89
N PHE A 102 -23.84 -17.24 -18.91
CA PHE A 102 -24.27 -17.40 -17.53
C PHE A 102 -23.20 -16.87 -16.60
N CYS A 103 -23.61 -16.48 -15.40
CA CYS A 103 -22.71 -16.02 -14.36
C CYS A 103 -23.20 -16.44 -12.98
N VAL A 104 -22.26 -16.66 -12.07
CA VAL A 104 -22.55 -17.08 -10.69
C VAL A 104 -21.99 -16.02 -9.75
N THR A 105 -22.82 -15.53 -8.84
CA THR A 105 -22.45 -14.51 -7.85
C THR A 105 -22.91 -14.90 -6.45
N ASN A 106 -22.14 -14.51 -5.44
CA ASN A 106 -22.52 -14.61 -4.02
C ASN A 106 -22.99 -13.25 -3.45
N SER A 107 -23.08 -12.22 -4.30
CA SER A 107 -23.47 -10.87 -3.89
C SER A 107 -24.99 -10.69 -3.93
N ASP A 108 -25.53 -10.04 -2.91
CA ASP A 108 -26.96 -9.74 -2.74
C ASP A 108 -27.24 -8.22 -2.71
N PHE A 109 -26.21 -7.39 -2.93
CA PHE A 109 -26.30 -5.92 -2.99
C PHE A 109 -27.06 -5.45 -4.24
N ILE A 110 -27.78 -4.33 -4.12
CA ILE A 110 -28.58 -3.71 -5.19
C ILE A 110 -27.74 -3.49 -6.45
N GLU A 111 -26.57 -2.85 -6.33
CA GLU A 111 -25.65 -2.62 -7.44
C GLU A 111 -25.31 -3.90 -8.21
N ALA A 112 -24.91 -4.97 -7.50
CA ALA A 112 -24.53 -6.23 -8.12
C ALA A 112 -25.70 -6.88 -8.88
N LYS A 113 -26.92 -6.79 -8.35
CA LYS A 113 -28.12 -7.30 -9.04
C LYS A 113 -28.50 -6.48 -10.26
N CYS A 114 -28.37 -5.16 -10.17
CA CYS A 114 -28.61 -4.25 -11.28
C CYS A 114 -27.60 -4.51 -12.41
N GLN A 115 -26.32 -4.72 -12.09
CA GLN A 115 -25.29 -5.08 -13.07
C GLN A 115 -25.59 -6.44 -13.72
N LEU A 116 -26.00 -7.45 -12.94
CA LEU A 116 -26.36 -8.78 -13.42
C LEU A 116 -27.45 -8.75 -14.50
N LEU A 117 -28.48 -7.91 -14.29
CA LEU A 117 -29.61 -7.71 -15.21
C LEU A 117 -29.39 -6.54 -16.19
N ASN A 118 -28.17 -5.98 -16.23
CA ASN A 118 -27.74 -4.91 -17.12
C ASN A 118 -28.66 -3.68 -17.09
N ILE A 119 -28.99 -3.24 -15.88
CA ILE A 119 -29.83 -2.09 -15.51
C ILE A 119 -28.94 -0.86 -15.31
N ASN A 120 -29.24 0.23 -16.03
CA ASN A 120 -28.53 1.50 -15.89
C ASN A 120 -28.93 2.25 -14.59
N ASP A 121 -28.15 3.26 -14.20
CA ASP A 121 -28.38 3.99 -12.94
C ASP A 121 -29.74 4.70 -12.89
N CYS A 122 -30.19 5.27 -14.00
CA CYS A 122 -31.50 5.93 -14.09
C CYS A 122 -32.65 4.96 -13.81
N LEU A 123 -32.62 3.77 -14.41
CA LEU A 123 -33.64 2.75 -14.21
C LEU A 123 -33.53 2.09 -12.84
N LYS A 124 -32.31 1.95 -12.29
CA LYS A 124 -32.08 1.53 -10.90
C LYS A 124 -32.76 2.48 -9.92
N LEU A 125 -32.63 3.80 -10.12
CA LEU A 125 -33.33 4.79 -9.30
C LEU A 125 -34.86 4.64 -9.40
N SER A 126 -35.38 4.38 -10.60
CA SER A 126 -36.81 4.13 -10.83
C SER A 126 -37.31 2.86 -10.15
N PHE A 127 -36.48 1.81 -10.10
CA PHE A 127 -36.74 0.61 -9.32
C PHE A 127 -36.81 0.92 -7.83
N LEU A 128 -35.79 1.57 -7.27
CA LEU A 128 -35.70 1.88 -5.84
C LEU A 128 -36.80 2.82 -5.35
N SER A 129 -37.33 3.65 -6.24
CA SER A 129 -38.45 4.56 -5.96
C SER A 129 -39.83 3.92 -6.11
N GLY A 130 -39.90 2.68 -6.59
CA GLY A 130 -41.17 1.97 -6.83
C GLY A 130 -41.95 2.48 -8.04
N LEU A 131 -41.30 3.20 -8.98
CA LEU A 131 -41.94 3.65 -10.23
C LEU A 131 -42.14 2.51 -11.23
N ILE A 132 -41.28 1.48 -11.18
CA ILE A 132 -41.37 0.33 -12.08
C ILE A 132 -41.80 -0.93 -11.33
N ASN A 133 -42.75 -1.65 -11.92
CA ASN A 133 -43.13 -2.99 -11.50
C ASN A 133 -42.33 -4.01 -12.32
N VAL A 134 -41.53 -4.82 -11.63
CA VAL A 134 -40.69 -5.85 -12.26
C VAL A 134 -41.41 -7.20 -12.28
N SER A 135 -41.22 -7.98 -13.33
CA SER A 135 -41.79 -9.32 -13.49
C SER A 135 -40.77 -10.31 -14.07
N GLY A 136 -41.15 -11.58 -14.21
CA GLY A 136 -40.26 -12.63 -14.73
C GLY A 136 -38.97 -12.77 -13.92
N ALA A 137 -37.83 -12.88 -14.60
CA ALA A 137 -36.51 -12.94 -13.98
C ALA A 137 -36.18 -11.70 -13.14
N ALA A 138 -36.67 -10.52 -13.54
CA ALA A 138 -36.37 -9.26 -12.84
C ALA A 138 -36.99 -9.18 -11.44
N LYS A 139 -37.96 -10.04 -11.10
CA LYS A 139 -38.49 -10.17 -9.73
C LYS A 139 -37.40 -10.54 -8.70
N TYR A 140 -36.30 -11.14 -9.16
CA TYR A 140 -35.08 -11.35 -8.36
C TYR A 140 -34.54 -10.07 -7.69
N LEU A 141 -34.72 -8.89 -8.32
CA LEU A 141 -34.27 -7.61 -7.76
C LEU A 141 -34.89 -7.33 -6.38
N SER A 142 -36.13 -7.77 -6.16
CA SER A 142 -36.87 -7.58 -4.92
C SER A 142 -36.65 -8.70 -3.90
N ASP A 143 -36.08 -9.85 -4.29
CA ASP A 143 -35.74 -10.93 -3.37
C ASP A 143 -34.43 -10.60 -2.67
N THR A 144 -34.46 -10.40 -1.36
CA THR A 144 -33.28 -10.04 -0.58
C THR A 144 -33.05 -11.04 0.55
N LYS A 145 -31.79 -11.29 0.92
CA LYS A 145 -31.46 -11.98 2.17
C LYS A 145 -32.17 -11.33 3.34
N LYS A 146 -32.64 -12.16 4.25
CA LYS A 146 -33.37 -11.73 5.46
C LYS A 146 -32.49 -11.76 6.71
N SER A 147 -31.28 -12.30 6.59
CA SER A 147 -30.37 -12.64 7.69
C SER A 147 -28.92 -12.61 7.18
N PHE A 148 -27.95 -12.27 8.03
CA PHE A 148 -26.52 -12.47 7.73
C PHE A 148 -26.07 -13.92 7.91
N LYS A 149 -26.84 -14.73 8.66
CA LYS A 149 -26.63 -16.19 8.80
C LYS A 149 -27.10 -16.98 7.57
N GLN A 150 -27.82 -16.32 6.66
CA GLN A 150 -28.19 -16.84 5.36
C GLN A 150 -27.05 -16.59 4.37
N GLN A 151 -26.47 -17.65 3.83
CA GLN A 151 -25.56 -17.59 2.70
C GLN A 151 -26.32 -17.82 1.40
N ARG A 152 -25.94 -17.08 0.35
CA ARG A 152 -26.67 -17.05 -0.92
C ARG A 152 -25.73 -17.15 -2.10
N LEU A 153 -26.12 -17.94 -3.09
CA LEU A 153 -25.54 -17.96 -4.43
C LEU A 153 -26.63 -17.74 -5.46
N THR A 154 -26.36 -16.93 -6.47
CA THR A 154 -27.27 -16.73 -7.61
C THR A 154 -26.58 -17.18 -8.87
N LEU A 155 -27.16 -18.15 -9.57
CA LEU A 155 -26.82 -18.49 -10.95
C LEU A 155 -27.76 -17.72 -11.88
N HIS A 156 -27.22 -16.81 -12.68
CA HIS A 156 -27.96 -16.07 -13.68
C HIS A 156 -27.63 -16.62 -15.08
N TYR A 157 -28.67 -16.97 -15.81
CA TYR A 157 -28.65 -17.37 -17.20
C TYR A 157 -29.22 -16.23 -18.04
N HIS A 158 -28.54 -15.88 -19.13
CA HIS A 158 -28.99 -14.86 -20.07
C HIS A 158 -28.84 -15.39 -21.50
N SER A 159 -29.90 -15.26 -22.29
CA SER A 159 -29.90 -15.66 -23.69
C SER A 159 -30.65 -14.66 -24.55
N THR A 160 -30.04 -14.23 -25.66
CA THR A 160 -30.66 -13.35 -26.67
C THR A 160 -30.98 -14.13 -27.93
N THR A 161 -32.02 -13.72 -28.64
CA THR A 161 -32.57 -14.45 -29.78
C THR A 161 -32.54 -13.62 -31.06
N LYS A 162 -33.30 -12.53 -31.09
CA LYS A 162 -33.48 -11.64 -32.23
C LYS A 162 -33.66 -10.20 -31.77
N ARG A 163 -33.35 -9.26 -32.66
CA ARG A 163 -33.63 -7.84 -32.54
C ARG A 163 -34.61 -7.42 -33.63
N GLU A 164 -35.69 -6.78 -33.22
CA GLU A 164 -36.66 -6.17 -34.13
C GLU A 164 -36.48 -4.65 -34.07
N GLU A 165 -36.48 -3.97 -35.21
CA GLU A 165 -36.30 -2.52 -35.29
C GLU A 165 -37.16 -1.89 -36.39
N LEU A 166 -37.57 -0.64 -36.19
CA LEU A 166 -38.30 0.15 -37.18
C LEU A 166 -37.34 0.80 -38.17
N THR A 167 -37.69 0.72 -39.46
CA THR A 167 -36.93 1.37 -40.54
C THR A 167 -37.10 2.90 -40.54
N VAL A 168 -36.04 3.62 -40.95
CA VAL A 168 -35.96 5.10 -40.96
C VAL A 168 -37.06 5.74 -41.83
N ASN A 169 -37.58 5.02 -42.84
CA ASN A 169 -38.57 5.54 -43.79
C ASN A 169 -39.88 6.05 -43.14
N HIS A 170 -40.17 5.69 -41.88
CA HIS A 170 -41.42 6.05 -41.18
C HIS A 170 -41.26 7.09 -40.06
N LEU A 171 -40.03 7.52 -39.76
CA LEU A 171 -39.77 8.58 -38.76
C LEU A 171 -40.11 10.01 -39.25
N PRO A 172 -40.08 10.37 -40.56
CA PRO A 172 -40.51 11.70 -40.99
C PRO A 172 -41.95 11.99 -40.58
N SER A 173 -42.21 13.20 -40.08
CA SER A 173 -43.51 13.60 -39.53
C SER A 173 -44.68 13.25 -40.47
N GLU A 174 -44.49 13.39 -41.79
CA GLU A 174 -45.50 13.12 -42.83
C GLU A 174 -46.12 11.70 -42.79
N ASN A 175 -45.43 10.70 -42.22
CA ASN A 175 -45.88 9.30 -42.17
C ASN A 175 -46.60 8.89 -40.88
N ILE A 176 -46.84 9.84 -39.95
CA ILE A 176 -47.49 9.56 -38.68
C ILE A 176 -49.02 9.63 -38.87
N THR A 177 -49.74 8.50 -38.76
CA THR A 177 -51.22 8.48 -38.95
C THR A 177 -51.94 9.23 -37.83
N HIS A 178 -51.57 8.95 -36.58
CA HIS A 178 -52.33 9.43 -35.41
C HIS A 178 -51.68 10.67 -34.77
N TYR A 179 -51.76 11.81 -35.46
CA TYR A 179 -51.21 13.07 -34.97
C TYR A 179 -51.82 13.56 -33.64
N GLU A 180 -53.06 13.18 -33.36
CA GLU A 180 -53.80 13.53 -32.13
C GLU A 180 -53.04 13.10 -30.85
N VAL A 181 -52.18 12.07 -30.97
CA VAL A 181 -51.31 11.59 -29.88
C VAL A 181 -50.38 12.70 -29.36
N PHE A 182 -49.96 13.64 -30.23
CA PHE A 182 -49.05 14.73 -29.88
C PHE A 182 -49.69 15.81 -29.01
N GLU A 183 -51.01 15.87 -28.90
CA GLU A 183 -51.71 16.91 -28.12
C GLU A 183 -51.69 16.65 -26.60
N ASN A 184 -51.46 15.40 -26.16
CA ASN A 184 -51.75 14.98 -24.78
C ASN A 184 -50.54 14.94 -23.81
N ASP A 185 -49.33 15.35 -24.22
CA ASP A 185 -48.07 15.24 -23.44
C ASP A 185 -47.93 13.90 -22.66
N ALA A 186 -48.50 12.81 -23.20
CA ALA A 186 -48.69 11.57 -22.46
C ALA A 186 -47.45 10.68 -22.43
N ALA A 187 -46.52 10.88 -23.36
CA ALA A 187 -45.29 10.14 -23.53
C ALA A 187 -44.15 11.07 -23.93
N THR A 188 -42.91 10.62 -23.81
CA THR A 188 -41.73 11.41 -24.22
C THR A 188 -40.92 10.72 -25.31
N HIS A 189 -41.07 9.40 -25.45
CA HIS A 189 -40.34 8.57 -26.40
C HIS A 189 -41.27 7.53 -27.05
N VAL A 190 -40.83 6.97 -28.16
CA VAL A 190 -41.43 5.80 -28.82
C VAL A 190 -40.42 4.68 -28.91
N VAL A 191 -40.86 3.43 -28.75
CA VAL A 191 -40.02 2.23 -28.88
C VAL A 191 -39.71 1.96 -30.35
N THR A 192 -38.44 2.08 -30.73
CA THR A 192 -37.98 1.89 -32.13
C THR A 192 -37.21 0.60 -32.35
N ALA A 193 -36.67 -0.01 -31.29
CA ALA A 193 -36.09 -1.35 -31.37
C ALA A 193 -36.33 -2.15 -30.09
N VAL A 194 -36.44 -3.47 -30.22
CA VAL A 194 -36.59 -4.43 -29.11
C VAL A 194 -35.66 -5.62 -29.33
N LEU A 195 -34.85 -5.94 -28.31
CA LEU A 195 -34.04 -7.16 -28.27
C LEU A 195 -34.79 -8.20 -27.44
N TYR A 196 -35.08 -9.34 -28.06
CA TYR A 196 -35.79 -10.46 -27.45
C TYR A 196 -34.82 -11.52 -26.92
N GLY A 197 -35.21 -12.18 -25.84
CA GLY A 197 -34.42 -13.20 -25.18
C GLY A 197 -35.14 -13.76 -23.95
N ALA A 198 -34.39 -14.37 -23.04
CA ALA A 198 -34.89 -14.75 -21.73
C ALA A 198 -33.77 -14.71 -20.70
N ASN A 199 -34.11 -14.32 -19.47
CA ASN A 199 -33.27 -14.43 -18.31
C ASN A 199 -33.81 -15.50 -17.34
N ALA A 200 -32.93 -16.07 -16.53
CA ALA A 200 -33.30 -16.86 -15.37
C ALA A 200 -32.29 -16.68 -14.24
N CYS A 201 -32.77 -16.54 -13.01
CA CYS A 201 -31.99 -16.46 -11.79
C CYS A 201 -32.39 -17.62 -10.88
N PHE A 202 -31.43 -18.48 -10.54
CA PHE A 202 -31.57 -19.52 -9.54
C PHE A 202 -30.92 -19.03 -8.26
N VAL A 203 -31.72 -18.77 -7.23
CA VAL A 203 -31.25 -18.29 -5.94
C VAL A 203 -31.13 -19.48 -5.00
N PHE A 204 -29.89 -19.85 -4.70
CA PHE A 204 -29.57 -20.91 -3.76
C PHE A 204 -29.34 -20.31 -2.37
N ASP A 205 -30.22 -20.64 -1.44
CA ASP A 205 -30.15 -20.18 -0.06
C ASP A 205 -29.80 -21.32 0.89
N ARG A 206 -28.81 -21.04 1.75
CA ARG A 206 -28.42 -21.91 2.85
C ARG A 206 -28.41 -21.11 4.15
N GLU A 207 -29.23 -21.54 5.10
CA GLU A 207 -29.28 -20.96 6.44
C GLU A 207 -28.35 -21.72 7.38
N ALA A 208 -27.51 -21.01 8.12
CA ALA A 208 -26.67 -21.60 9.16
C ALA A 208 -27.53 -22.05 10.35
N SER A 209 -27.41 -23.32 10.77
CA SER A 209 -28.03 -23.75 12.03
C SER A 209 -27.34 -23.10 13.23
N LEU A 210 -28.05 -23.02 14.37
CA LEU A 210 -27.53 -22.38 15.59
C LEU A 210 -26.23 -23.01 16.15
N VAL A 211 -25.96 -24.27 15.79
CA VAL A 211 -24.80 -25.05 16.24
C VAL A 211 -23.72 -25.22 15.17
N GLU A 212 -24.00 -24.88 13.91
CA GLU A 212 -23.00 -24.95 12.84
C GLU A 212 -22.04 -23.77 12.94
N ASP A 213 -20.74 -24.09 12.82
CA ASP A 213 -19.71 -23.07 12.68
C ASP A 213 -19.84 -22.39 11.31
N GLN A 214 -19.74 -21.06 11.28
CA GLN A 214 -19.82 -20.26 10.05
C GLN A 214 -18.82 -20.75 9.01
N SER A 215 -17.64 -21.24 9.43
CA SER A 215 -16.63 -21.80 8.52
C SER A 215 -17.10 -23.04 7.74
N THR A 216 -17.98 -23.86 8.34
CA THR A 216 -18.60 -25.01 7.66
C THR A 216 -19.65 -24.53 6.67
N VAL A 217 -20.37 -23.47 7.03
CA VAL A 217 -21.36 -22.86 6.14
C VAL A 217 -20.68 -22.30 4.89
N ASP A 218 -19.59 -21.57 5.09
CA ASP A 218 -18.80 -20.96 4.04
C ASP A 218 -18.10 -22.00 3.16
N ARG A 219 -17.65 -23.13 3.75
CA ARG A 219 -17.05 -24.24 2.99
C ARG A 219 -18.02 -24.83 1.98
N ASP A 220 -19.26 -25.10 2.36
CA ASP A 220 -20.18 -25.75 1.42
C ASP A 220 -20.73 -24.74 0.39
N VAL A 221 -20.84 -23.46 0.74
CA VAL A 221 -21.14 -22.38 -0.23
C VAL A 221 -20.00 -22.26 -1.25
N LYS A 222 -18.76 -22.34 -0.81
CA LYS A 222 -17.60 -22.38 -1.72
C LYS A 222 -17.63 -23.61 -2.61
N ALA A 223 -17.95 -24.79 -2.07
CA ALA A 223 -18.09 -26.02 -2.86
C ALA A 223 -19.20 -25.91 -3.92
N ALA A 224 -20.36 -25.34 -3.56
CA ALA A 224 -21.45 -25.08 -4.48
C ALA A 224 -21.06 -24.07 -5.57
N LEU A 225 -20.36 -22.99 -5.20
CA LEU A 225 -19.84 -22.00 -6.15
C LEU A 225 -18.88 -22.62 -7.16
N GLU A 226 -17.93 -23.44 -6.72
CA GLU A 226 -16.98 -24.13 -7.62
C GLU A 226 -17.69 -25.13 -8.55
N LYS A 227 -18.68 -25.88 -8.03
CA LYS A 227 -19.49 -26.79 -8.87
C LYS A 227 -20.28 -26.02 -9.93
N LEU A 228 -20.88 -24.88 -9.60
CA LEU A 228 -21.62 -24.05 -10.55
C LEU A 228 -20.71 -23.36 -11.58
N LYS A 229 -19.50 -22.94 -11.19
CA LYS A 229 -18.50 -22.40 -12.13
C LYS A 229 -18.00 -23.46 -13.12
N GLY A 230 -17.88 -24.72 -12.68
CA GLY A 230 -17.41 -25.85 -13.49
C GLY A 230 -18.35 -26.29 -14.62
N ILE A 231 -19.53 -25.67 -14.79
CA ILE A 231 -20.50 -26.01 -15.84
C ILE A 231 -19.97 -25.64 -17.26
N SER A 232 -18.88 -24.89 -17.38
CA SER A 232 -18.54 -24.12 -18.59
C SER A 232 -17.96 -24.85 -19.81
N GLU A 233 -17.76 -26.19 -19.84
CA GLU A 233 -17.06 -26.81 -20.99
C GLU A 233 -17.61 -28.14 -21.55
N SER A 234 -18.56 -28.81 -20.90
CA SER A 234 -19.08 -30.08 -21.44
C SER A 234 -20.52 -29.94 -21.94
N THR A 235 -20.78 -30.38 -23.18
CA THR A 235 -22.13 -30.57 -23.74
C THR A 235 -23.00 -31.55 -22.95
N GLN A 236 -22.40 -32.25 -21.99
CA GLN A 236 -23.07 -33.11 -21.03
C GLN A 236 -22.72 -32.58 -19.64
N ILE A 237 -23.64 -31.85 -19.02
CA ILE A 237 -23.51 -31.41 -17.62
C ILE A 237 -23.37 -32.70 -16.78
N ASP A 238 -22.23 -32.88 -16.12
CA ASP A 238 -22.07 -33.99 -15.18
C ASP A 238 -22.89 -33.71 -13.91
N LEU A 239 -24.14 -34.18 -13.96
CA LEU A 239 -25.10 -34.12 -12.86
C LEU A 239 -24.78 -35.13 -11.74
N SER A 240 -23.75 -35.97 -11.90
CA SER A 240 -23.33 -36.91 -10.87
C SER A 240 -22.78 -36.16 -9.65
N LEU A 241 -23.48 -36.32 -8.52
CA LEU A 241 -23.01 -35.88 -7.20
C LEU A 241 -22.48 -37.10 -6.45
N ASP A 242 -21.24 -37.02 -5.96
CA ASP A 242 -20.73 -38.02 -5.01
C ASP A 242 -21.49 -37.95 -3.67
N ASP A 243 -21.41 -39.00 -2.85
CA ASP A 243 -22.19 -39.06 -1.61
C ASP A 243 -21.85 -37.94 -0.61
N ASN A 244 -20.61 -37.43 -0.60
CA ASN A 244 -20.25 -36.28 0.23
C ASN A 244 -20.89 -35.00 -0.33
N GLN A 245 -20.87 -34.79 -1.65
CA GLN A 245 -21.52 -33.66 -2.32
C GLN A 245 -23.03 -33.65 -2.10
N LYS A 246 -23.70 -34.81 -2.09
CA LYS A 246 -25.15 -34.89 -1.78
C LYS A 246 -25.47 -34.32 -0.41
N THR A 247 -24.76 -34.74 0.63
CA THR A 247 -25.01 -34.24 2.00
C THR A 247 -24.79 -32.73 2.14
N VAL A 248 -23.89 -32.17 1.32
CA VAL A 248 -23.59 -30.74 1.24
C VAL A 248 -24.71 -30.00 0.50
N PHE A 249 -25.16 -30.49 -0.65
CA PHE A 249 -26.11 -29.80 -1.53
C PHE A 249 -27.58 -29.99 -1.13
N GLU A 250 -27.92 -31.02 -0.35
CA GLU A 250 -29.24 -31.17 0.28
C GLU A 250 -29.57 -30.04 1.26
N LYS A 251 -28.56 -29.33 1.78
CA LYS A 251 -28.73 -28.18 2.67
C LYS A 251 -29.09 -26.88 1.95
N PHE A 252 -29.03 -26.85 0.62
CA PHE A 252 -29.38 -25.67 -0.17
C PHE A 252 -30.82 -25.79 -0.67
N SER A 253 -31.59 -24.73 -0.42
CA SER A 253 -32.87 -24.50 -1.08
C SER A 253 -32.66 -23.70 -2.36
N CYS A 254 -33.50 -23.90 -3.37
CA CYS A 254 -33.49 -23.10 -4.60
C CYS A 254 -34.81 -22.33 -4.76
N THR A 255 -34.72 -21.04 -5.07
CA THR A 255 -35.85 -20.22 -5.54
C THR A 255 -35.57 -19.75 -6.97
N PHE A 256 -36.47 -20.07 -7.90
CA PHE A 256 -36.33 -19.74 -9.31
C PHE A 256 -37.11 -18.47 -9.68
N TYR A 257 -36.44 -17.53 -10.36
CA TYR A 257 -37.03 -16.37 -11.02
C TYR A 257 -36.60 -16.37 -12.47
N GLY A 258 -37.51 -16.61 -13.42
CA GLY A 258 -37.14 -16.63 -14.83
C GLY A 258 -38.28 -16.27 -15.74
N ASP A 259 -37.94 -16.03 -17.00
CA ASP A 259 -38.90 -15.71 -18.07
C ASP A 259 -39.46 -16.98 -18.74
N PHE A 260 -39.23 -18.15 -18.13
CA PHE A 260 -39.58 -19.46 -18.68
C PHE A 260 -40.80 -20.06 -17.97
N GLN A 261 -41.67 -20.70 -18.76
CA GLN A 261 -42.79 -21.47 -18.23
C GLN A 261 -42.33 -22.90 -17.87
N LEU A 262 -42.02 -23.14 -16.60
CA LEU A 262 -41.63 -24.46 -16.10
C LEU A 262 -42.86 -25.33 -15.76
N LYS A 263 -42.72 -26.65 -15.88
CA LYS A 263 -43.74 -27.62 -15.38
C LYS A 263 -43.81 -27.63 -13.86
N SER A 264 -42.65 -27.49 -13.22
CA SER A 264 -42.48 -27.39 -11.78
C SER A 264 -41.25 -26.52 -11.50
N ASN A 265 -41.36 -25.62 -10.52
CA ASN A 265 -40.22 -24.80 -10.12
C ASN A 265 -39.21 -25.67 -9.34
N PRO A 266 -37.89 -25.53 -9.60
CA PRO A 266 -36.88 -26.26 -8.85
C PRO A 266 -36.84 -25.75 -7.41
N ALA A 267 -36.82 -26.68 -6.45
CA ALA A 267 -36.73 -26.40 -5.02
C ALA A 267 -35.39 -26.87 -4.41
N SER A 268 -34.67 -27.77 -5.10
CA SER A 268 -33.36 -28.30 -4.67
C SER A 268 -32.24 -27.93 -5.65
N PHE A 269 -31.00 -28.11 -5.19
CA PHE A 269 -29.80 -27.88 -6.01
C PHE A 269 -29.77 -28.75 -7.27
N GLU A 270 -30.12 -30.04 -7.16
CA GLU A 270 -30.11 -30.96 -8.30
C GLU A 270 -31.21 -30.65 -9.32
N GLU A 271 -32.43 -30.32 -8.85
CA GLU A 271 -33.53 -29.91 -9.73
C GLU A 271 -33.16 -28.64 -10.51
N ALA A 272 -32.49 -27.68 -9.87
CA ALA A 272 -32.04 -26.46 -10.53
C ALA A 272 -31.07 -26.74 -11.68
N LEU A 273 -30.12 -27.66 -11.51
CA LEU A 273 -29.17 -28.05 -12.56
C LEU A 273 -29.87 -28.74 -13.74
N ARG A 274 -30.88 -29.58 -13.47
CA ARG A 274 -31.70 -30.21 -14.52
C ARG A 274 -32.47 -29.16 -15.32
N VAL A 275 -33.10 -28.21 -14.64
CA VAL A 275 -33.80 -27.09 -15.30
C VAL A 275 -32.83 -26.24 -16.11
N PHE A 276 -31.65 -25.92 -15.57
CA PHE A 276 -30.61 -25.16 -16.27
C PHE A 276 -30.21 -25.83 -17.60
N ALA A 277 -30.05 -27.15 -17.61
CA ALA A 277 -29.72 -27.93 -18.82
C ALA A 277 -30.81 -27.84 -19.92
N ASP A 278 -32.06 -27.64 -19.52
CA ASP A 278 -33.21 -27.58 -20.43
C ASP A 278 -33.57 -26.15 -20.87
N LEU A 279 -33.06 -25.10 -20.22
CA LEU A 279 -33.38 -23.69 -20.55
C LEU A 279 -33.25 -23.36 -22.05
N PRO A 280 -32.19 -23.77 -22.78
CA PRO A 280 -32.09 -23.46 -24.21
C PRO A 280 -33.24 -24.06 -25.04
N LYS A 281 -33.78 -25.21 -24.64
CA LYS A 281 -34.89 -25.90 -25.32
C LYS A 281 -36.23 -25.23 -25.04
N LEU A 282 -36.36 -24.57 -23.90
CA LEU A 282 -37.59 -23.93 -23.44
C LEU A 282 -37.88 -22.60 -24.14
N LEU A 283 -36.97 -22.07 -24.95
CA LEU A 283 -37.24 -20.90 -25.80
C LEU A 283 -38.19 -21.22 -26.97
N GLY A 284 -38.40 -22.50 -27.29
CA GLY A 284 -39.18 -22.95 -28.46
C GLY A 284 -38.31 -23.16 -29.70
N GLU A 285 -38.78 -23.99 -30.65
CA GLU A 285 -38.00 -24.34 -31.86
C GLU A 285 -37.71 -23.11 -32.74
N THR A 286 -38.67 -22.18 -32.81
CA THR A 286 -38.53 -20.90 -33.51
C THR A 286 -38.22 -19.74 -32.56
N LYS A 287 -37.91 -20.05 -31.30
CA LYS A 287 -37.63 -19.09 -30.21
C LYS A 287 -38.84 -18.19 -29.89
N GLU A 288 -40.04 -18.69 -30.11
CA GLU A 288 -41.32 -17.99 -29.95
C GLU A 288 -41.64 -17.58 -28.51
N CYS A 289 -41.02 -18.22 -27.52
CA CYS A 289 -41.19 -17.91 -26.10
C CYS A 289 -40.25 -16.78 -25.60
N ALA A 290 -39.46 -16.18 -26.47
CA ALA A 290 -38.56 -15.09 -26.10
C ALA A 290 -39.36 -13.81 -25.74
N VAL A 291 -38.96 -13.17 -24.64
CA VAL A 291 -39.55 -11.92 -24.14
C VAL A 291 -38.63 -10.73 -24.40
N PRO A 292 -39.14 -9.48 -24.39
CA PRO A 292 -38.30 -8.29 -24.45
C PRO A 292 -37.29 -8.26 -23.29
N LEU A 293 -36.00 -8.12 -23.59
CA LEU A 293 -34.94 -7.92 -22.60
C LEU A 293 -34.44 -6.47 -22.59
N ARG A 294 -34.31 -5.86 -23.78
CA ARG A 294 -33.87 -4.47 -23.96
C ARG A 294 -34.68 -3.75 -25.02
N VAL A 295 -34.80 -2.44 -24.86
CA VAL A 295 -35.52 -1.55 -25.78
C VAL A 295 -34.72 -0.28 -26.06
N TRP A 296 -34.86 0.23 -27.28
CA TRP A 296 -34.36 1.53 -27.69
C TRP A 296 -35.53 2.49 -27.85
N LEU A 297 -35.41 3.63 -27.19
CA LEU A 297 -36.43 4.66 -27.10
C LEU A 297 -35.96 5.88 -27.89
N TYR A 298 -36.73 6.24 -28.91
CA TYR A 298 -36.47 7.42 -29.73
C TYR A 298 -37.32 8.59 -29.21
N PRO A 299 -36.72 9.78 -29.01
CA PRO A 299 -37.41 10.90 -28.38
C PRO A 299 -38.45 11.53 -29.33
N LEU A 300 -39.65 11.79 -28.80
CA LEU A 300 -40.80 12.29 -29.59
C LEU A 300 -40.64 13.74 -30.04
N ASP A 301 -39.89 14.57 -29.30
CA ASP A 301 -39.57 15.96 -29.67
C ASP A 301 -38.79 16.05 -30.99
N LYS A 302 -38.11 14.97 -31.38
CA LYS A 302 -37.42 14.84 -32.67
C LYS A 302 -38.34 14.40 -33.80
N LEU A 303 -39.51 13.83 -33.51
CA LEU A 303 -40.52 13.50 -34.52
C LEU A 303 -41.48 14.66 -34.76
N HIS A 304 -41.77 15.42 -33.71
CA HIS A 304 -42.67 16.57 -33.75
C HIS A 304 -42.23 17.66 -32.76
N SER A 305 -41.99 18.87 -33.27
CA SER A 305 -41.41 19.99 -32.49
C SER A 305 -42.27 20.50 -31.33
N HIS A 306 -43.54 20.08 -31.26
CA HIS A 306 -44.47 20.48 -30.20
C HIS A 306 -44.20 19.79 -28.85
N TYR A 307 -43.43 18.70 -28.82
CA TYR A 307 -43.12 17.99 -27.56
C TYR A 307 -42.04 18.69 -26.73
N VAL A 308 -42.25 18.70 -25.41
CA VAL A 308 -41.27 19.20 -24.44
C VAL A 308 -40.10 18.23 -24.34
N LYS A 309 -38.88 18.74 -24.56
CA LYS A 309 -37.62 17.98 -24.40
C LYS A 309 -37.50 17.46 -22.96
N LEU A 310 -37.19 16.18 -22.78
CA LEU A 310 -36.83 15.61 -21.47
C LEU A 310 -35.56 16.32 -20.97
N GLN A 311 -35.64 17.09 -19.88
CA GLN A 311 -34.63 18.13 -19.61
C GLN A 311 -33.67 17.87 -18.45
N GLN A 312 -33.97 17.00 -17.48
CA GLN A 312 -33.04 16.74 -16.36
C GLN A 312 -32.80 15.25 -16.10
N GLU A 313 -31.56 14.83 -16.31
CA GLU A 313 -31.02 13.59 -15.74
C GLU A 313 -30.57 13.84 -14.31
N ILE A 314 -30.82 12.88 -13.41
CA ILE A 314 -30.39 12.98 -12.02
C ILE A 314 -28.94 12.52 -11.93
N SER A 315 -28.11 13.27 -11.21
CA SER A 315 -26.69 12.97 -11.06
C SER A 315 -26.46 11.59 -10.41
N ILE A 316 -25.45 10.89 -10.92
CA ILE A 316 -25.06 9.54 -10.45
C ILE A 316 -24.73 9.55 -8.95
N ASP A 317 -24.16 10.66 -8.44
CA ASP A 317 -23.83 10.81 -7.02
C ASP A 317 -25.09 10.78 -6.13
N LEU A 318 -26.19 11.42 -6.54
CA LEU A 318 -27.45 11.36 -5.80
C LEU A 318 -28.09 9.97 -5.88
N ILE A 319 -27.98 9.29 -7.02
CA ILE A 319 -28.46 7.91 -7.19
C ILE A 319 -27.73 6.97 -6.20
N ARG A 320 -26.41 7.08 -6.12
CA ARG A 320 -25.59 6.32 -5.15
C ARG A 320 -25.98 6.64 -3.70
N ASN A 321 -26.30 7.89 -3.39
CA ASN A 321 -26.76 8.27 -2.05
C ASN A 321 -28.10 7.64 -1.70
N VAL A 322 -29.07 7.65 -2.63
CA VAL A 322 -30.36 6.96 -2.47
C VAL A 322 -30.16 5.46 -2.26
N GLU A 323 -29.32 4.83 -3.09
CA GLU A 323 -28.99 3.41 -2.95
C GLU A 323 -28.40 3.08 -1.57
N SER A 324 -27.47 3.91 -1.08
CA SER A 324 -26.88 3.78 0.26
C SER A 324 -27.91 3.82 1.38
N VAL A 325 -28.98 4.64 1.25
CA VAL A 325 -30.09 4.68 2.22
C VAL A 325 -30.83 3.33 2.25
N PHE A 326 -31.19 2.80 1.07
CA PHE A 326 -31.87 1.50 0.99
C PHE A 326 -31.00 0.35 1.54
N GLU A 327 -29.72 0.33 1.21
CA GLU A 327 -28.80 -0.70 1.72
C GLU A 327 -28.57 -0.59 3.23
N SER A 328 -28.52 0.61 3.79
CA SER A 328 -28.38 0.82 5.23
C SER A 328 -29.61 0.30 6.00
N LEU A 329 -30.82 0.59 5.50
CA LEU A 329 -32.07 0.12 6.11
C LEU A 329 -32.16 -1.40 6.03
N ARG A 330 -31.85 -1.98 4.86
CA ARG A 330 -31.83 -3.43 4.66
C ARG A 330 -30.82 -4.14 5.56
N THR A 331 -29.60 -3.62 5.65
CA THR A 331 -28.56 -4.14 6.54
C THR A 331 -29.06 -4.17 7.99
N THR A 332 -29.72 -3.11 8.43
CA THR A 332 -30.33 -3.02 9.77
C THR A 332 -31.42 -4.06 9.95
N GLU A 333 -32.32 -4.24 8.97
CA GLU A 333 -33.38 -5.27 8.99
C GLU A 333 -32.82 -6.70 9.08
N MET A 334 -31.75 -7.01 8.34
CA MET A 334 -31.10 -8.32 8.39
C MET A 334 -30.49 -8.59 9.76
N LYS A 335 -29.72 -7.63 10.31
CA LYS A 335 -29.13 -7.78 11.65
C LYS A 335 -30.18 -7.91 12.75
N CYS A 336 -31.29 -7.17 12.64
CA CYS A 336 -32.40 -7.33 13.57
C CYS A 336 -33.01 -8.73 13.47
N SER A 337 -33.13 -9.30 12.27
CA SER A 337 -33.61 -10.67 12.11
C SER A 337 -32.68 -11.69 12.75
N ASP A 338 -31.36 -11.50 12.64
CA ASP A 338 -30.37 -12.36 13.31
C ASP A 338 -30.45 -12.29 14.83
N LEU A 339 -30.64 -11.08 15.37
CA LEU A 339 -30.81 -10.85 16.80
C LEU A 339 -32.13 -11.40 17.32
N LEU A 340 -33.22 -11.34 16.55
CA LEU A 340 -34.51 -11.93 16.95
C LEU A 340 -34.43 -13.46 17.10
N ASN A 341 -33.59 -14.10 16.30
CA ASN A 341 -33.32 -15.55 16.38
C ASN A 341 -32.22 -15.89 17.40
N ASP A 342 -31.69 -14.92 18.14
CA ASP A 342 -30.62 -15.16 19.12
C ASP A 342 -31.19 -15.51 20.50
N THR A 343 -30.40 -16.26 21.30
CA THR A 343 -30.82 -16.80 22.60
C THR A 343 -31.45 -15.75 23.54
N PRO A 344 -30.91 -14.52 23.68
CA PRO A 344 -31.51 -13.52 24.55
C PRO A 344 -32.89 -13.04 24.09
N SER A 345 -33.13 -12.93 22.78
CA SER A 345 -34.46 -12.58 22.25
C SER A 345 -35.45 -13.72 22.46
N LEU A 346 -35.03 -14.98 22.31
CA LEU A 346 -35.87 -16.14 22.57
C LEU A 346 -36.20 -16.29 24.07
N ALA A 347 -35.27 -15.88 24.94
CA ALA A 347 -35.43 -15.96 26.40
C ALA A 347 -36.27 -14.81 26.98
N PHE A 348 -36.10 -13.57 26.50
CA PHE A 348 -36.64 -12.39 27.15
C PHE A 348 -37.44 -11.49 26.19
N ALA A 349 -38.75 -11.39 26.43
CA ALA A 349 -39.68 -10.60 25.61
C ALA A 349 -39.26 -9.13 25.48
N GLY A 350 -38.82 -8.48 26.58
CA GLY A 350 -38.40 -7.07 26.54
C GLY A 350 -37.20 -6.81 25.62
N PHE A 351 -36.28 -7.76 25.48
CA PHE A 351 -35.17 -7.65 24.53
C PHE A 351 -35.67 -7.88 23.10
N HIS A 352 -36.43 -8.96 22.88
CA HIS A 352 -37.04 -9.30 21.59
C HIS A 352 -37.87 -8.15 21.00
N ASP A 353 -38.75 -7.55 21.80
CA ASP A 353 -39.69 -6.52 21.34
C ASP A 353 -38.96 -5.27 20.85
N LYS A 354 -37.86 -4.88 21.52
CA LYS A 354 -37.01 -3.77 21.05
C LYS A 354 -36.44 -4.03 19.67
N ILE A 355 -35.92 -5.25 19.43
CA ILE A 355 -35.37 -5.63 18.12
C ILE A 355 -36.48 -5.69 17.07
N MET A 356 -37.65 -6.24 17.42
CA MET A 356 -38.80 -6.32 16.53
C MET A 356 -39.29 -4.92 16.11
N ILE A 357 -39.43 -4.00 17.07
CA ILE A 357 -39.84 -2.61 16.83
C ILE A 357 -38.84 -1.91 15.92
N MET A 358 -37.52 -2.06 16.15
CA MET A 358 -36.50 -1.50 15.26
C MET A 358 -36.69 -1.99 13.82
N LYS A 359 -36.81 -3.31 13.64
CA LYS A 359 -37.01 -3.93 12.32
C LYS A 359 -38.26 -3.39 11.62
N GLN A 360 -39.39 -3.30 12.33
CA GLN A 360 -40.64 -2.77 11.81
C GLN A 360 -40.53 -1.28 11.44
N ASN A 361 -39.92 -0.47 12.32
CA ASN A 361 -39.70 0.95 12.07
C ASN A 361 -38.85 1.17 10.81
N CYS A 362 -37.77 0.40 10.64
CA CYS A 362 -36.95 0.44 9.42
C CYS A 362 -37.77 0.08 8.17
N CYS A 363 -38.58 -0.99 8.22
CA CYS A 363 -39.44 -1.38 7.11
C CYS A 363 -40.44 -0.27 6.74
N ASN A 364 -41.08 0.34 7.75
CA ASN A 364 -42.05 1.42 7.55
C ASN A 364 -41.39 2.68 6.98
N TYR A 365 -40.22 3.05 7.50
CA TYR A 365 -39.46 4.20 6.98
C TYR A 365 -39.01 3.95 5.54
N LYS A 366 -38.50 2.75 5.22
CA LYS A 366 -38.11 2.35 3.86
C LYS A 366 -39.25 2.54 2.86
N LEU A 367 -40.45 2.06 3.20
CA LEU A 367 -41.64 2.25 2.38
C LEU A 367 -42.05 3.72 2.24
N SER A 368 -41.94 4.50 3.32
CA SER A 368 -42.21 5.95 3.30
C SER A 368 -41.22 6.71 2.41
N PHE A 369 -39.93 6.41 2.55
CA PHE A 369 -38.86 6.99 1.74
C PHE A 369 -39.02 6.64 0.26
N MET A 370 -39.31 5.37 -0.05
CA MET A 370 -39.63 4.91 -1.41
C MET A 370 -40.81 5.70 -2.01
N LYS A 371 -41.91 5.86 -1.28
CA LYS A 371 -43.08 6.63 -1.75
C LYS A 371 -42.76 8.10 -2.01
N LYS A 372 -42.02 8.76 -1.10
CA LYS A 372 -41.58 10.16 -1.29
C LYS A 372 -40.73 10.28 -2.54
N LEU A 373 -39.75 9.39 -2.70
CA LEU A 373 -38.89 9.34 -3.87
C LEU A 373 -39.70 9.12 -5.16
N GLY A 374 -40.60 8.13 -5.19
CA GLY A 374 -41.46 7.85 -6.35
C GLY A 374 -42.39 9.00 -6.74
N SER A 375 -42.79 9.86 -5.79
CA SER A 375 -43.56 11.07 -6.09
C SER A 375 -42.70 12.25 -6.58
N LEU A 376 -41.41 12.26 -6.22
CA LEU A 376 -40.49 13.35 -6.49
C LEU A 376 -39.80 13.20 -7.85
N LEU A 377 -39.36 11.99 -8.21
CA LEU A 377 -38.61 11.75 -9.44
C LEU A 377 -39.36 12.19 -10.71
N PRO A 378 -40.66 11.91 -10.89
CA PRO A 378 -41.36 12.36 -12.09
C PRO A 378 -41.40 13.88 -12.21
N LYS A 379 -41.47 14.62 -11.08
CA LYS A 379 -41.46 16.08 -11.05
C LYS A 379 -40.11 16.67 -11.41
N ILE A 380 -39.02 16.04 -10.96
CA ILE A 380 -37.65 16.46 -11.31
C ILE A 380 -37.42 16.23 -12.81
N ARG A 381 -37.77 15.04 -13.30
CA ARG A 381 -37.60 14.68 -14.72
C ARG A 381 -38.47 15.51 -15.67
N SER A 382 -39.58 16.06 -15.18
CA SER A 382 -40.45 16.99 -15.91
C SER A 382 -40.07 18.46 -15.75
N ASP A 383 -38.94 18.78 -15.11
CA ASP A 383 -38.47 20.15 -14.79
C ASP A 383 -39.47 20.96 -13.94
N THR A 384 -40.37 20.27 -13.24
CA THR A 384 -41.38 20.88 -12.34
C THR A 384 -40.80 21.16 -10.96
N GLU A 385 -39.86 20.33 -10.52
CA GLU A 385 -39.03 20.56 -9.33
C GLU A 385 -37.55 20.43 -9.73
N ASN A 386 -36.67 21.14 -9.02
CA ASN A 386 -35.23 21.04 -9.27
C ASN A 386 -34.65 19.82 -8.52
N GLU A 387 -33.53 19.27 -9.02
CA GLU A 387 -32.73 18.26 -8.33
C GLU A 387 -32.40 18.62 -6.85
N THR A 388 -32.40 19.91 -6.48
CA THR A 388 -32.29 20.36 -5.07
C THR A 388 -33.34 19.74 -4.15
N ALA A 389 -34.55 19.44 -4.62
CA ALA A 389 -35.57 18.78 -3.80
C ALA A 389 -35.17 17.35 -3.40
N LEU A 390 -34.41 16.65 -4.26
CA LEU A 390 -33.85 15.33 -3.91
C LEU A 390 -32.70 15.48 -2.91
N ILE A 391 -31.88 16.53 -3.03
CA ILE A 391 -30.84 16.87 -2.06
C ILE A 391 -31.47 17.15 -0.68
N GLU A 392 -32.58 17.89 -0.64
CA GLU A 392 -33.34 18.16 0.57
C GLU A 392 -33.90 16.87 1.20
N LEU A 393 -34.49 15.97 0.41
CA LEU A 393 -34.97 14.67 0.89
C LEU A 393 -33.85 13.82 1.52
N LEU A 394 -32.66 13.81 0.90
CA LEU A 394 -31.49 13.10 1.43
C LEU A 394 -30.93 13.78 2.68
N HIS A 395 -30.93 15.10 2.73
CA HIS A 395 -30.51 15.86 3.91
C HIS A 395 -31.48 15.68 5.09
N ASP A 396 -32.78 15.60 4.82
CA ASP A 396 -33.80 15.25 5.83
C ASP A 396 -33.58 13.84 6.36
N HIS A 397 -33.19 12.88 5.51
CA HIS A 397 -32.77 11.55 5.96
C HIS A 397 -31.57 11.62 6.91
N GLU A 398 -30.54 12.42 6.62
CA GLU A 398 -29.38 12.57 7.50
C GLU A 398 -29.69 13.24 8.86
N LYS A 399 -30.82 13.95 8.95
CA LYS A 399 -31.31 14.56 10.20
C LYS A 399 -32.27 13.67 10.98
N CYS A 400 -32.88 12.67 10.34
CA CYS A 400 -33.89 11.83 10.95
C CYS A 400 -33.28 10.69 11.80
N PRO A 401 -34.07 10.04 12.68
CA PRO A 401 -33.60 8.95 13.54
C PRO A 401 -33.34 7.62 12.81
N PHE A 402 -33.38 7.61 11.48
CA PHE A 402 -33.11 6.45 10.61
C PHE A 402 -31.80 6.56 9.84
N ARG A 403 -31.00 7.61 10.09
CA ARG A 403 -29.69 7.75 9.44
C ARG A 403 -28.76 6.59 9.79
N LYS A 404 -27.93 6.19 8.83
CA LYS A 404 -27.04 5.02 8.90
C LYS A 404 -26.27 4.90 10.21
N ARG A 405 -25.62 5.99 10.65
CA ARG A 405 -24.78 6.02 11.86
C ARG A 405 -25.52 5.67 13.14
N ASP A 406 -26.76 6.12 13.30
CA ASP A 406 -27.55 5.86 14.52
C ASP A 406 -28.06 4.42 14.53
N LEU A 407 -28.50 3.90 13.37
CA LEU A 407 -28.93 2.51 13.21
C LEU A 407 -27.77 1.54 13.48
N GLU A 408 -26.61 1.75 12.85
CA GLU A 408 -25.42 0.91 13.04
C GLU A 408 -24.95 0.90 14.50
N LYS A 409 -24.93 2.07 15.14
CA LYS A 409 -24.55 2.20 16.55
C LYS A 409 -25.52 1.41 17.44
N TRP A 410 -26.82 1.60 17.25
CA TRP A 410 -27.84 0.94 18.06
C TRP A 410 -27.81 -0.58 17.91
N VAL A 411 -27.72 -1.07 16.67
CA VAL A 411 -27.63 -2.51 16.42
C VAL A 411 -26.37 -3.10 17.06
N LYS A 412 -25.22 -2.42 16.94
CA LYS A 412 -23.98 -2.86 17.59
C LYS A 412 -24.07 -2.89 19.11
N GLU A 413 -24.75 -1.91 19.73
CA GLU A 413 -25.03 -1.94 21.16
C GLU A 413 -25.85 -3.18 21.54
N LYS A 414 -26.87 -3.54 20.75
CA LYS A 414 -27.69 -4.74 20.98
C LYS A 414 -26.97 -6.05 20.69
N GLU A 415 -26.11 -6.12 19.68
CA GLU A 415 -25.21 -7.26 19.44
C GLU A 415 -24.32 -7.51 20.66
N ASN A 416 -23.73 -6.46 21.23
CA ASN A 416 -22.89 -6.56 22.43
C ASN A 416 -23.67 -6.96 23.68
N GLU A 417 -24.85 -6.37 23.89
CA GLU A 417 -25.76 -6.76 24.97
C GLU A 417 -26.13 -8.25 24.84
N SER A 418 -26.44 -8.71 23.63
CA SER A 418 -26.78 -10.12 23.36
C SER A 418 -25.66 -11.07 23.80
N VAL A 419 -24.40 -10.77 23.45
CA VAL A 419 -23.24 -11.60 23.84
C VAL A 419 -23.09 -11.69 25.36
N ILE A 420 -23.28 -10.57 26.07
CA ILE A 420 -23.17 -10.53 27.54
C ILE A 420 -24.29 -11.36 28.18
N ILE A 421 -25.53 -11.15 27.74
CA ILE A 421 -26.70 -11.87 28.26
C ILE A 421 -26.55 -13.37 28.01
N LYS A 422 -26.16 -13.77 26.81
CA LYS A 422 -25.89 -15.18 26.46
C LYS A 422 -24.83 -15.82 27.36
N THR A 423 -23.76 -15.08 27.66
CA THR A 423 -22.70 -15.55 28.55
C THR A 423 -23.19 -15.76 29.99
N LEU A 424 -23.97 -14.81 30.51
CA LEU A 424 -24.55 -14.91 31.86
C LEU A 424 -25.59 -16.03 31.94
N LEU A 425 -26.49 -16.10 30.95
CA LEU A 425 -27.48 -17.16 30.83
C LEU A 425 -26.83 -18.54 30.90
N ARG A 426 -25.81 -18.79 30.05
CA ARG A 426 -25.06 -20.06 30.06
C ARG A 426 -24.52 -20.39 31.46
N GLN A 427 -23.86 -19.43 32.12
CA GLN A 427 -23.29 -19.68 33.44
C GLN A 427 -24.35 -19.94 34.53
N LEU A 428 -25.50 -19.28 34.44
CA LEU A 428 -26.62 -19.48 35.37
C LEU A 428 -27.27 -20.85 35.14
N THR A 429 -27.50 -21.23 33.88
CA THR A 429 -28.06 -22.55 33.53
C THR A 429 -27.11 -23.70 33.85
N ASP A 430 -25.81 -23.53 33.61
CA ASP A 430 -24.78 -24.53 33.96
C ASP A 430 -24.72 -24.77 35.48
N SER A 431 -25.10 -23.76 36.27
CA SER A 431 -25.16 -23.84 37.74
C SER A 431 -26.49 -24.42 38.26
N GLY A 432 -27.43 -24.77 37.37
CA GLY A 432 -28.71 -25.40 37.69
C GLY A 432 -29.91 -24.46 37.74
N ALA A 433 -29.76 -23.17 37.42
CA ALA A 433 -30.89 -22.24 37.37
C ALA A 433 -31.71 -22.43 36.08
N THR A 434 -33.03 -22.29 36.16
CA THR A 434 -33.91 -22.38 34.98
C THR A 434 -34.36 -20.99 34.53
N VAL A 435 -34.33 -20.72 33.23
CA VAL A 435 -34.94 -19.50 32.66
C VAL A 435 -36.45 -19.65 32.73
N GLU A 436 -37.13 -18.74 33.42
CA GLU A 436 -38.58 -18.81 33.63
C GLU A 436 -39.26 -17.52 33.19
N ASN A 437 -40.32 -17.67 32.39
CA ASN A 437 -41.14 -16.54 31.93
C ASN A 437 -42.45 -16.42 32.72
N ASN A 438 -42.90 -17.50 33.38
CA ASN A 438 -44.13 -17.52 34.17
C ASN A 438 -43.83 -17.74 35.65
N LEU A 439 -43.58 -16.63 36.36
CA LEU A 439 -43.32 -16.66 37.80
C LEU A 439 -44.51 -17.23 38.60
N ASP A 440 -45.74 -16.90 38.21
CA ASP A 440 -46.97 -17.33 38.90
C ASP A 440 -47.07 -18.87 38.95
N GLY A 441 -46.68 -19.54 37.86
CA GLY A 441 -46.67 -21.01 37.81
C GLY A 441 -45.72 -21.65 38.83
N ILE A 442 -44.60 -20.98 39.16
CA ILE A 442 -43.67 -21.44 40.19
C ILE A 442 -44.18 -21.11 41.59
N LEU A 443 -44.70 -19.90 41.80
CA LEU A 443 -45.20 -19.47 43.11
C LEU A 443 -46.40 -20.32 43.58
N MET A 444 -47.16 -20.92 42.65
CA MET A 444 -48.25 -21.86 42.95
C MET A 444 -47.79 -23.30 43.24
N ASP A 445 -46.52 -23.66 43.03
CA ASP A 445 -45.99 -24.99 43.34
C ASP A 445 -45.74 -25.12 44.85
N LEU A 446 -46.65 -25.82 45.55
CA LEU A 446 -46.58 -26.04 47.00
C LEU A 446 -45.31 -26.78 47.46
N ASN A 447 -44.53 -27.37 46.55
CA ASN A 447 -43.24 -27.97 46.88
C ASN A 447 -42.07 -26.97 46.91
N VAL A 448 -42.31 -25.73 46.49
CA VAL A 448 -41.32 -24.64 46.42
C VAL A 448 -41.63 -23.63 47.52
N GLU A 449 -40.88 -23.68 48.62
CA GLU A 449 -41.08 -22.76 49.75
C GLU A 449 -40.55 -21.36 49.43
N ASN A 450 -39.39 -21.27 48.77
CA ASN A 450 -38.75 -20.01 48.43
C ASN A 450 -38.30 -20.00 46.96
N VAL A 451 -38.43 -18.86 46.28
CA VAL A 451 -37.91 -18.67 44.92
C VAL A 451 -36.81 -17.62 44.93
N VAL A 452 -35.64 -17.96 44.40
CA VAL A 452 -34.50 -17.05 44.27
C VAL A 452 -34.26 -16.77 42.79
N SER A 453 -34.47 -15.52 42.37
CA SER A 453 -34.41 -15.12 40.97
C SER A 453 -33.22 -14.20 40.69
N TYR A 454 -32.34 -14.61 39.77
CA TYR A 454 -31.42 -13.69 39.12
C TYR A 454 -32.20 -12.88 38.08
N THR A 455 -32.47 -11.62 38.38
CA THR A 455 -33.39 -10.80 37.60
C THR A 455 -32.62 -9.73 36.83
N PHE A 456 -32.74 -9.73 35.50
CA PHE A 456 -32.25 -8.64 34.65
C PHE A 456 -33.21 -7.45 34.73
N THR A 457 -32.69 -6.28 35.14
CA THR A 457 -33.55 -5.15 35.53
C THR A 457 -33.75 -4.10 34.45
N SER A 458 -33.02 -4.19 33.33
CA SER A 458 -32.96 -3.13 32.32
C SER A 458 -33.36 -3.58 30.91
N LEU A 459 -33.73 -4.85 30.72
CA LEU A 459 -34.10 -5.37 29.40
C LEU A 459 -35.40 -4.75 28.87
N GLU A 460 -36.31 -4.33 29.75
CA GLU A 460 -37.61 -3.73 29.40
C GLU A 460 -37.61 -2.18 29.37
N CYS A 461 -36.54 -1.55 29.87
CA CYS A 461 -36.45 -0.08 29.95
C CYS A 461 -36.73 0.61 28.59
N PRO A 462 -37.48 1.72 28.53
CA PRO A 462 -37.75 2.45 27.29
C PRO A 462 -36.47 2.79 26.51
N ASP A 463 -36.51 2.60 25.19
CA ASP A 463 -35.39 2.91 24.30
C ASP A 463 -35.57 4.29 23.64
N VAL A 464 -34.58 5.17 23.82
CA VAL A 464 -34.62 6.55 23.36
C VAL A 464 -34.68 6.65 21.83
N LEU A 465 -33.96 5.78 21.11
CA LEU A 465 -33.94 5.82 19.66
C LEU A 465 -35.27 5.32 19.10
N LEU A 466 -35.80 4.21 19.63
CA LEU A 466 -37.10 3.68 19.21
C LEU A 466 -38.24 4.68 19.44
N THR A 467 -38.19 5.41 20.56
CA THR A 467 -39.18 6.45 20.88
C THR A 467 -39.13 7.59 19.85
N LYS A 468 -37.92 8.06 19.50
CA LYS A 468 -37.72 9.08 18.46
C LYS A 468 -38.17 8.60 17.07
N GLN A 469 -37.93 7.33 16.74
CA GLN A 469 -38.37 6.74 15.47
C GLN A 469 -39.89 6.67 15.38
N LYS A 470 -40.57 6.22 16.45
CA LYS A 470 -42.03 6.17 16.54
C LYS A 470 -42.65 7.55 16.38
N ALA A 471 -42.08 8.55 17.06
CA ALA A 471 -42.46 9.96 16.93
C ALA A 471 -42.34 10.49 15.49
N PHE A 472 -41.25 10.13 14.80
CA PHE A 472 -41.01 10.55 13.43
C PHE A 472 -41.96 9.90 12.41
N LEU A 473 -42.30 8.62 12.60
CA LEU A 473 -43.19 7.89 11.69
C LEU A 473 -44.66 8.33 11.80
N ASN A 474 -45.12 8.71 13.01
CA ASN A 474 -46.50 9.13 13.27
C ASN A 474 -46.57 10.49 14.00
N PRO A 475 -46.48 11.62 13.27
CA PRO A 475 -46.47 12.96 13.87
C PRO A 475 -47.75 13.30 14.65
N SER A 476 -48.90 12.76 14.22
CA SER A 476 -50.21 13.01 14.82
C SER A 476 -50.38 12.41 16.23
N THR A 477 -49.41 11.66 16.72
CA THR A 477 -49.47 11.03 18.06
C THR A 477 -48.87 11.92 19.17
N ILE A 478 -48.40 13.13 18.84
CA ILE A 478 -47.71 14.03 19.80
C ILE A 478 -48.45 15.38 19.88
N GLU A 479 -49.73 15.34 20.28
CA GLU A 479 -50.30 16.43 21.06
C GLU A 479 -50.29 15.98 22.53
N ASN A 480 -49.59 16.75 23.37
CA ASN A 480 -49.48 16.60 24.83
C ASN A 480 -48.59 15.44 25.33
N ASN A 481 -47.32 15.74 25.59
CA ASN A 481 -46.51 15.24 26.73
C ASN A 481 -45.07 15.77 26.58
N SER A 482 -44.87 17.07 26.83
CA SER A 482 -43.55 17.72 26.74
C SER A 482 -42.75 17.71 28.05
N GLU A 483 -43.16 16.98 29.10
CA GLU A 483 -42.45 17.00 30.40
C GLU A 483 -41.55 15.79 30.71
N ASP A 484 -41.63 14.67 29.96
CA ASP A 484 -40.82 13.47 30.29
C ASP A 484 -39.46 13.34 29.58
N ALA A 485 -39.08 14.32 28.74
CA ALA A 485 -37.79 14.30 28.05
C ALA A 485 -36.58 14.39 29.02
N SER A 486 -36.77 14.90 30.23
CA SER A 486 -35.70 14.99 31.23
C SER A 486 -35.32 13.63 31.85
N VAL A 487 -36.26 12.67 31.88
CA VAL A 487 -36.07 11.34 32.51
C VAL A 487 -35.33 10.36 31.60
N LEU A 488 -35.36 10.58 30.27
CA LEU A 488 -34.80 9.66 29.27
C LEU A 488 -33.28 9.75 29.07
N SER A 489 -32.56 10.56 29.86
CA SER A 489 -31.09 10.71 29.76
C SER A 489 -30.28 9.54 30.35
N LYS A 490 -30.94 8.45 30.76
CA LYS A 490 -30.26 7.24 31.23
C LYS A 490 -29.48 6.59 30.08
N LYS A 491 -28.15 6.58 30.22
CA LYS A 491 -27.16 6.04 29.28
C LYS A 491 -27.61 4.69 28.71
N SER A 492 -27.73 4.60 27.38
CA SER A 492 -28.02 3.33 26.69
C SER A 492 -26.83 2.38 26.78
N GLY A 493 -27.10 1.10 27.09
CA GLY A 493 -26.10 0.03 27.14
C GLY A 493 -25.53 -0.29 28.53
N PHE A 494 -24.92 -1.48 28.65
CA PHE A 494 -24.28 -1.94 29.89
C PHE A 494 -22.94 -1.25 30.13
N THR A 495 -22.93 -0.24 31.00
CA THR A 495 -21.71 0.43 31.47
C THR A 495 -20.80 -0.52 32.26
N SER A 496 -19.55 -0.11 32.52
CA SER A 496 -18.63 -0.91 33.34
C SER A 496 -19.21 -1.22 34.72
N ASP A 497 -19.83 -0.24 35.36
CA ASP A 497 -20.42 -0.39 36.70
C ASP A 497 -21.59 -1.38 36.70
N ILE A 498 -22.42 -1.34 35.65
CA ILE A 498 -23.52 -2.30 35.45
C ILE A 498 -22.96 -3.71 35.27
N LYS A 499 -21.91 -3.89 34.45
CA LYS A 499 -21.25 -5.18 34.25
C LYS A 499 -20.64 -5.74 35.54
N THR A 500 -19.99 -4.88 36.35
CA THR A 500 -19.46 -5.27 37.65
C THR A 500 -20.57 -5.72 38.59
N THR A 501 -21.69 -4.98 38.63
CA THR A 501 -22.87 -5.34 39.43
C THR A 501 -23.45 -6.69 39.03
N MET A 502 -23.61 -6.93 37.72
CA MET A 502 -24.05 -8.21 37.18
C MET A 502 -23.14 -9.37 37.59
N ARG A 503 -21.82 -9.16 37.54
CA ARG A 503 -20.83 -10.17 37.92
C ARG A 503 -20.85 -10.47 39.42
N SER A 504 -20.93 -9.44 40.26
CA SER A 504 -21.04 -9.60 41.72
C SER A 504 -22.30 -10.38 42.10
N ASN A 505 -23.44 -10.03 41.51
CA ASN A 505 -24.69 -10.76 41.73
C ASN A 505 -24.60 -12.20 41.22
N LEU A 506 -23.89 -12.47 40.13
CA LEU A 506 -23.71 -13.84 39.64
C LEU A 506 -22.95 -14.70 40.66
N ILE A 507 -21.88 -14.17 41.27
CA ILE A 507 -21.10 -14.88 42.30
C ILE A 507 -21.97 -15.16 43.52
N ILE A 508 -22.69 -14.14 44.00
CA ILE A 508 -23.60 -14.28 45.16
C ILE A 508 -24.68 -15.33 44.86
N PHE A 509 -25.27 -15.29 43.67
CA PHE A 509 -26.31 -16.22 43.26
C PHE A 509 -25.80 -17.67 43.20
N LYS A 510 -24.57 -17.90 42.69
CA LYS A 510 -23.93 -19.23 42.71
C LYS A 510 -23.69 -19.74 44.14
N ASN A 511 -23.18 -18.89 45.03
CA ASN A 511 -22.96 -19.26 46.43
C ASN A 511 -24.28 -19.62 47.14
N LEU A 512 -25.37 -18.92 46.82
CA LEU A 512 -26.70 -19.26 47.34
C LEU A 512 -27.17 -20.63 46.86
N MET A 513 -26.87 -21.03 45.61
CA MET A 513 -27.20 -22.36 45.08
C MET A 513 -26.38 -23.48 45.71
N GLU A 514 -25.11 -23.24 46.03
CA GLU A 514 -24.22 -24.24 46.65
C GLU A 514 -24.51 -24.48 48.14
N SER A 515 -25.14 -23.52 48.82
CA SER A 515 -25.54 -23.64 50.23
C SER A 515 -26.59 -24.75 50.42
N LYS A 516 -26.18 -25.87 51.04
CA LYS A 516 -27.09 -26.98 51.40
C LYS A 516 -28.21 -26.58 52.38
N ILE A 517 -28.11 -25.40 52.99
CA ILE A 517 -29.00 -24.91 54.05
C ILE A 517 -30.24 -24.21 53.46
N CYS A 518 -30.17 -23.69 52.23
CA CYS A 518 -31.25 -22.92 51.61
C CYS A 518 -32.38 -23.77 50.98
N LYS A 519 -32.49 -25.07 51.30
CA LYS A 519 -33.51 -25.94 50.70
C LYS A 519 -34.78 -25.99 51.56
N PRO A 520 -35.97 -25.85 50.96
CA PRO A 520 -36.25 -25.98 49.52
C PRO A 520 -36.44 -24.62 48.81
N ALA A 521 -35.36 -24.06 48.25
CA ALA A 521 -35.44 -22.93 47.32
C ALA A 521 -35.30 -23.39 45.86
N LYS A 522 -36.13 -22.83 44.97
CA LYS A 522 -36.00 -22.96 43.50
C LYS A 522 -35.27 -21.75 42.93
N TYR A 523 -34.31 -21.98 42.04
CA TYR A 523 -33.44 -20.95 41.47
C TYR A 523 -33.77 -20.70 40.02
N ILE A 524 -34.07 -19.45 39.68
CA ILE A 524 -34.53 -19.06 38.35
C ILE A 524 -33.78 -17.84 37.79
N VAL A 525 -33.93 -17.64 36.48
CA VAL A 525 -33.47 -16.44 35.77
C VAL A 525 -34.66 -15.78 35.08
N ALA A 526 -34.84 -14.48 35.30
CA ALA A 526 -35.98 -13.72 34.78
C ALA A 526 -35.58 -12.29 34.35
N SER A 527 -36.50 -11.55 33.74
CA SER A 527 -36.41 -10.10 33.53
C SER A 527 -37.58 -9.37 34.18
N LYS A 528 -37.32 -8.21 34.80
CA LYS A 528 -38.34 -7.33 35.38
C LYS A 528 -37.79 -5.93 35.55
N GLU A 529 -38.51 -4.89 35.15
CA GLU A 529 -38.06 -3.51 35.34
C GLU A 529 -37.99 -3.12 36.84
N ILE A 530 -36.80 -2.72 37.32
CA ILE A 530 -36.53 -2.30 38.70
C ILE A 530 -35.59 -1.06 38.67
N PRO A 531 -35.77 -0.06 39.57
CA PRO A 531 -34.98 1.19 39.57
C PRO A 531 -33.45 1.07 39.69
N ASN A 532 -32.89 -0.15 39.80
CA ASN A 532 -31.46 -0.43 39.89
C ASN A 532 -30.97 -1.11 38.60
N PRO A 533 -30.16 -0.44 37.76
CA PRO A 533 -29.82 -0.95 36.43
C PRO A 533 -28.85 -2.15 36.48
N GLY A 534 -29.05 -3.09 35.56
CA GLY A 534 -28.21 -4.28 35.40
C GLY A 534 -28.90 -5.56 35.83
N SER A 535 -28.69 -5.95 37.08
CA SER A 535 -29.31 -7.14 37.66
C SER A 535 -29.49 -6.97 39.17
N CYS A 536 -30.37 -7.78 39.74
CA CYS A 536 -30.45 -8.00 41.19
C CYS A 536 -30.84 -9.44 41.49
N ILE A 537 -30.69 -9.84 42.75
CA ILE A 537 -31.19 -11.12 43.25
C ILE A 537 -32.47 -10.82 44.03
N LEU A 538 -33.58 -11.37 43.57
CA LEU A 538 -34.88 -11.25 44.23
C LEU A 538 -35.23 -12.54 44.94
N ILE A 539 -35.79 -12.43 46.14
CA ILE A 539 -36.28 -13.56 46.93
C ILE A 539 -37.78 -13.38 47.13
N TYR A 540 -38.53 -14.41 46.73
CA TYR A 540 -39.93 -14.58 47.04
C TYR A 540 -40.02 -15.63 48.16
N GLU A 541 -40.37 -15.18 49.36
CA GLU A 541 -40.43 -16.04 50.56
C GLU A 541 -41.84 -16.59 50.77
N ASN A 542 -41.97 -17.88 51.07
CA ASN A 542 -43.23 -18.55 51.39
C ASN A 542 -44.35 -18.37 50.34
N GLY A 543 -44.00 -18.42 49.05
CA GLY A 543 -44.96 -18.23 47.96
C GLY A 543 -45.55 -16.81 47.85
N SER A 544 -44.94 -15.82 48.51
CA SER A 544 -45.35 -14.42 48.42
C SER A 544 -45.12 -13.85 47.02
N ASP A 545 -46.08 -13.07 46.51
CA ASP A 545 -45.92 -12.29 45.27
C ASP A 545 -44.97 -11.08 45.45
N GLU A 546 -44.74 -10.66 46.70
CA GLU A 546 -43.84 -9.58 47.06
C GLU A 546 -42.39 -10.09 47.21
N ALA A 547 -41.53 -9.71 46.27
CA ALA A 547 -40.10 -10.01 46.32
C ALA A 547 -39.32 -8.99 47.17
N THR A 548 -38.33 -9.48 47.91
CA THR A 548 -37.31 -8.63 48.55
C THR A 548 -35.97 -8.74 47.83
N CYS A 549 -35.22 -7.63 47.74
CA CYS A 549 -33.87 -7.66 47.18
C CYS A 549 -32.91 -8.30 48.20
N PHE A 550 -32.16 -9.31 47.78
CA PHE A 550 -31.17 -9.95 48.65
C PHE A 550 -29.95 -9.05 48.84
N THR A 551 -29.56 -8.85 50.10
CA THR A 551 -28.30 -8.19 50.48
C THR A 551 -27.55 -9.11 51.44
N PRO A 552 -26.33 -9.56 51.11
CA PRO A 552 -25.57 -10.44 52.00
C PRO A 552 -25.11 -9.71 53.26
N PRO A 553 -24.94 -10.42 54.41
CA PRO A 553 -24.27 -9.88 55.59
C PRO A 553 -22.85 -9.39 55.29
N ILE A 554 -22.33 -8.49 56.11
CA ILE A 554 -20.92 -8.10 56.09
C ILE A 554 -20.15 -9.07 57.00
N LYS A 555 -18.94 -9.49 56.59
CA LYS A 555 -18.07 -10.37 57.39
C LYS A 555 -17.82 -9.74 58.78
N PRO A 556 -18.14 -10.42 59.90
CA PRO A 556 -17.90 -9.90 61.24
C PRO A 556 -16.40 -9.92 61.59
N ALA A 557 -15.96 -9.04 62.49
CA ALA A 557 -14.59 -9.04 63.02
C ALA A 557 -14.37 -10.22 63.98
N HIS A 558 -13.13 -10.67 64.16
CA HIS A 558 -12.76 -11.78 65.06
C HIS A 558 -12.76 -11.36 66.55
N PRO A 559 -12.83 -12.31 67.51
CA PRO A 559 -12.72 -11.99 68.95
C PRO A 559 -11.32 -11.44 69.30
N VAL A 560 -11.24 -10.53 70.29
CA VAL A 560 -9.97 -9.90 70.76
C VAL A 560 -9.83 -10.07 72.27
N THR A 561 -8.68 -10.57 72.74
CA THR A 561 -8.38 -10.87 74.15
C THR A 561 -7.93 -9.65 74.94
N GLU A 562 -8.55 -9.40 76.10
CA GLU A 562 -8.28 -8.25 76.97
C GLU A 562 -7.32 -8.56 78.13
N GLN A 563 -7.41 -9.76 78.74
CA GLN A 563 -6.55 -10.15 79.86
C GLN A 563 -6.48 -11.68 80.07
N ILE A 564 -5.31 -12.18 80.50
CA ILE A 564 -5.08 -13.58 80.92
C ILE A 564 -4.42 -13.58 82.31
N SER A 565 -5.08 -14.15 83.31
CA SER A 565 -4.55 -14.27 84.68
C SER A 565 -4.95 -15.62 85.27
N GLY A 566 -3.98 -16.52 85.43
CA GLY A 566 -4.25 -17.90 85.84
C GLY A 566 -5.22 -18.58 84.88
N GLU A 567 -6.42 -18.93 85.36
CA GLU A 567 -7.44 -19.75 84.68
C GLU A 567 -8.60 -18.92 84.05
N ARG A 568 -8.44 -17.62 83.79
CA ARG A 568 -9.53 -16.70 83.33
C ARG A 568 -9.18 -15.91 82.07
N VAL A 569 -10.14 -15.74 81.14
CA VAL A 569 -10.00 -15.03 79.84
C VAL A 569 -11.18 -14.08 79.56
N VAL A 570 -10.90 -12.86 79.11
CA VAL A 570 -11.89 -11.80 78.78
C VAL A 570 -11.77 -11.36 77.32
N LEU A 571 -12.89 -11.24 76.57
CA LEU A 571 -12.95 -10.95 75.13
C LEU A 571 -13.86 -9.76 74.75
N LYS A 572 -13.55 -9.05 73.67
CA LYS A 572 -14.30 -7.87 73.14
C LYS A 572 -15.18 -8.19 71.91
N VAL A 573 -16.37 -7.56 71.80
CA VAL A 573 -17.40 -7.73 70.74
C VAL A 573 -17.52 -6.45 69.88
N THR A 574 -17.81 -6.57 68.57
CA THR A 574 -17.96 -5.44 67.63
C THR A 574 -19.41 -5.25 67.11
N PRO A 575 -19.81 -4.02 66.67
CA PRO A 575 -21.17 -3.75 66.19
C PRO A 575 -21.54 -4.51 64.91
N VAL A 576 -22.81 -4.93 64.80
CA VAL A 576 -23.32 -5.80 63.72
C VAL A 576 -23.99 -5.00 62.60
N CYS A 577 -23.85 -5.44 61.34
CA CYS A 577 -24.47 -4.79 60.18
C CYS A 577 -25.99 -5.08 60.05
N PRO A 578 -26.78 -4.24 59.35
CA PRO A 578 -28.25 -4.42 59.26
C PRO A 578 -28.72 -5.72 58.60
N ALA A 579 -27.92 -6.31 57.72
CA ALA A 579 -28.25 -7.57 57.04
C ALA A 579 -28.01 -8.82 57.92
N THR A 580 -27.43 -8.66 59.11
CA THR A 580 -27.18 -9.75 60.06
C THR A 580 -28.32 -9.87 61.06
N GLU A 581 -29.02 -11.00 61.02
CA GLU A 581 -30.11 -11.35 61.93
C GLU A 581 -29.59 -11.79 63.30
N GLU A 582 -28.52 -12.61 63.33
CA GLU A 582 -27.96 -13.19 64.56
C GLU A 582 -26.42 -13.22 64.55
N LEU A 583 -25.79 -12.94 65.71
CA LEU A 583 -24.35 -13.09 65.96
C LEU A 583 -24.08 -14.12 67.06
N ARG A 584 -23.25 -15.13 66.78
CA ARG A 584 -22.91 -16.22 67.73
C ARG A 584 -21.40 -16.25 68.00
N LEU A 585 -20.98 -16.33 69.28
CA LEU A 585 -19.62 -16.71 69.68
C LEU A 585 -19.56 -18.24 69.76
N LEU A 586 -18.65 -18.85 69.04
CA LEU A 586 -18.43 -20.29 69.01
C LEU A 586 -17.07 -20.57 69.64
N TYR A 587 -16.98 -21.46 70.63
CA TYR A 587 -15.71 -21.86 71.26
C TYR A 587 -15.66 -23.36 71.57
N LYS A 588 -14.45 -23.92 71.70
CA LYS A 588 -14.22 -25.33 72.08
C LYS A 588 -12.77 -25.56 72.49
N THR A 589 -12.48 -26.66 73.19
CA THR A 589 -11.07 -27.12 73.27
C THR A 589 -10.66 -27.70 71.93
N LYS A 590 -9.35 -27.73 71.64
CA LYS A 590 -8.83 -28.33 70.41
C LYS A 590 -9.25 -29.80 70.21
N GLU A 591 -9.50 -30.53 71.30
CA GLU A 591 -9.92 -31.93 71.30
C GLU A 591 -11.43 -32.12 71.03
N GLU A 592 -12.25 -31.10 71.26
CA GLU A 592 -13.69 -31.15 71.05
C GLU A 592 -14.03 -30.99 69.54
N LYS A 593 -14.93 -31.84 69.02
CA LYS A 593 -15.42 -31.74 67.63
C LYS A 593 -16.43 -30.61 67.47
N ASP A 594 -17.41 -30.57 68.36
CA ASP A 594 -18.55 -29.68 68.25
C ASP A 594 -18.25 -28.31 68.88
N TRP A 595 -18.55 -27.25 68.12
CA TRP A 595 -18.46 -25.89 68.62
C TRP A 595 -19.53 -25.67 69.69
N LYS A 596 -19.12 -25.26 70.89
CA LYS A 596 -20.05 -24.74 71.89
C LYS A 596 -20.42 -23.32 71.49
N SER A 597 -21.71 -23.04 71.39
CA SER A 597 -22.21 -21.74 70.96
C SER A 597 -22.74 -20.92 72.13
N GLN A 598 -22.35 -19.66 72.19
CA GLN A 598 -22.89 -18.65 73.08
C GLN A 598 -23.44 -17.50 72.23
N SER A 599 -24.76 -17.30 72.26
CA SER A 599 -25.40 -16.20 71.54
C SER A 599 -24.96 -14.86 72.14
N VAL A 600 -24.57 -13.93 71.27
CA VAL A 600 -24.13 -12.59 71.66
C VAL A 600 -25.30 -11.64 71.48
N LYS A 601 -25.76 -11.03 72.58
CA LYS A 601 -26.87 -10.07 72.49
C LYS A 601 -26.39 -8.83 71.73
N LYS A 602 -27.24 -8.24 70.88
CA LYS A 602 -26.94 -7.03 70.08
C LYS A 602 -26.40 -5.83 70.90
N SER A 603 -26.51 -5.85 72.23
CA SER A 603 -26.10 -4.79 73.16
C SER A 603 -24.86 -5.09 74.03
N GLN A 604 -24.11 -6.17 73.79
CA GLN A 604 -22.95 -6.55 74.62
C GLN A 604 -21.61 -6.11 73.99
N ASP A 605 -20.73 -5.48 74.79
CA ASP A 605 -19.39 -5.03 74.36
C ASP A 605 -18.27 -6.04 74.68
N THR A 606 -18.46 -6.90 75.69
CA THR A 606 -17.49 -7.93 76.12
C THR A 606 -18.18 -9.23 76.52
N VAL A 607 -17.41 -10.33 76.47
CA VAL A 607 -17.82 -11.69 76.82
C VAL A 607 -16.67 -12.38 77.58
N ILE A 608 -16.99 -13.06 78.68
CA ILE A 608 -16.00 -13.61 79.63
C ILE A 608 -16.07 -15.14 79.64
N LEU A 609 -14.91 -15.80 79.67
CA LEU A 609 -14.76 -17.25 79.83
C LEU A 609 -13.94 -17.54 81.10
N THR A 610 -14.47 -18.42 81.96
CA THR A 610 -13.85 -18.83 83.23
C THR A 610 -13.65 -20.33 83.29
N ASP A 611 -12.89 -20.79 84.29
CA ASP A 611 -12.68 -22.21 84.63
C ASP A 611 -11.88 -22.98 83.56
N LEU A 612 -10.87 -22.32 82.99
CA LEU A 612 -10.02 -22.88 81.93
C LEU A 612 -8.86 -23.68 82.53
N ARG A 613 -8.65 -24.89 82.03
CA ARG A 613 -7.57 -25.78 82.47
C ARG A 613 -6.17 -25.24 82.14
N PRO A 614 -5.19 -25.33 83.06
CA PRO A 614 -3.78 -25.06 82.78
C PRO A 614 -3.24 -25.93 81.63
N ASP A 615 -2.25 -25.43 80.91
CA ASP A 615 -1.61 -26.08 79.76
C ASP A 615 -2.57 -26.57 78.65
N THR A 616 -3.78 -25.97 78.56
CA THR A 616 -4.83 -26.37 77.61
C THR A 616 -5.12 -25.29 76.56
N GLU A 617 -5.37 -25.70 75.31
CA GLU A 617 -5.63 -24.83 74.14
C GLU A 617 -7.12 -24.79 73.75
N TYR A 618 -7.65 -23.57 73.52
CA TYR A 618 -9.04 -23.31 73.13
C TYR A 618 -9.14 -22.58 71.79
N GLU A 619 -10.13 -22.92 70.95
CA GLU A 619 -10.46 -22.22 69.69
C GLU A 619 -11.74 -21.38 69.85
N MET A 620 -11.82 -20.18 69.25
CA MET A 620 -12.97 -19.26 69.37
C MET A 620 -13.26 -18.44 68.09
N LYS A 621 -14.52 -18.22 67.66
CA LYS A 621 -14.90 -17.38 66.50
C LYS A 621 -16.29 -16.74 66.62
N PHE A 622 -16.57 -15.70 65.82
CA PHE A 622 -17.93 -15.16 65.62
C PHE A 622 -18.55 -15.65 64.30
N ALA A 623 -19.88 -15.81 64.25
CA ALA A 623 -20.63 -16.12 63.02
C ALA A 623 -21.80 -15.15 62.84
N ALA A 624 -21.86 -14.47 61.70
CA ALA A 624 -22.95 -13.56 61.32
C ALA A 624 -23.92 -14.26 60.37
N VAL A 625 -25.16 -14.46 60.82
CA VAL A 625 -26.19 -15.16 60.05
C VAL A 625 -27.16 -14.15 59.46
N GLY A 626 -27.35 -14.17 58.13
CA GLY A 626 -28.32 -13.35 57.40
C GLY A 626 -29.55 -14.12 56.93
N LYS A 627 -30.33 -13.48 56.04
CA LYS A 627 -31.49 -14.11 55.38
C LYS A 627 -31.13 -15.43 54.68
N LEU A 628 -32.08 -16.36 54.61
CA LEU A 628 -31.90 -17.74 54.13
C LEU A 628 -30.76 -18.50 54.82
N ASN A 629 -30.44 -18.15 56.07
CA ASN A 629 -29.31 -18.69 56.85
C ASN A 629 -27.94 -18.52 56.15
N TYR A 630 -27.81 -17.53 55.26
CA TYR A 630 -26.53 -17.20 54.64
C TYR A 630 -25.57 -16.73 55.73
N THR A 631 -24.62 -17.58 56.09
CA THR A 631 -23.72 -17.37 57.23
C THR A 631 -22.36 -16.94 56.75
N ILE A 632 -21.84 -15.88 57.35
CA ILE A 632 -20.47 -15.43 57.15
C ILE A 632 -19.74 -15.49 58.49
N ASP A 633 -18.74 -16.36 58.56
CA ASP A 633 -17.91 -16.52 59.75
C ASP A 633 -16.82 -15.44 59.83
N SER A 634 -16.49 -15.03 61.05
CA SER A 634 -15.23 -14.35 61.35
C SER A 634 -14.08 -15.33 61.29
N ASP A 635 -12.86 -14.80 61.38
CA ASP A 635 -11.67 -15.61 61.57
C ASP A 635 -11.65 -16.22 63.00
N VAL A 636 -11.01 -17.39 63.16
CA VAL A 636 -10.88 -18.15 64.42
C VAL A 636 -9.63 -17.71 65.19
N ILE A 637 -9.69 -17.66 66.53
CA ILE A 637 -8.55 -17.38 67.43
C ILE A 637 -8.25 -18.55 68.38
N HIS A 638 -7.00 -18.64 68.88
CA HIS A 638 -6.50 -19.70 69.76
C HIS A 638 -5.82 -19.12 71.02
N LEU A 639 -5.86 -19.80 72.19
CA LEU A 639 -5.29 -19.28 73.46
C LEU A 639 -4.85 -20.38 74.47
N ARG A 640 -3.71 -20.18 75.19
CA ARG A 640 -3.05 -21.12 76.16
C ARG A 640 -2.81 -20.55 77.57
N VAL A 641 -2.66 -21.41 78.59
CA VAL A 641 -2.31 -21.08 80.01
C VAL A 641 -0.96 -21.78 80.41
N ILE A 642 0.00 -21.14 81.15
CA ILE A 642 1.44 -21.60 81.34
C ILE A 642 1.88 -21.88 82.82
N ASP A 643 2.80 -22.85 83.04
CA ASP A 643 3.50 -23.24 84.31
C ASP A 643 4.59 -22.26 84.87
N LYS A 644 4.85 -22.31 86.19
CA LYS A 644 5.68 -21.36 86.96
C LYS A 644 7.21 -21.62 87.00
N ASN A 645 7.71 -22.84 86.81
CA ASN A 645 9.17 -23.10 86.93
C ASN A 645 9.96 -22.61 85.70
N LEU A 646 9.32 -22.61 84.54
CA LEU A 646 9.92 -22.15 83.28
C LEU A 646 10.28 -20.66 83.31
N THR A 647 9.55 -19.87 84.10
CA THR A 647 9.75 -18.43 84.23
C THR A 647 11.06 -18.04 84.93
N ASP A 648 11.59 -18.84 85.86
CA ASP A 648 12.80 -18.50 86.64
C ASP A 648 14.10 -18.66 85.82
N ALA A 649 14.19 -19.68 84.96
CA ALA A 649 15.38 -19.97 84.16
C ALA A 649 15.68 -18.88 83.11
N THR A 650 14.63 -18.27 82.57
CA THR A 650 14.75 -17.14 81.64
C THR A 650 15.37 -15.89 82.27
N GLU A 651 15.32 -15.76 83.59
CA GLU A 651 15.80 -14.58 84.30
C GLU A 651 17.34 -14.51 84.41
N SER A 652 18.02 -15.66 84.52
CA SER A 652 19.50 -15.73 84.62
C SER A 652 20.24 -15.27 83.34
N ILE A 653 19.66 -15.53 82.17
CA ILE A 653 20.23 -15.11 80.87
C ILE A 653 20.24 -13.58 80.75
N LEU A 654 19.22 -12.91 81.31
CA LEU A 654 19.10 -11.45 81.26
C LEU A 654 20.30 -10.75 81.93
N GLU A 655 20.89 -11.36 82.96
CA GLU A 655 21.98 -10.77 83.76
C GLU A 655 23.34 -10.74 83.02
N LYS A 656 23.71 -11.80 82.31
CA LYS A 656 24.99 -11.89 81.57
C LYS A 656 25.06 -10.91 80.40
N LEU A 657 23.94 -10.70 79.71
CA LEU A 657 23.83 -9.73 78.63
C LEU A 657 24.12 -8.31 79.12
N SER A 658 23.75 -7.98 80.35
CA SER A 658 24.06 -6.67 80.94
C SER A 658 25.57 -6.40 81.10
N LEU A 659 26.42 -7.41 81.33
CA LEU A 659 27.88 -7.21 81.44
C LEU A 659 28.55 -6.84 80.09
N ILE A 660 28.00 -7.33 78.99
CA ILE A 660 28.48 -7.03 77.62
C ILE A 660 28.24 -5.56 77.29
N GLU A 661 27.08 -5.04 77.70
CA GLU A 661 26.71 -3.63 77.53
C GLU A 661 27.76 -2.69 78.17
N ASP A 662 28.35 -3.09 79.30
CA ASP A 662 29.40 -2.34 79.99
C ASP A 662 30.75 -2.35 79.25
N LYS A 663 31.06 -3.40 78.48
CA LYS A 663 32.33 -3.49 77.72
C LYS A 663 32.29 -2.68 76.44
N CYS A 664 31.17 -2.73 75.71
CA CYS A 664 30.89 -1.82 74.59
C CYS A 664 30.97 -0.37 75.05
N SER A 665 30.42 -0.11 76.26
CA SER A 665 30.77 0.97 77.21
C SER A 665 32.09 1.70 76.93
N LYS A 666 33.19 0.94 77.11
CA LYS A 666 34.57 1.43 77.17
C LYS A 666 35.23 1.60 75.79
N LEU A 667 34.91 0.74 74.83
CA LEU A 667 35.55 0.77 73.50
C LEU A 667 35.21 2.04 72.72
N MET A 668 34.06 2.63 73.03
CA MET A 668 33.64 3.91 72.47
C MET A 668 34.55 5.09 72.85
N GLU A 669 35.46 4.93 73.82
CA GLU A 669 36.41 5.97 74.24
C GLU A 669 37.71 6.04 73.39
N GLY A 670 37.95 5.10 72.46
CA GLY A 670 39.18 5.05 71.65
C GLY A 670 39.26 6.12 70.55
N LYS A 671 40.47 6.55 70.14
CA LYS A 671 40.69 7.69 69.20
C LYS A 671 39.89 7.58 67.90
N SER A 672 39.92 6.45 67.21
CA SER A 672 39.15 6.28 65.97
C SER A 672 37.63 6.24 66.20
N ALA A 673 37.14 5.76 67.35
CA ALA A 673 35.73 5.82 67.73
C ALA A 673 35.28 7.25 68.15
N VAL A 674 36.20 8.00 68.78
CA VAL A 674 36.01 9.43 69.10
C VAL A 674 35.97 10.26 67.82
N THR A 675 36.86 9.97 66.86
CA THR A 675 36.90 10.67 65.57
C THR A 675 35.72 10.27 64.68
N PHE A 676 35.45 8.99 64.49
CA PHE A 676 34.45 8.51 63.55
C PHE A 676 33.25 7.86 64.24
N ARG A 677 32.11 8.55 64.18
CA ARG A 677 30.83 8.12 64.77
C ARG A 677 30.41 6.71 64.31
N ALA A 678 30.68 6.35 63.05
CA ALA A 678 30.42 5.02 62.49
C ALA A 678 30.96 3.87 63.36
N ILE A 679 32.20 3.99 63.82
CA ILE A 679 32.84 2.97 64.67
C ILE A 679 32.17 2.94 66.04
N ARG A 680 31.82 4.11 66.58
CA ARG A 680 31.10 4.23 67.86
C ARG A 680 29.71 3.57 67.79
N ASN A 681 28.97 3.83 66.73
CA ASN A 681 27.62 3.30 66.52
C ASN A 681 27.60 1.77 66.55
N LYS A 682 28.59 1.10 65.94
CA LYS A 682 28.68 -0.37 65.99
C LYS A 682 28.74 -0.91 67.43
N PHE A 683 29.45 -0.23 68.32
CA PHE A 683 29.47 -0.59 69.75
C PHE A 683 28.14 -0.26 70.45
N GLU A 684 27.47 0.83 70.08
CA GLU A 684 26.13 1.19 70.57
C GLU A 684 25.06 0.18 70.10
N ASP A 685 25.14 -0.30 68.86
CA ASP A 685 24.22 -1.26 68.27
C ASP A 685 24.32 -2.63 68.96
N MET A 686 25.54 -3.13 69.21
CA MET A 686 25.76 -4.34 70.02
C MET A 686 25.04 -4.25 71.37
N LYS A 687 25.18 -3.09 72.03
CA LYS A 687 24.50 -2.80 73.30
C LYS A 687 22.98 -2.80 73.15
N ARG A 688 22.44 -2.11 72.13
CA ARG A 688 20.99 -2.05 71.84
C ARG A 688 20.41 -3.42 71.49
N HIS A 689 21.10 -4.23 70.69
CA HIS A 689 20.64 -5.55 70.27
C HIS A 689 20.57 -6.50 71.48
N CYS A 690 21.56 -6.46 72.36
CA CYS A 690 21.49 -7.19 73.64
C CYS A 690 20.25 -6.78 74.47
N GLN A 691 19.92 -5.49 74.51
CA GLN A 691 18.73 -5.00 75.22
C GLN A 691 17.41 -5.43 74.55
N THR A 692 17.37 -5.41 73.22
CA THR A 692 16.20 -5.81 72.42
C THR A 692 15.94 -7.31 72.58
N TYR A 693 16.98 -8.14 72.56
CA TYR A 693 16.86 -9.58 72.78
C TYR A 693 16.18 -9.93 74.11
N LYS A 694 16.55 -9.20 75.17
CA LYS A 694 15.94 -9.34 76.49
C LYS A 694 14.42 -9.08 76.48
N GLN A 695 13.94 -8.10 75.72
CA GLN A 695 12.51 -7.75 75.66
C GLN A 695 11.75 -8.53 74.60
N ASP A 696 12.21 -8.49 73.36
CA ASP A 696 11.41 -8.89 72.20
C ASP A 696 11.52 -10.38 71.90
N ARG A 697 12.45 -11.09 72.53
CA ARG A 697 12.58 -12.55 72.40
C ARG A 697 12.25 -13.24 73.69
N ILE A 698 12.98 -12.91 74.76
CA ILE A 698 12.80 -13.59 76.04
C ILE A 698 11.43 -13.25 76.64
N LYS A 699 11.08 -11.96 76.77
CA LYS A 699 9.76 -11.58 77.32
C LYS A 699 8.59 -11.75 76.33
N SER A 700 8.80 -11.54 75.03
CA SER A 700 7.76 -11.79 74.00
C SER A 700 7.41 -13.27 73.83
N THR A 701 8.39 -14.19 73.85
CA THR A 701 8.10 -15.63 73.72
C THR A 701 7.24 -16.12 74.90
N ILE A 702 7.46 -15.57 76.09
CA ILE A 702 6.55 -15.79 77.23
C ILE A 702 5.11 -15.40 76.87
N GLN A 703 4.89 -14.28 76.17
CA GLN A 703 3.57 -13.82 75.72
C GLN A 703 3.00 -14.66 74.55
N SER A 704 3.80 -15.02 73.54
CA SER A 704 3.37 -15.87 72.40
C SER A 704 2.94 -17.27 72.83
N VAL A 705 3.60 -17.84 73.84
CA VAL A 705 3.15 -19.13 74.40
C VAL A 705 1.76 -18.99 75.04
N GLN A 706 1.45 -17.85 75.67
CA GLN A 706 0.10 -17.57 76.21
C GLN A 706 -0.94 -17.40 75.10
N ALA A 707 -0.55 -16.84 73.96
CA ALA A 707 -1.41 -16.66 72.79
C ALA A 707 -1.62 -17.95 71.96
N CYS A 708 -1.14 -19.13 72.42
CA CYS A 708 -1.08 -20.36 71.62
C CYS A 708 -0.30 -20.24 70.29
N GLU A 709 0.39 -19.14 70.07
CA GLU A 709 1.24 -18.96 68.89
C GLU A 709 2.45 -19.90 68.94
N LYS A 710 2.87 -20.25 70.17
CA LYS A 710 4.00 -21.13 70.44
C LYS A 710 3.62 -22.17 71.50
N ASP A 711 4.11 -23.40 71.34
CA ASP A 711 3.93 -24.44 72.35
C ASP A 711 4.74 -24.14 73.63
N ILE A 712 4.42 -24.76 74.77
CA ILE A 712 5.23 -24.64 75.98
C ILE A 712 6.68 -25.07 75.73
N SER A 713 6.89 -26.04 74.83
CA SER A 713 8.22 -26.41 74.37
C SER A 713 9.02 -25.23 73.81
N ALA A 714 8.39 -24.15 73.34
CA ALA A 714 9.09 -22.98 72.80
C ALA A 714 9.87 -22.20 73.85
N LEU A 715 9.43 -22.20 75.11
CA LEU A 715 10.19 -21.62 76.21
C LEU A 715 11.40 -22.50 76.56
N THR A 716 11.22 -23.82 76.56
CA THR A 716 12.31 -24.78 76.73
C THR A 716 13.32 -24.69 75.59
N ASP A 717 12.81 -24.58 74.36
CA ASP A 717 13.59 -24.38 73.14
C ASP A 717 14.31 -23.04 73.14
N LEU A 718 13.70 -21.97 73.68
CA LEU A 718 14.35 -20.67 73.78
C LEU A 718 15.60 -20.73 74.68
N LEU A 719 15.50 -21.42 75.82
CA LEU A 719 16.64 -21.63 76.71
C LEU A 719 17.77 -22.42 76.03
N GLN A 720 17.42 -23.45 75.26
CA GLN A 720 18.38 -24.23 74.48
C GLN A 720 18.97 -23.41 73.32
N ALA A 721 18.12 -22.72 72.56
CA ALA A 721 18.49 -21.95 71.37
C ALA A 721 19.37 -20.74 71.72
N HIS A 722 19.25 -20.17 72.92
CA HIS A 722 20.15 -19.10 73.36
C HIS A 722 21.63 -19.50 73.23
N HIS A 723 21.98 -20.74 73.58
CA HIS A 723 23.35 -21.27 73.46
C HIS A 723 23.82 -21.41 72.00
N GLU A 724 22.89 -21.51 71.06
CA GLU A 724 23.15 -21.68 69.62
C GLU A 724 22.94 -20.37 68.83
N SER A 725 22.46 -19.32 69.48
CA SER A 725 22.09 -18.04 68.86
C SER A 725 23.29 -17.10 68.69
N PRO A 726 23.19 -16.05 67.85
CA PRO A 726 24.17 -14.95 67.78
C PRO A 726 24.29 -14.14 69.10
N PHE A 727 23.38 -14.37 70.05
CA PHE A 727 23.41 -13.81 71.40
C PHE A 727 24.17 -14.71 72.39
N ASN A 728 24.75 -15.82 71.90
CA ASN A 728 25.74 -16.61 72.59
C ASN A 728 26.87 -15.70 73.08
N ILE A 729 27.10 -15.76 74.40
CA ILE A 729 28.09 -14.94 75.09
C ILE A 729 29.51 -15.06 74.47
N SER A 730 29.90 -16.23 73.96
CA SER A 730 31.24 -16.47 73.40
C SER A 730 31.50 -15.73 72.08
N ASP A 731 30.53 -15.67 71.18
CA ASP A 731 30.72 -15.09 69.84
C ASP A 731 30.79 -13.57 69.91
N ILE A 732 29.98 -12.97 70.79
CA ILE A 732 30.02 -11.54 71.07
C ILE A 732 31.41 -11.10 71.56
N VAL A 733 32.07 -11.93 72.37
CA VAL A 733 33.43 -11.65 72.86
C VAL A 733 34.45 -11.63 71.71
N GLU A 734 34.33 -12.50 70.72
CA GLU A 734 35.23 -12.56 69.57
C GLU A 734 35.01 -11.39 68.60
N TRP A 735 33.77 -10.97 68.39
CA TRP A 735 33.45 -9.80 67.59
C TRP A 735 34.08 -8.52 68.10
N ILE A 736 34.03 -8.33 69.42
CA ILE A 736 34.70 -7.21 70.09
C ILE A 736 36.20 -7.16 69.70
N ARG A 737 36.87 -8.31 69.59
CA ARG A 737 38.29 -8.41 69.23
C ARG A 737 38.59 -7.95 67.80
N VAL A 738 37.74 -8.30 66.83
CA VAL A 738 37.93 -7.91 65.42
C VAL A 738 37.71 -6.42 65.21
N LYS A 739 36.65 -5.84 65.80
CA LYS A 739 36.40 -4.39 65.69
C LYS A 739 37.48 -3.55 66.30
N GLU A 740 38.11 -4.03 67.37
CA GLU A 740 39.30 -3.39 67.91
C GLU A 740 40.46 -3.31 66.89
N THR A 741 40.61 -4.32 66.01
CA THR A 741 41.67 -4.36 64.99
C THR A 741 41.40 -3.39 63.84
N GLU A 742 40.16 -3.34 63.35
CA GLU A 742 39.75 -2.39 62.31
C GLU A 742 39.96 -0.95 62.76
N SER A 743 39.56 -0.66 64.00
CA SER A 743 39.72 0.65 64.63
C SER A 743 41.19 1.11 64.62
N LYS A 744 42.14 0.20 64.86
CA LYS A 744 43.59 0.48 64.83
C LYS A 744 44.14 0.73 63.41
N ALA A 745 43.59 0.07 62.39
CA ALA A 745 44.05 0.25 61.00
C ALA A 745 43.66 1.61 60.42
N VAL A 746 42.42 2.04 60.68
CA VAL A 746 41.91 3.37 60.32
C VAL A 746 42.77 4.45 60.96
N GLU A 747 43.10 4.27 62.24
CA GLU A 747 43.98 5.16 62.99
C GLU A 747 45.35 5.37 62.29
N LYS A 748 45.90 4.33 61.63
CA LYS A 748 47.17 4.42 60.89
C LYS A 748 47.08 5.15 59.54
N ILE A 749 45.98 5.01 58.79
CA ILE A 749 45.80 5.75 57.52
C ILE A 749 45.47 7.21 57.81
N LEU A 750 44.63 7.44 58.83
CA LEU A 750 44.33 8.77 59.33
C LEU A 750 45.63 9.52 59.66
N GLN A 751 46.58 8.86 60.31
CA GLN A 751 47.90 9.42 60.60
C GLN A 751 48.66 9.85 59.32
N GLN A 752 48.67 9.05 58.25
CA GLN A 752 49.35 9.41 56.99
C GLN A 752 48.67 10.57 56.24
N LEU A 753 47.35 10.61 56.23
CA LEU A 753 46.62 11.72 55.62
C LEU A 753 46.93 13.02 56.38
N LEU A 754 46.93 12.95 57.72
CA LEU A 754 47.37 14.05 58.57
C LEU A 754 48.82 14.47 58.27
N GLU A 755 49.73 13.52 58.00
CA GLU A 755 51.12 13.79 57.60
C GLU A 755 51.25 14.49 56.24
N THR A 756 50.34 14.24 55.27
CA THR A 756 50.27 15.06 54.04
C THR A 756 49.81 16.50 54.30
N GLY A 757 49.49 16.83 55.55
CA GLY A 757 48.92 18.11 55.97
C GLY A 757 47.44 18.24 55.59
N ALA A 758 46.70 17.13 55.45
CA ALA A 758 45.24 17.17 55.37
C ALA A 758 44.67 17.29 56.80
N GLU A 759 43.56 18.00 56.96
CA GLU A 759 42.93 18.20 58.27
C GLU A 759 41.73 17.26 58.44
N VAL A 760 41.57 16.67 59.63
CA VAL A 760 40.43 15.81 59.96
C VAL A 760 39.36 16.69 60.60
N ASN A 761 38.21 16.83 59.93
CA ASN A 761 37.08 17.56 60.48
C ASN A 761 35.78 16.83 60.18
N ASN A 762 34.96 16.66 61.21
CA ASN A 762 33.64 16.05 61.10
C ASN A 762 32.56 17.05 60.68
N SER A 763 32.89 18.35 60.69
CA SER A 763 32.02 19.45 60.32
C SER A 763 32.57 20.15 59.10
N LEU A 764 32.34 19.51 57.95
CA LEU A 764 32.70 20.07 56.64
C LEU A 764 32.19 21.51 56.45
N ASP A 765 31.05 21.84 57.06
CA ASP A 765 30.40 23.16 56.99
C ASP A 765 31.33 24.32 57.36
N GLU A 766 32.28 24.14 58.28
CA GLU A 766 33.20 25.20 58.71
C GLU A 766 34.13 25.66 57.57
N TYR A 767 34.63 24.72 56.75
CA TYR A 767 35.52 25.04 55.62
C TYR A 767 34.76 25.55 54.41
N LEU A 768 33.53 25.08 54.21
CA LEU A 768 32.67 25.57 53.14
C LEU A 768 32.21 27.02 53.37
N LEU A 769 32.19 27.46 54.63
CA LEU A 769 31.88 28.84 55.03
C LEU A 769 33.10 29.79 54.96
N ASP A 770 34.32 29.26 54.94
CA ASP A 770 35.53 30.07 54.89
C ASP A 770 35.84 30.52 53.45
N VAL A 771 35.56 31.80 53.18
CA VAL A 771 35.74 32.44 51.86
C VAL A 771 37.18 32.47 51.36
N SER A 772 38.17 32.14 52.21
CA SER A 772 39.57 32.03 51.78
C SER A 772 39.84 30.76 50.94
N PHE A 773 38.98 29.75 51.04
CA PHE A 773 39.09 28.51 50.28
C PHE A 773 38.08 28.49 49.13
N GLU A 774 38.60 28.57 47.92
CA GLU A 774 37.83 28.42 46.70
C GLU A 774 37.43 26.96 46.49
N ASN A 775 38.28 25.98 46.82
CA ASN A 775 37.96 24.57 46.65
C ASN A 775 38.32 23.77 47.90
N VAL A 776 37.52 22.76 48.24
CA VAL A 776 37.82 21.80 49.31
C VAL A 776 37.83 20.40 48.72
N VAL A 777 38.92 19.66 48.91
CA VAL A 777 39.12 18.31 48.42
C VAL A 777 39.18 17.35 49.61
N CYS A 778 38.18 16.50 49.76
CA CYS A 778 38.03 15.60 50.89
C CYS A 778 38.40 14.16 50.52
N TYR A 779 39.37 13.59 51.24
CA TYR A 779 39.58 12.16 51.26
C TYR A 779 38.54 11.52 52.18
N THR A 780 37.68 10.69 51.61
CA THR A 780 36.51 10.15 52.32
C THR A 780 36.71 8.67 52.57
N PHE A 781 36.66 8.22 53.83
CA PHE A 781 36.54 6.79 54.16
C PHE A 781 35.10 6.35 53.98
N THR A 782 34.89 5.37 53.12
CA THR A 782 33.56 4.95 52.68
C THR A 782 33.11 3.65 53.31
N SER A 783 34.01 2.96 54.03
CA SER A 783 33.74 1.62 54.56
C SER A 783 33.54 1.53 56.07
N LEU A 784 33.71 2.63 56.81
CA LEU A 784 33.58 2.60 58.27
C LEU A 784 32.15 2.30 58.71
N ASP A 785 31.18 2.78 57.93
CA ASP A 785 29.74 2.55 58.13
C ASP A 785 29.22 1.28 57.42
N LEU A 786 30.11 0.43 56.86
CA LEU A 786 29.64 -0.82 56.26
C LEU A 786 28.86 -1.69 57.27
N PRO A 787 27.79 -2.38 56.82
CA PRO A 787 27.04 -3.31 57.65
C PRO A 787 27.96 -4.36 58.27
N ASP A 788 27.58 -4.83 59.46
CA ASP A 788 28.38 -5.79 60.20
C ASP A 788 27.62 -7.10 60.37
N ASP A 789 28.19 -8.22 59.94
CA ASP A 789 27.46 -9.49 59.86
C ASP A 789 27.02 -10.03 61.23
N LEU A 790 27.77 -9.86 62.33
CA LEU A 790 27.28 -10.33 63.63
C LEU A 790 26.21 -9.40 64.17
N LEU A 791 26.37 -8.08 64.04
CA LEU A 791 25.31 -7.14 64.41
C LEU A 791 24.07 -7.35 63.56
N SER A 792 24.26 -7.67 62.29
CA SER A 792 23.20 -8.00 61.35
C SER A 792 22.58 -9.34 61.70
N ASP A 793 23.34 -10.38 62.01
CA ASP A 793 22.84 -11.69 62.48
C ASP A 793 22.09 -11.54 63.80
N GLN A 794 22.55 -10.66 64.69
CA GLN A 794 21.83 -10.32 65.90
C GLN A 794 20.55 -9.57 65.59
N GLU A 795 20.60 -8.56 64.72
CA GLU A 795 19.43 -7.81 64.27
C GLU A 795 18.44 -8.74 63.55
N ASP A 796 18.93 -9.66 62.72
CA ASP A 796 18.18 -10.65 61.95
C ASP A 796 17.61 -11.74 62.86
N PHE A 797 18.36 -12.17 63.84
CA PHE A 797 17.87 -13.05 64.89
C PHE A 797 16.85 -12.36 65.78
N LEU A 798 16.90 -11.04 65.91
CA LEU A 798 15.84 -10.25 66.56
C LEU A 798 14.63 -10.08 65.64
N LYS A 799 14.84 -9.97 64.32
CA LYS A 799 13.78 -9.85 63.32
C LYS A 799 12.81 -11.06 63.39
N PRO A 800 11.49 -10.86 63.52
CA PRO A 800 10.48 -11.87 63.87
C PRO A 800 10.43 -13.18 63.04
N GLU A 801 11.14 -13.27 61.91
CA GLU A 801 11.00 -14.32 60.88
C GLU A 801 12.01 -15.48 60.97
N MET A 802 13.12 -15.36 61.69
CA MET A 802 14.09 -16.45 61.84
C MET A 802 13.70 -17.43 62.97
N ILE A 803 13.00 -18.52 62.62
CA ILE A 803 12.72 -19.69 63.46
C ILE A 803 13.04 -20.98 62.66
N ARG A 804 14.31 -21.32 62.44
CA ARG A 804 14.73 -22.64 61.93
C ARG A 804 16.02 -23.12 62.59
N ARG A 805 15.97 -24.27 63.26
CA ARG A 805 17.14 -25.04 63.70
C ARG A 805 17.88 -25.56 62.47
N ASN A 806 18.82 -24.81 61.92
CA ASN A 806 19.80 -25.40 60.99
C ASN A 806 20.84 -26.13 61.84
N SER A 807 20.54 -27.38 62.19
CA SER A 807 21.43 -28.26 62.98
C SER A 807 22.77 -28.53 62.30
N ASP A 808 22.95 -28.19 61.03
CA ASP A 808 24.10 -28.64 60.25
C ASP A 808 25.16 -27.57 59.99
N LYS A 809 24.93 -26.33 60.40
CA LYS A 809 25.96 -25.29 60.37
C LYS A 809 25.76 -24.36 61.54
N LYS A 810 26.57 -24.56 62.58
CA LYS A 810 26.97 -23.45 63.44
C LYS A 810 27.32 -22.30 62.49
N PRO A 811 26.68 -21.12 62.54
CA PRO A 811 27.16 -19.99 61.77
C PRO A 811 28.57 -19.77 62.28
N ASN A 812 29.55 -20.17 61.48
CA ASN A 812 30.92 -19.73 61.67
C ASN A 812 30.93 -18.24 61.28
N ALA A 813 30.15 -17.41 62.00
CA ALA A 813 30.25 -15.96 62.02
C ALA A 813 31.61 -15.65 62.67
N VAL A 814 32.66 -16.07 61.98
CA VAL A 814 34.01 -15.63 62.20
C VAL A 814 33.94 -14.18 61.80
N SER A 815 33.91 -13.28 62.78
CA SER A 815 33.85 -11.84 62.58
C SER A 815 34.72 -11.40 61.39
N GLU A 816 34.09 -11.19 60.23
CA GLU A 816 34.81 -10.84 59.00
C GLU A 816 35.17 -9.36 59.02
N THR A 817 36.30 -9.04 58.39
CA THR A 817 36.83 -7.68 58.36
C THR A 817 36.79 -7.10 56.96
N TRP A 818 36.26 -5.88 56.81
CA TRP A 818 36.24 -5.14 55.53
C TRP A 818 37.65 -4.78 55.04
N LEU A 819 38.63 -4.85 55.94
CA LEU A 819 40.03 -4.50 55.73
C LEU A 819 40.79 -5.57 54.93
N THR A 820 40.22 -6.00 53.80
CA THR A 820 40.75 -6.98 52.85
C THR A 820 41.90 -6.40 52.01
N GLY A 821 42.62 -7.27 51.28
CA GLY A 821 43.74 -6.83 50.42
C GLY A 821 43.35 -5.83 49.33
N SER A 822 42.22 -6.02 48.64
CA SER A 822 41.76 -5.14 47.56
C SER A 822 41.33 -3.76 48.07
N THR A 823 40.65 -3.71 49.21
CA THR A 823 40.28 -2.45 49.87
C THR A 823 41.53 -1.68 50.29
N ARG A 824 42.56 -2.38 50.79
CA ARG A 824 43.87 -1.76 51.09
C ARG A 824 44.50 -1.16 49.82
N GLU A 825 44.42 -1.82 48.67
CA GLU A 825 44.93 -1.28 47.39
C GLU A 825 44.15 -0.06 46.91
N LYS A 826 42.82 -0.07 47.02
CA LYS A 826 42.00 1.09 46.65
C LYS A 826 42.22 2.29 47.57
N LEU A 827 42.33 2.05 48.87
CA LEU A 827 42.77 3.05 49.85
C LEU A 827 44.11 3.66 49.42
N LYS A 828 45.07 2.84 48.96
CA LYS A 828 46.34 3.36 48.40
C LYS A 828 46.14 4.16 47.10
N LYS A 829 45.36 3.69 46.12
CA LYS A 829 45.17 4.38 44.82
C LYS A 829 44.50 5.75 44.98
N GLN A 830 43.46 5.82 45.81
CA GLN A 830 42.81 7.09 46.12
C GLN A 830 43.75 8.00 46.91
N LEU A 831 44.54 7.44 47.82
CA LEU A 831 45.55 8.20 48.55
C LEU A 831 46.59 8.79 47.59
N GLU A 832 46.98 8.06 46.54
CA GLU A 832 47.92 8.55 45.53
C GLU A 832 47.32 9.63 44.63
N MET A 833 46.11 9.45 44.09
CA MET A 833 45.42 10.51 43.34
C MET A 833 45.19 11.77 44.20
N PHE A 834 44.89 11.59 45.49
CA PHE A 834 44.74 12.71 46.42
C PHE A 834 46.06 13.46 46.63
N LYS A 835 47.19 12.73 46.69
CA LYS A 835 48.52 13.34 46.68
C LYS A 835 48.81 14.06 45.35
N GLU A 836 48.50 13.48 44.18
CA GLU A 836 48.71 14.11 42.87
C GLU A 836 47.94 15.42 42.73
N LEU A 837 46.67 15.44 43.12
CA LEU A 837 45.84 16.65 43.15
C LEU A 837 46.47 17.71 44.07
N LYS A 838 46.97 17.30 45.25
CA LYS A 838 47.64 18.22 46.18
C LYS A 838 49.00 18.71 45.67
N CYS A 839 49.79 17.87 45.02
CA CYS A 839 51.09 18.24 44.45
C CYS A 839 50.95 19.16 43.24
N SER A 840 50.01 18.86 42.35
CA SER A 840 49.81 19.59 41.09
C SER A 840 49.10 20.93 41.30
N TYR A 841 48.21 20.98 42.28
CA TYR A 841 47.27 22.10 42.47
C TYR A 841 47.12 22.57 43.92
N GLY A 842 48.11 22.28 44.78
CA GLY A 842 48.21 22.78 46.15
C GLY A 842 48.45 24.29 46.21
N SER A 843 47.46 25.07 45.78
CA SER A 843 47.44 26.53 45.86
C SER A 843 46.75 26.98 47.16
N HIS A 844 46.98 28.22 47.57
CA HIS A 844 46.37 28.78 48.79
C HIS A 844 44.83 28.78 48.78
N SER A 845 44.18 28.63 47.62
CA SER A 845 42.72 28.59 47.50
C SER A 845 42.11 27.19 47.57
N THR A 846 42.90 26.11 47.59
CA THR A 846 42.38 24.73 47.62
C THR A 846 42.78 24.02 48.91
N LYS A 847 41.82 23.71 49.79
CA LYS A 847 42.02 23.01 51.07
C LYS A 847 41.81 21.50 50.91
N PHE A 848 42.55 20.70 51.68
CA PHE A 848 42.48 19.23 51.63
C PHE A 848 42.09 18.68 53.01
N LEU A 849 41.00 17.88 53.07
CA LEU A 849 40.41 17.36 54.31
C LEU A 849 40.32 15.83 54.31
N VAL A 850 40.07 15.26 55.49
CA VAL A 850 39.75 13.84 55.70
C VAL A 850 38.43 13.71 56.43
N ILE A 851 37.50 12.96 55.83
CA ILE A 851 36.15 12.71 56.36
C ILE A 851 35.78 11.23 56.29
N SER A 852 34.68 10.84 56.93
CA SER A 852 34.09 9.49 56.84
C SER A 852 32.64 9.63 56.44
N GLU A 853 32.28 9.09 55.28
CA GLU A 853 30.94 9.16 54.70
C GLU A 853 30.71 7.93 53.84
N ASP A 854 29.63 7.19 54.09
CA ASP A 854 29.32 5.98 53.33
C ASP A 854 29.09 6.32 51.85
N GLN A 855 29.78 5.59 50.98
CA GLN A 855 29.55 5.61 49.54
C GLN A 855 29.57 4.17 49.05
N THR A 856 28.39 3.62 48.79
CA THR A 856 28.19 2.26 48.25
C THR A 856 29.01 2.01 46.98
N ASN A 857 29.22 3.04 46.17
CA ASN A 857 29.88 2.93 44.87
C ASN A 857 31.41 2.87 44.97
N HIS A 858 31.98 3.23 46.13
CA HIS A 858 33.42 3.34 46.29
C HIS A 858 33.96 2.72 47.58
N PRO A 859 33.82 1.39 47.82
CA PRO A 859 34.31 0.74 49.05
C PRO A 859 35.80 1.01 49.31
N GLY A 860 36.15 1.26 50.57
CA GLY A 860 37.45 1.72 51.06
C GLY A 860 37.50 3.23 51.21
N SER A 861 37.63 3.95 50.08
CA SER A 861 37.67 5.41 50.02
C SER A 861 37.34 6.01 48.65
N CYS A 862 37.07 7.32 48.61
CA CYS A 862 36.96 8.17 47.41
C CYS A 862 37.40 9.61 47.70
N ILE A 863 37.51 10.43 46.63
CA ILE A 863 37.85 11.86 46.73
C ILE A 863 36.64 12.69 46.33
N LEU A 864 36.18 13.54 47.25
CA LEU A 864 35.07 14.47 47.04
C LEU A 864 35.63 15.89 46.84
N LEU A 865 35.14 16.59 45.84
CA LEU A 865 35.49 17.98 45.53
C LEU A 865 34.29 18.89 45.78
N TYR A 866 34.51 19.92 46.58
CA TYR A 866 33.59 21.01 46.84
C TYR A 866 34.18 22.27 46.22
N GLU A 867 33.48 22.84 45.25
CA GLU A 867 33.95 24.02 44.52
C GLU A 867 33.21 25.27 44.98
N ASN A 868 33.94 26.38 45.05
CA ASN A 868 33.49 27.72 45.42
C ASN A 868 32.61 27.74 46.69
N GLY A 869 33.00 27.00 47.73
CA GLY A 869 32.25 26.90 48.99
C GLY A 869 30.89 26.18 48.89
N SER A 870 30.61 25.47 47.80
CA SER A 870 29.34 24.74 47.60
C SER A 870 29.20 23.56 48.56
N TYR A 871 28.08 23.48 49.31
CA TYR A 871 27.71 22.33 50.15
C TYR A 871 27.43 21.02 49.38
N LYS A 872 27.28 21.07 48.05
CA LYS A 872 27.14 19.87 47.22
C LYS A 872 28.50 19.37 46.76
N ALA A 873 28.97 18.31 47.43
CA ALA A 873 30.13 17.53 47.02
C ALA A 873 29.90 16.92 45.63
N LYS A 874 30.91 16.96 44.77
CA LYS A 874 30.96 16.08 43.60
C LYS A 874 32.11 15.11 43.80
N CYS A 875 31.84 13.82 43.61
CA CYS A 875 32.94 12.87 43.52
C CYS A 875 33.83 13.31 42.37
N PHE A 876 35.11 13.58 42.65
CA PHE A 876 36.02 14.05 41.62
C PHE A 876 36.06 13.00 40.52
N THR A 877 35.48 13.34 39.37
CA THR A 877 35.32 12.45 38.23
C THR A 877 36.07 13.11 37.09
N PRO A 878 37.16 12.51 36.59
CA PRO A 878 37.85 13.06 35.44
C PRO A 878 36.90 13.07 34.21
N PRO A 879 37.03 14.05 33.30
CA PRO A 879 36.21 14.12 32.08
C PRO A 879 36.29 12.82 31.27
N ILE A 880 35.21 12.51 30.56
CA ILE A 880 35.19 11.35 29.67
C ILE A 880 35.83 11.76 28.34
N LYS A 881 36.58 10.85 27.73
CA LYS A 881 37.17 11.03 26.41
C LYS A 881 36.09 11.49 25.39
N PRO A 882 36.19 12.69 24.78
CA PRO A 882 35.18 13.19 23.85
C PRO A 882 35.14 12.37 22.55
N ALA A 883 33.99 12.42 21.85
CA ALA A 883 33.85 11.84 20.51
C ALA A 883 34.63 12.66 19.47
N GLU A 884 34.96 12.05 18.34
CA GLU A 884 35.72 12.70 17.26
C GLU A 884 34.85 13.70 16.46
N PRO A 885 35.44 14.74 15.81
CA PRO A 885 34.68 15.71 15.02
C PRO A 885 33.96 15.11 13.80
N ILE A 886 32.75 15.59 13.49
CA ILE A 886 31.94 15.10 12.34
C ILE A 886 31.83 16.21 11.29
N ILE A 887 32.17 15.93 10.03
CA ILE A 887 32.14 16.93 8.94
C ILE A 887 30.71 17.09 8.40
N GLU A 888 30.18 18.31 8.41
CA GLU A 888 28.84 18.63 7.89
C GLU A 888 28.89 19.11 6.44
N GLN A 889 29.81 20.02 6.12
CA GLN A 889 30.00 20.50 4.75
C GLN A 889 31.41 21.09 4.55
N VAL A 890 31.92 20.97 3.32
CA VAL A 890 33.17 21.59 2.87
C VAL A 890 32.86 22.47 1.67
N ILE A 891 33.03 23.79 1.80
CA ILE A 891 32.71 24.77 0.76
C ILE A 891 33.96 25.61 0.50
N GLY A 892 34.66 25.33 -0.61
CA GLY A 892 35.95 25.95 -0.90
C GLY A 892 36.94 25.72 0.25
N GLU A 893 37.47 26.81 0.80
CA GLU A 893 38.45 26.81 1.90
C GLU A 893 37.81 26.79 3.31
N ARG A 894 36.54 26.40 3.42
CA ARG A 894 35.77 26.45 4.68
C ARG A 894 35.18 25.08 5.01
N VAL A 895 35.31 24.67 6.26
CA VAL A 895 34.85 23.38 6.77
C VAL A 895 33.92 23.62 7.95
N VAL A 896 32.73 23.06 7.88
CA VAL A 896 31.76 23.10 8.96
C VAL A 896 31.73 21.74 9.63
N LEU A 897 31.99 21.71 10.94
CA LEU A 897 32.03 20.51 11.76
C LEU A 897 30.88 20.54 12.76
N LYS A 898 30.21 19.41 12.94
CA LYS A 898 29.13 19.20 13.90
C LYS A 898 29.71 18.82 15.26
N VAL A 899 29.23 19.49 16.30
CA VAL A 899 29.69 19.33 17.69
C VAL A 899 28.72 18.40 18.42
N THR A 900 29.22 17.27 18.92
CA THR A 900 28.42 16.32 19.70
C THR A 900 28.30 16.74 21.17
N SER A 901 27.22 16.30 21.85
CA SER A 901 26.91 16.70 23.22
C SER A 901 28.07 16.41 24.19
N VAL A 902 28.49 17.44 24.91
CA VAL A 902 29.61 17.42 25.84
C VAL A 902 29.24 16.66 27.12
N CYS A 903 30.13 15.80 27.62
CA CYS A 903 29.87 15.08 28.87
C CYS A 903 29.82 16.07 30.06
N PRO A 904 29.01 15.83 31.10
CA PRO A 904 28.79 16.82 32.15
C PRO A 904 30.03 17.22 32.95
N ALA A 905 31.10 16.40 32.93
CA ALA A 905 32.36 16.66 33.62
C ALA A 905 33.33 17.56 32.84
N THR A 906 33.05 17.82 31.55
CA THR A 906 33.86 18.69 30.68
C THR A 906 33.37 20.13 30.78
N GLU A 907 34.22 21.00 31.33
CA GLU A 907 33.97 22.43 31.53
C GLU A 907 34.17 23.24 30.24
N GLU A 908 35.22 22.92 29.48
CA GLU A 908 35.54 23.55 28.20
C GLU A 908 35.86 22.46 27.14
N LEU A 909 35.25 22.60 25.96
CA LEU A 909 35.58 21.78 24.79
C LEU A 909 36.37 22.64 23.79
N ARG A 910 37.58 22.21 23.45
CA ARG A 910 38.43 22.87 22.45
C ARG A 910 38.53 22.02 21.21
N LEU A 911 38.26 22.60 20.03
CA LEU A 911 38.63 22.01 18.75
C LEU A 911 40.12 22.30 18.53
N LEU A 912 40.91 21.24 18.46
CA LEU A 912 42.32 21.29 18.16
C LEU A 912 42.52 20.83 16.72
N TYR A 913 43.20 21.62 15.90
CA TYR A 913 43.48 21.27 14.51
C TYR A 913 44.89 21.68 14.10
N LYS A 914 45.46 20.96 13.13
CA LYS A 914 46.77 21.24 12.55
C LYS A 914 46.89 20.62 11.16
N THR A 915 47.82 21.08 10.33
CA THR A 915 48.19 20.31 9.14
C THR A 915 49.02 19.09 9.57
N LYS A 916 49.04 18.04 8.74
CA LYS A 916 49.85 16.83 9.00
C LYS A 916 51.34 17.11 9.22
N GLU A 917 51.84 18.24 8.73
CA GLU A 917 53.23 18.70 8.83
C GLU A 917 53.51 19.54 10.09
N GLU A 918 52.47 20.09 10.73
CA GLU A 918 52.61 20.95 11.92
C GLU A 918 52.73 20.09 13.21
N ASN A 919 53.59 20.53 14.15
CA ASN A 919 53.72 19.88 15.46
C ASN A 919 52.70 20.42 16.48
N ASP A 920 52.49 21.72 16.49
CA ASP A 920 51.67 22.40 17.48
C ASP A 920 50.20 22.45 17.06
N TRP A 921 49.32 22.05 17.98
CA TRP A 921 47.88 22.12 17.78
C TRP A 921 47.39 23.56 17.90
N LYS A 922 46.70 24.05 16.87
CA LYS A 922 45.95 25.31 16.95
C LYS A 922 44.63 25.02 17.63
N SER A 923 44.22 25.86 18.58
CA SER A 923 43.02 25.64 19.39
C SER A 923 41.95 26.69 19.10
N GLN A 924 40.71 26.25 18.90
CA GLN A 924 39.52 27.08 18.81
C GLN A 924 38.51 26.61 19.87
N SER A 925 38.14 27.49 20.79
CA SER A 925 37.14 27.16 21.82
C SER A 925 35.75 27.02 21.19
N VAL A 926 35.04 25.95 21.55
CA VAL A 926 33.69 25.66 21.04
C VAL A 926 32.68 26.03 22.11
N LYS A 927 31.74 26.92 21.80
CA LYS A 927 30.74 27.36 22.79
C LYS A 927 29.77 26.20 23.08
N LYS A 928 29.38 26.02 24.35
CA LYS A 928 28.44 24.97 24.81
C LYS A 928 27.10 24.91 24.05
N SER A 929 26.68 26.02 23.41
CA SER A 929 25.43 26.12 22.64
C SER A 929 25.60 26.05 21.11
N GLN A 930 26.82 25.84 20.62
CA GLN A 930 27.08 25.75 19.18
C GLN A 930 26.93 24.31 18.72
N ASP A 931 25.95 24.06 17.85
CA ASP A 931 25.77 22.77 17.19
C ASP A 931 26.84 22.54 16.12
N THR A 932 27.42 23.62 15.59
CA THR A 932 28.40 23.60 14.50
C THR A 932 29.54 24.59 14.74
N VAL A 933 30.75 24.21 14.32
CA VAL A 933 31.97 25.03 14.35
C VAL A 933 32.55 25.13 12.94
N ILE A 934 32.87 26.35 12.52
CA ILE A 934 33.35 26.64 11.16
C ILE A 934 34.84 26.96 11.23
N LEU A 935 35.64 26.18 10.51
CA LEU A 935 37.04 26.48 10.21
C LEU A 935 37.12 27.16 8.83
N THR A 936 37.84 28.27 8.75
CA THR A 936 38.05 29.04 7.52
C THR A 936 39.54 29.16 7.21
N ASP A 937 39.85 29.62 6.00
CA ASP A 937 41.21 29.95 5.55
C ASP A 937 42.13 28.72 5.53
N LEU A 938 41.57 27.55 5.21
CA LEU A 938 42.31 26.31 5.06
C LEU A 938 42.98 26.24 3.69
N ARG A 939 44.21 25.72 3.64
CA ARG A 939 44.99 25.63 2.41
C ARG A 939 44.38 24.57 1.46
N PRO A 940 44.20 24.90 0.16
CA PRO A 940 43.79 23.92 -0.85
C PRO A 940 44.74 22.73 -0.92
N ASP A 941 44.22 21.58 -1.32
CA ASP A 941 44.89 20.28 -1.51
C ASP A 941 45.73 19.81 -0.29
N THR A 942 45.37 20.28 0.90
CA THR A 942 46.09 20.00 2.16
C THR A 942 45.27 19.10 3.09
N GLU A 943 45.95 18.16 3.74
CA GLU A 943 45.36 17.26 4.74
C GLU A 943 45.50 17.84 6.15
N TYR A 944 44.38 17.93 6.87
CA TYR A 944 44.27 18.45 8.22
C TYR A 944 43.94 17.34 9.22
N GLU A 945 44.58 17.36 10.37
CA GLU A 945 44.25 16.57 11.55
C GLU A 945 43.43 17.40 12.53
N MET A 946 42.32 16.85 13.02
CA MET A 946 41.43 17.57 13.95
C MET A 946 40.99 16.65 15.09
N LYS A 947 40.98 17.16 16.33
CA LYS A 947 40.47 16.46 17.52
C LYS A 947 39.79 17.42 18.49
N PHE A 948 38.96 16.90 19.39
CA PHE A 948 38.44 17.65 20.53
C PHE A 948 39.26 17.36 21.78
N ALA A 949 39.46 18.37 22.64
CA ALA A 949 40.02 18.22 23.98
C ALA A 949 38.97 18.61 25.02
N ALA A 950 38.68 17.69 25.94
CA ALA A 950 37.75 17.89 27.05
C ALA A 950 38.53 18.31 28.30
N VAL A 951 38.42 19.58 28.66
CA VAL A 951 39.00 20.13 29.88
C VAL A 951 37.95 20.04 30.98
N GLY A 952 38.25 19.28 32.03
CA GLY A 952 37.38 19.12 33.19
C GLY A 952 37.75 20.04 34.35
N LYS A 953 37.13 19.76 35.51
CA LYS A 953 37.32 20.50 36.75
C LYS A 953 38.78 20.45 37.22
N LEU A 954 39.26 21.55 37.79
CA LEU A 954 40.68 21.77 38.12
C LEU A 954 41.62 21.69 36.90
N ASN A 955 41.12 21.96 35.69
CA ASN A 955 41.86 21.86 34.41
C ASN A 955 42.39 20.45 34.08
N TYR A 956 41.80 19.40 34.64
CA TYR A 956 42.14 18.03 34.29
C TYR A 956 41.70 17.73 32.84
N THR A 957 42.62 17.50 31.91
CA THR A 957 42.32 17.47 30.46
C THR A 957 42.44 16.07 29.85
N ILE A 958 41.47 15.68 28.99
CA ILE A 958 41.43 14.40 28.26
C ILE A 958 41.06 14.64 26.78
N ASP A 959 41.83 14.07 25.84
CA ASP A 959 41.71 14.29 24.39
C ASP A 959 40.93 13.19 23.63
N SER A 960 40.18 13.55 22.56
CA SER A 960 39.50 12.62 21.63
C SER A 960 40.46 11.93 20.65
N ASP A 961 39.89 11.05 19.84
CA ASP A 961 40.53 10.54 18.62
C ASP A 961 40.59 11.63 17.52
N VAL A 962 41.53 11.46 16.58
CA VAL A 962 41.88 12.44 15.53
C VAL A 962 41.23 12.04 14.21
N ILE A 963 40.56 12.98 13.51
CA ILE A 963 40.06 12.81 12.15
C ILE A 963 40.97 13.47 11.11
N HIS A 964 40.86 13.02 9.86
CA HIS A 964 41.60 13.54 8.71
C HIS A 964 40.64 14.09 7.65
N LEU A 965 40.91 15.28 7.13
CA LEU A 965 40.12 15.93 6.07
C LEU A 965 41.05 16.54 5.03
N ARG A 966 40.71 16.40 3.75
CA ARG A 966 41.37 17.09 2.63
C ARG A 966 40.48 18.16 2.00
N VAL A 967 41.01 19.37 1.86
CA VAL A 967 40.34 20.48 1.16
C VAL A 967 40.66 20.39 -0.33
N ILE A 968 39.66 20.41 -1.23
CA ILE A 968 39.84 20.27 -2.69
C ILE A 968 39.98 21.66 -3.34
N ASP A 969 40.95 21.86 -4.23
CA ASP A 969 41.08 23.10 -5.00
C ASP A 969 39.79 23.45 -5.77
N LYS A 970 39.34 24.69 -5.60
CA LYS A 970 38.19 25.24 -6.31
C LYS A 970 38.31 25.10 -7.83
N LYS A 971 39.51 25.20 -8.41
CA LYS A 971 39.72 25.03 -9.86
C LYS A 971 39.28 23.66 -10.38
N LEU A 972 39.48 22.61 -9.59
CA LEU A 972 39.08 21.25 -9.97
C LEU A 972 37.55 21.11 -9.90
N THR A 973 36.95 21.78 -8.92
CA THR A 973 35.50 21.86 -8.73
C THR A 973 34.84 22.61 -9.89
N ASP A 974 35.37 23.79 -10.25
CA ASP A 974 34.92 24.59 -11.38
C ASP A 974 35.05 23.82 -12.72
N ALA A 975 36.10 22.99 -12.88
CA ALA A 975 36.28 22.13 -14.05
C ALA A 975 35.20 21.04 -14.18
N THR A 976 34.82 20.41 -13.07
CA THR A 976 33.72 19.44 -13.06
C THR A 976 32.38 20.07 -13.41
N GLU A 977 32.10 21.27 -12.89
CA GLU A 977 30.87 22.01 -13.16
C GLU A 977 30.80 22.46 -14.64
N SER A 978 31.92 22.93 -15.20
CA SER A 978 32.01 23.31 -16.62
C SER A 978 31.68 22.17 -17.60
N ILE A 979 32.03 20.92 -17.28
CA ILE A 979 31.66 19.76 -18.11
C ILE A 979 30.15 19.53 -18.10
N LEU A 980 29.52 19.62 -16.92
CA LEU A 980 28.07 19.44 -16.78
C LEU A 980 27.30 20.55 -17.50
N GLU A 981 27.80 21.79 -17.47
CA GLU A 981 27.23 22.90 -18.25
C GLU A 981 27.33 22.67 -19.76
N LYS A 982 28.48 22.20 -20.25
CA LYS A 982 28.69 21.91 -21.69
C LYS A 982 27.77 20.80 -22.20
N LEU A 983 27.58 19.73 -21.42
CA LEU A 983 26.60 18.70 -21.76
C LEU A 983 25.18 19.27 -21.81
N SER A 984 24.82 20.15 -20.87
CA SER A 984 23.53 20.86 -20.89
C SER A 984 23.33 21.70 -22.15
N LEU A 985 24.37 22.41 -22.61
CA LEU A 985 24.31 23.21 -23.83
C LEU A 985 24.05 22.35 -25.09
N ILE A 986 24.60 21.13 -25.12
CA ILE A 986 24.36 20.16 -26.20
C ILE A 986 22.92 19.65 -26.17
N GLU A 987 22.37 19.37 -24.99
CA GLU A 987 20.95 19.00 -24.82
C GLU A 987 20.00 20.10 -25.33
N ASP A 988 20.30 21.36 -25.01
CA ASP A 988 19.54 22.53 -25.45
C ASP A 988 19.63 22.72 -26.97
N LYS A 989 20.81 22.54 -27.56
CA LYS A 989 20.99 22.60 -29.03
C LYS A 989 20.18 21.51 -29.72
N CYS A 990 20.25 20.27 -29.26
CA CYS A 990 19.45 19.18 -29.82
C CYS A 990 17.95 19.46 -29.70
N SER A 991 17.52 20.06 -28.58
CA SER A 991 16.12 20.48 -28.39
C SER A 991 15.66 21.51 -29.41
N LYS A 992 16.50 22.50 -29.74
CA LYS A 992 16.22 23.48 -30.79
C LYS A 992 16.18 22.83 -32.19
N LEU A 993 17.14 21.97 -32.49
CA LEU A 993 17.23 21.30 -33.80
C LEU A 993 16.07 20.32 -34.06
N MET A 994 15.45 19.79 -33.02
CA MET A 994 14.21 19.01 -33.15
C MET A 994 13.00 19.83 -33.63
N GLU A 995 13.04 21.16 -33.47
CA GLU A 995 12.01 22.08 -33.93
C GLU A 995 12.27 22.61 -35.35
N ASP A 996 13.43 22.31 -35.94
CA ASP A 996 13.74 22.67 -37.33
C ASP A 996 12.72 22.03 -38.28
N LYS A 997 12.36 22.75 -39.35
CA LYS A 997 11.32 22.31 -40.30
C LYS A 997 11.59 20.91 -40.85
N SER A 998 12.84 20.60 -41.17
CA SER A 998 13.28 19.27 -41.65
C SER A 998 13.05 18.18 -40.61
N ALA A 999 13.36 18.42 -39.33
CA ALA A 999 13.16 17.49 -38.22
C ALA A 999 11.68 17.27 -37.93
N VAL A 1000 10.88 18.34 -37.91
CA VAL A 1000 9.42 18.27 -37.74
C VAL A 1000 8.76 17.48 -38.88
N THR A 1001 9.26 17.63 -40.11
CA THR A 1001 8.72 16.95 -41.29
C THR A 1001 9.14 15.48 -41.33
N PHE A 1002 10.41 15.18 -41.06
CA PHE A 1002 10.99 13.84 -41.18
C PHE A 1002 11.40 13.28 -39.82
N ARG A 1003 10.57 12.36 -39.31
CA ARG A 1003 10.79 11.72 -38.00
C ARG A 1003 12.17 11.06 -37.86
N ALA A 1004 12.77 10.56 -38.94
CA ALA A 1004 14.13 10.00 -38.90
C ALA A 1004 15.20 11.03 -38.45
N ILE A 1005 15.07 12.30 -38.86
CA ILE A 1005 15.98 13.37 -38.43
C ILE A 1005 15.70 13.72 -36.96
N HIS A 1006 14.42 13.87 -36.60
CA HIS A 1006 14.00 14.14 -35.22
C HIS A 1006 14.54 13.10 -34.24
N ASN A 1007 14.39 11.81 -34.57
CA ASN A 1007 14.83 10.71 -33.72
C ASN A 1007 16.34 10.75 -33.46
N LYS A 1008 17.17 11.15 -34.45
CA LYS A 1008 18.63 11.27 -34.25
C LYS A 1008 18.97 12.36 -33.22
N PHE A 1009 18.30 13.50 -33.28
CA PHE A 1009 18.49 14.57 -32.29
C PHE A 1009 17.92 14.19 -30.91
N GLU A 1010 16.79 13.48 -30.88
CA GLU A 1010 16.19 12.97 -29.66
C GLU A 1010 17.12 11.96 -28.97
N ASP A 1011 17.68 11.02 -29.74
CA ASP A 1011 18.63 10.02 -29.25
C ASP A 1011 19.91 10.67 -28.71
N MET A 1012 20.49 11.66 -29.42
CA MET A 1012 21.64 12.42 -28.92
C MET A 1012 21.33 13.12 -27.60
N ARG A 1013 20.20 13.84 -27.52
CA ARG A 1013 19.77 14.52 -26.29
C ARG A 1013 19.62 13.52 -25.15
N ARG A 1014 18.94 12.40 -25.41
CA ARG A 1014 18.67 11.37 -24.42
C ARG A 1014 19.96 10.72 -23.92
N HIS A 1015 20.89 10.38 -24.81
CA HIS A 1015 22.18 9.82 -24.43
C HIS A 1015 23.00 10.81 -23.60
N CYS A 1016 23.04 12.09 -23.98
CA CYS A 1016 23.69 13.14 -23.18
C CYS A 1016 23.07 13.28 -21.79
N GLN A 1017 21.75 13.25 -21.66
CA GLN A 1017 21.05 13.34 -20.38
C GLN A 1017 21.40 12.18 -19.43
N ILE A 1018 21.36 10.95 -19.96
CA ILE A 1018 21.70 9.76 -19.18
C ILE A 1018 23.17 9.83 -18.72
N TYR A 1019 24.08 10.18 -19.63
CA TYR A 1019 25.50 10.28 -19.30
C TYR A 1019 25.79 11.41 -18.30
N LYS A 1020 25.15 12.58 -18.46
CA LYS A 1020 25.29 13.72 -17.55
C LYS A 1020 24.87 13.35 -16.13
N GLN A 1021 23.73 12.69 -15.97
CA GLN A 1021 23.26 12.24 -14.65
C GLN A 1021 24.21 11.24 -14.00
N ASP A 1022 24.69 10.25 -14.76
CA ASP A 1022 25.67 9.27 -14.25
C ASP A 1022 27.01 9.94 -13.87
N LEU A 1023 27.48 10.87 -14.70
CA LEU A 1023 28.70 11.62 -14.45
C LEU A 1023 28.58 12.51 -13.20
N GLU A 1024 27.46 13.20 -13.01
CA GLU A 1024 27.18 14.04 -11.84
C GLU A 1024 27.20 13.23 -10.53
N ILE A 1025 26.63 12.03 -10.54
CA ILE A 1025 26.67 11.10 -9.40
C ILE A 1025 28.11 10.67 -9.12
N LYS A 1026 28.86 10.27 -10.17
CA LYS A 1026 30.27 9.85 -10.02
C LYS A 1026 31.17 10.98 -9.54
N ILE A 1027 30.96 12.21 -10.02
CA ILE A 1027 31.68 13.41 -9.55
C ILE A 1027 31.40 13.62 -8.08
N THR A 1028 30.12 13.68 -7.68
CA THR A 1028 29.71 13.93 -6.29
C THR A 1028 30.29 12.88 -5.33
N SER A 1029 30.17 11.61 -5.68
CA SER A 1029 30.71 10.50 -4.89
C SER A 1029 32.23 10.54 -4.79
N THR A 1030 32.93 10.82 -5.91
CA THR A 1030 34.39 10.89 -5.90
C THR A 1030 34.89 12.10 -5.12
N MET A 1031 34.23 13.25 -5.21
CA MET A 1031 34.52 14.42 -4.38
C MET A 1031 34.42 14.11 -2.89
N GLN A 1032 33.37 13.40 -2.46
CA GLN A 1032 33.22 12.99 -1.07
C GLN A 1032 34.34 12.05 -0.61
N SER A 1033 34.66 11.01 -1.39
CA SER A 1033 35.77 10.10 -1.06
C SER A 1033 37.13 10.82 -1.03
N VAL A 1034 37.33 11.87 -1.84
CA VAL A 1034 38.57 12.67 -1.78
C VAL A 1034 38.60 13.55 -0.53
N GLN A 1035 37.48 14.16 -0.15
CA GLN A 1035 37.37 14.99 1.06
C GLN A 1035 37.63 14.17 2.34
N THR A 1036 37.16 12.93 2.40
CA THR A 1036 37.39 12.00 3.53
C THR A 1036 38.75 11.30 3.49
N CYS A 1037 39.64 11.66 2.55
CA CYS A 1037 40.94 11.03 2.33
C CYS A 1037 40.87 9.53 1.99
N GLU A 1038 39.71 9.00 1.58
CA GLU A 1038 39.54 7.61 1.12
C GLU A 1038 40.15 7.41 -0.27
N LYS A 1039 40.03 8.44 -1.13
CA LYS A 1039 40.65 8.50 -2.45
C LYS A 1039 41.59 9.68 -2.53
N ASP A 1040 42.62 9.54 -3.35
CA ASP A 1040 43.48 10.68 -3.68
C ASP A 1040 42.81 11.58 -4.73
N ILE A 1041 43.25 12.85 -4.79
CA ILE A 1041 42.75 13.85 -5.75
C ILE A 1041 42.86 13.34 -7.21
N SER A 1042 43.85 12.49 -7.50
CA SER A 1042 43.99 11.81 -8.79
C SER A 1042 42.72 11.10 -9.26
N ALA A 1043 41.84 10.62 -8.37
CA ALA A 1043 40.59 9.97 -8.76
C ALA A 1043 39.60 10.92 -9.47
N LEU A 1044 39.56 12.20 -9.09
CA LEU A 1044 38.77 13.22 -9.79
C LEU A 1044 39.39 13.52 -11.15
N THR A 1045 40.72 13.65 -11.21
CA THR A 1045 41.46 13.85 -12.47
C THR A 1045 41.23 12.69 -13.44
N ASP A 1046 41.25 11.45 -12.96
CA ASP A 1046 40.98 10.25 -13.76
C ASP A 1046 39.54 10.23 -14.29
N LEU A 1047 38.58 10.72 -13.51
CA LEU A 1047 37.18 10.83 -13.92
C LEU A 1047 37.02 11.88 -15.04
N LEU A 1048 37.68 13.03 -14.91
CA LEU A 1048 37.74 14.05 -15.97
C LEU A 1048 38.42 13.52 -17.24
N GLN A 1049 39.50 12.77 -17.10
CA GLN A 1049 40.19 12.13 -18.22
C GLN A 1049 39.31 11.08 -18.91
N ALA A 1050 38.59 10.26 -18.13
CA ALA A 1050 37.65 9.29 -18.66
C ALA A 1050 36.51 9.96 -19.45
N HIS A 1051 36.05 11.14 -19.01
CA HIS A 1051 35.10 11.94 -19.77
C HIS A 1051 35.70 12.39 -21.11
N HIS A 1052 36.93 12.90 -21.13
CA HIS A 1052 37.62 13.28 -22.35
C HIS A 1052 37.81 12.11 -23.33
N GLU A 1053 37.97 10.89 -22.83
CA GLU A 1053 38.10 9.67 -23.65
C GLU A 1053 36.76 9.04 -24.05
N SER A 1054 35.66 9.53 -23.50
CA SER A 1054 34.32 9.01 -23.76
C SER A 1054 33.77 9.47 -25.12
N PRO A 1055 32.78 8.76 -25.70
CA PRO A 1055 32.04 9.25 -26.87
C PRO A 1055 31.11 10.44 -26.57
N PHE A 1056 31.18 10.99 -25.36
CA PHE A 1056 30.47 12.19 -24.91
C PHE A 1056 31.43 13.38 -24.71
N ASN A 1057 32.66 13.29 -25.20
CA ASN A 1057 33.59 14.41 -25.15
C ASN A 1057 33.06 15.58 -26.01
N GLU A 1058 33.39 16.80 -25.57
CA GLU A 1058 32.89 18.03 -26.17
C GLU A 1058 33.19 18.14 -27.67
N SER A 1059 34.38 17.72 -28.12
CA SER A 1059 34.79 17.83 -29.52
C SER A 1059 33.90 16.98 -30.43
N ASP A 1060 33.65 15.72 -30.06
CA ASP A 1060 32.83 14.81 -30.86
C ASP A 1060 31.36 15.24 -30.88
N LEU A 1061 30.82 15.73 -29.76
CA LEU A 1061 29.45 16.24 -29.67
C LEU A 1061 29.23 17.47 -30.54
N ILE A 1062 30.18 18.43 -30.50
CA ILE A 1062 30.10 19.65 -31.32
C ILE A 1062 30.20 19.32 -32.81
N GLU A 1063 31.14 18.45 -33.19
CA GLU A 1063 31.32 18.06 -34.58
C GLU A 1063 30.11 17.29 -35.13
N TRP A 1064 29.52 16.42 -34.31
CA TRP A 1064 28.29 15.70 -34.69
C TRP A 1064 27.12 16.66 -34.95
N ILE A 1065 26.89 17.62 -34.05
CA ILE A 1065 25.86 18.65 -34.25
C ILE A 1065 26.09 19.40 -35.57
N ARG A 1066 27.33 19.86 -35.81
CA ARG A 1066 27.69 20.61 -37.02
C ARG A 1066 27.40 19.80 -38.30
N VAL A 1067 27.71 18.51 -38.29
CA VAL A 1067 27.44 17.61 -39.41
C VAL A 1067 25.93 17.44 -39.63
N LYS A 1068 25.17 17.17 -38.56
CA LYS A 1068 23.71 16.96 -38.66
C LYS A 1068 22.95 18.22 -39.03
N GLU A 1069 23.38 19.39 -38.55
CA GLU A 1069 22.87 20.68 -39.00
C GLU A 1069 23.10 20.87 -40.50
N THR A 1070 24.27 20.51 -41.01
CA THR A 1070 24.58 20.63 -42.45
C THR A 1070 23.69 19.71 -43.30
N GLU A 1071 23.49 18.46 -42.86
CA GLU A 1071 22.59 17.50 -43.51
C GLU A 1071 21.13 18.00 -43.49
N SER A 1072 20.67 18.44 -42.32
CA SER A 1072 19.34 18.99 -42.09
C SER A 1072 19.04 20.19 -42.99
N ASN A 1073 19.95 21.17 -43.02
CA ASN A 1073 19.85 22.36 -43.86
C ASN A 1073 19.80 22.05 -45.36
N ALA A 1074 20.55 21.03 -45.81
CA ALA A 1074 20.53 20.62 -47.21
C ALA A 1074 19.20 19.97 -47.60
N VAL A 1075 18.65 19.12 -46.73
CA VAL A 1075 17.32 18.52 -46.90
C VAL A 1075 16.25 19.60 -46.90
N GLU A 1076 16.32 20.56 -45.99
CA GLU A 1076 15.38 21.68 -45.91
C GLU A 1076 15.38 22.52 -47.20
N LYS A 1077 16.55 22.84 -47.77
CA LYS A 1077 16.63 23.60 -49.02
C LYS A 1077 16.02 22.88 -50.22
N ILE A 1078 16.12 21.55 -50.28
CA ILE A 1078 15.51 20.75 -51.35
C ILE A 1078 14.01 20.60 -51.10
N LEU A 1079 13.62 20.34 -49.86
CA LEU A 1079 12.22 20.26 -49.44
C LEU A 1079 11.47 21.56 -49.76
N GLN A 1080 12.08 22.71 -49.49
CA GLN A 1080 11.48 24.01 -49.80
C GLN A 1080 11.25 24.16 -51.31
N GLN A 1081 12.21 23.79 -52.16
CA GLN A 1081 12.03 23.84 -53.61
C GLN A 1081 10.93 22.90 -54.12
N LEU A 1082 10.82 21.70 -53.53
CA LEU A 1082 9.74 20.76 -53.84
C LEU A 1082 8.38 21.31 -53.42
N LEU A 1083 8.29 21.91 -52.24
CA LEU A 1083 7.07 22.57 -51.74
C LEU A 1083 6.70 23.79 -52.61
N ASP A 1084 7.68 24.60 -53.02
CA ASP A 1084 7.49 25.78 -53.88
C ASP A 1084 6.97 25.39 -55.27
N SER A 1085 7.31 24.19 -55.76
CA SER A 1085 6.72 23.62 -56.97
C SER A 1085 5.25 23.17 -56.79
N GLY A 1086 4.69 23.27 -55.58
CA GLY A 1086 3.36 22.81 -55.21
C GLY A 1086 3.26 21.30 -55.00
N THR A 1087 4.33 20.64 -54.55
CA THR A 1087 4.33 19.20 -54.25
C THR A 1087 3.97 18.99 -52.79
N GLU A 1088 3.12 18.00 -52.49
CA GLU A 1088 2.73 17.71 -51.11
C GLU A 1088 3.71 16.74 -50.44
N VAL A 1089 3.97 16.97 -49.16
CA VAL A 1089 4.77 16.07 -48.32
C VAL A 1089 3.81 15.19 -47.53
N ASN A 1090 3.86 13.88 -47.74
CA ASN A 1090 3.05 12.94 -46.96
C ASN A 1090 3.86 11.70 -46.59
N ASN A 1091 3.94 11.43 -45.29
CA ASN A 1091 4.66 10.28 -44.75
C ASN A 1091 3.83 8.97 -44.79
N SER A 1092 2.52 9.04 -45.09
CA SER A 1092 1.61 7.90 -45.14
C SER A 1092 1.25 7.56 -46.60
N LEU A 1093 2.21 6.98 -47.31
CA LEU A 1093 2.08 6.61 -48.73
C LEU A 1093 0.82 5.74 -49.01
N ASP A 1094 0.43 4.90 -48.06
CA ASP A 1094 -0.71 3.98 -48.17
C ASP A 1094 -2.01 4.71 -48.55
N GLU A 1095 -2.24 5.92 -48.05
CA GLU A 1095 -3.46 6.70 -48.33
C GLU A 1095 -3.64 6.97 -49.83
N TYR A 1096 -2.53 7.24 -50.55
CA TYR A 1096 -2.55 7.48 -52.00
C TYR A 1096 -2.53 6.20 -52.82
N LEU A 1097 -1.91 5.12 -52.31
CA LEU A 1097 -1.90 3.84 -53.01
C LEU A 1097 -3.29 3.19 -53.06
N PHE A 1098 -4.16 3.49 -52.08
CA PHE A 1098 -5.55 3.00 -52.04
C PHE A 1098 -6.53 3.87 -52.83
N ASP A 1099 -6.15 5.08 -53.26
CA ASP A 1099 -7.03 5.98 -54.01
C ASP A 1099 -7.01 5.64 -55.51
N VAL A 1100 -8.10 5.01 -55.97
CA VAL A 1100 -8.28 4.55 -57.37
C VAL A 1100 -8.33 5.69 -58.39
N SER A 1101 -8.40 6.95 -57.96
CA SER A 1101 -8.32 8.10 -58.88
C SER A 1101 -6.91 8.32 -59.44
N PHE A 1102 -5.89 7.81 -58.75
CA PHE A 1102 -4.50 7.91 -59.19
C PHE A 1102 -4.04 6.59 -59.82
N GLU A 1103 -3.77 6.64 -61.11
CA GLU A 1103 -3.16 5.54 -61.87
C GLU A 1103 -1.68 5.39 -61.51
N ASN A 1104 -0.98 6.51 -61.25
CA ASN A 1104 0.43 6.49 -60.85
C ASN A 1104 0.72 7.45 -59.68
N VAL A 1105 1.50 6.96 -58.70
CA VAL A 1105 2.04 7.78 -57.61
C VAL A 1105 3.54 7.93 -57.79
N VAL A 1106 4.01 9.16 -58.00
CA VAL A 1106 5.43 9.49 -58.24
C VAL A 1106 6.01 10.20 -57.02
N CYS A 1107 6.96 9.56 -56.36
CA CYS A 1107 7.52 10.04 -55.09
C CYS A 1107 8.97 10.48 -55.23
N TYR A 1108 9.27 11.73 -54.88
CA TYR A 1108 10.65 12.12 -54.55
C TYR A 1108 10.98 11.57 -53.17
N THR A 1109 11.92 10.61 -53.12
CA THR A 1109 12.21 9.85 -51.90
C THR A 1109 13.59 10.21 -51.38
N PHE A 1110 13.67 10.75 -50.15
CA PHE A 1110 14.94 10.86 -49.43
C PHE A 1110 15.34 9.50 -48.85
N THR A 1111 16.52 9.00 -49.23
CA THR A 1111 16.92 7.61 -48.96
C THR A 1111 17.96 7.47 -47.85
N SER A 1112 18.62 8.57 -47.48
CA SER A 1112 19.73 8.56 -46.51
C SER A 1112 19.38 9.06 -45.11
N LEU A 1113 18.15 9.53 -44.87
CA LEU A 1113 17.78 10.14 -43.59
C LEU A 1113 17.86 9.14 -42.42
N ASP A 1114 17.52 7.88 -42.69
CA ASP A 1114 17.44 6.79 -41.70
C ASP A 1114 18.67 5.86 -41.71
N LEU A 1115 19.81 6.33 -42.24
CA LEU A 1115 21.05 5.56 -42.17
C LEU A 1115 21.57 5.47 -40.72
N PRO A 1116 22.15 4.33 -40.31
CA PRO A 1116 22.72 4.14 -38.97
C PRO A 1116 23.76 5.22 -38.64
N ASP A 1117 23.72 5.73 -37.41
CA ASP A 1117 24.67 6.75 -36.95
C ASP A 1117 25.71 6.13 -36.00
N ASN A 1118 26.97 6.16 -36.41
CA ASN A 1118 28.06 5.49 -35.71
C ASN A 1118 28.30 6.08 -34.31
N LEU A 1119 28.17 7.41 -34.15
CA LEU A 1119 28.36 8.04 -32.84
C LEU A 1119 27.21 7.69 -31.89
N LEU A 1120 25.97 7.77 -32.35
CA LEU A 1120 24.81 7.37 -31.53
C LEU A 1120 24.88 5.89 -31.12
N SER A 1121 25.32 5.01 -32.02
CA SER A 1121 25.52 3.59 -31.69
C SER A 1121 26.59 3.40 -30.60
N LYS A 1122 27.74 4.07 -30.72
CA LYS A 1122 28.81 4.00 -29.72
C LYS A 1122 28.38 4.58 -28.37
N GLN A 1123 27.62 5.67 -28.37
CA GLN A 1123 27.05 6.24 -27.14
C GLN A 1123 26.05 5.27 -26.51
N GLY A 1124 25.16 4.68 -27.32
CA GLY A 1124 24.22 3.67 -26.87
C GLY A 1124 24.91 2.45 -26.25
N ASP A 1125 25.99 1.97 -26.87
CA ASP A 1125 26.80 0.87 -26.33
C ASP A 1125 27.57 1.27 -25.06
N PHE A 1126 28.10 2.50 -24.98
CA PHE A 1126 28.79 3.01 -23.80
C PHE A 1126 27.85 3.14 -22.59
N LEU A 1127 26.58 3.44 -22.83
CA LEU A 1127 25.56 3.56 -21.78
C LEU A 1127 24.97 2.22 -21.33
N LYS A 1128 25.31 1.10 -21.98
CA LYS A 1128 24.87 -0.23 -21.52
C LYS A 1128 25.60 -0.60 -20.23
N PRO A 1129 24.89 -1.04 -19.18
CA PRO A 1129 25.51 -1.34 -17.88
C PRO A 1129 26.66 -2.34 -17.96
N GLU A 1130 26.58 -3.30 -18.88
CA GLU A 1130 27.60 -4.35 -19.08
C GLU A 1130 28.93 -3.85 -19.67
N ILE A 1131 28.89 -2.75 -20.42
CA ILE A 1131 30.03 -2.23 -21.20
C ILE A 1131 30.73 -1.06 -20.49
N MET A 1132 30.25 -0.63 -19.30
CA MET A 1132 30.89 0.41 -18.49
C MET A 1132 32.29 0.03 -17.92
N ARG A 1133 32.94 -1.04 -18.40
CA ARG A 1133 34.34 -1.35 -18.14
C ARG A 1133 35.22 -0.89 -19.29
N ARG A 1134 36.20 -0.02 -18.98
CA ARG A 1134 37.33 0.43 -19.83
C ARG A 1134 37.43 -0.30 -21.18
N ASN A 1135 36.86 0.27 -22.24
CA ASN A 1135 37.21 -0.15 -23.58
C ASN A 1135 38.64 0.33 -23.87
N SER A 1136 39.59 -0.59 -23.73
CA SER A 1136 41.01 -0.41 -24.05
C SER A 1136 41.30 -0.34 -25.55
N ASN A 1137 40.29 -0.44 -26.41
CA ASN A 1137 40.45 -0.24 -27.84
C ASN A 1137 40.15 1.21 -28.20
N LYS A 1138 41.20 2.04 -28.13
CA LYS A 1138 41.29 3.29 -28.91
C LYS A 1138 41.06 2.93 -30.38
N ASN A 1139 39.82 2.99 -30.86
CA ASN A 1139 39.58 2.99 -32.30
C ASN A 1139 39.65 4.46 -32.72
N PRO A 1140 40.78 4.91 -33.28
CA PRO A 1140 41.00 6.32 -33.55
C PRO A 1140 40.03 6.76 -34.67
N ASN A 1141 39.48 7.96 -34.52
CA ASN A 1141 38.72 8.68 -35.54
C ASN A 1141 37.30 8.14 -35.78
N SER A 1142 36.39 8.27 -34.80
CA SER A 1142 34.97 8.48 -35.12
C SER A 1142 34.76 9.91 -35.59
N VAL A 1143 35.28 10.23 -36.76
CA VAL A 1143 34.80 11.43 -37.45
C VAL A 1143 33.31 11.17 -37.74
N SER A 1144 32.45 12.12 -37.39
CA SER A 1144 31.04 12.09 -37.79
C SER A 1144 30.98 12.06 -39.31
N GLU A 1145 30.87 10.86 -39.89
CA GLU A 1145 30.81 10.69 -41.34
C GLU A 1145 29.48 11.21 -41.85
N THR A 1146 29.55 12.27 -42.66
CA THR A 1146 28.38 12.77 -43.35
C THR A 1146 28.08 11.93 -44.57
N TRP A 1147 26.82 11.54 -44.75
CA TRP A 1147 26.38 10.95 -46.00
C TRP A 1147 26.28 12.00 -47.13
N LEU A 1148 26.33 13.31 -46.82
CA LEU A 1148 26.13 14.40 -47.78
C LEU A 1148 27.44 14.78 -48.51
N THR A 1149 27.99 13.83 -49.26
CA THR A 1149 29.16 14.06 -50.12
C THR A 1149 28.85 14.97 -51.31
N GLY A 1150 29.88 15.44 -52.01
CA GLY A 1150 29.70 16.24 -53.23
C GLY A 1150 28.93 15.48 -54.32
N SER A 1151 29.24 14.19 -54.53
CA SER A 1151 28.53 13.36 -55.52
C SER A 1151 27.06 13.15 -55.18
N ILE A 1152 26.74 13.00 -53.90
CA ILE A 1152 25.36 12.85 -53.44
C ILE A 1152 24.58 14.15 -53.61
N ARG A 1153 25.18 15.31 -53.31
CA ARG A 1153 24.55 16.62 -53.60
C ARG A 1153 24.20 16.81 -55.07
N GLU A 1154 25.12 16.46 -55.97
CA GLU A 1154 24.86 16.52 -57.41
C GLU A 1154 23.76 15.54 -57.83
N THR A 1155 23.74 14.34 -57.25
CA THR A 1155 22.68 13.35 -57.50
C THR A 1155 21.30 13.87 -57.06
N MET A 1156 21.22 14.47 -55.88
CA MET A 1156 19.96 15.03 -55.36
C MET A 1156 19.44 16.19 -56.21
N LYS A 1157 20.32 17.08 -56.67
CA LYS A 1157 19.95 18.16 -57.61
C LYS A 1157 19.45 17.60 -58.93
N LYS A 1158 20.17 16.63 -59.51
CA LYS A 1158 19.77 15.99 -60.77
C LYS A 1158 18.40 15.33 -60.66
N HIS A 1159 18.13 14.61 -59.57
CA HIS A 1159 16.80 14.03 -59.33
C HIS A 1159 15.73 15.11 -59.12
N LEU A 1160 16.06 16.24 -58.49
CA LEU A 1160 15.11 17.35 -58.32
C LEU A 1160 14.72 17.97 -59.67
N GLU A 1161 15.69 18.18 -60.56
CA GLU A 1161 15.46 18.66 -61.92
C GLU A 1161 14.55 17.69 -62.70
N ILE A 1162 14.90 16.39 -62.71
CA ILE A 1162 14.10 15.34 -63.37
C ILE A 1162 12.68 15.27 -62.80
N PHE A 1163 12.53 15.33 -61.47
CA PHE A 1163 11.22 15.28 -60.82
C PHE A 1163 10.34 16.46 -61.22
N ASN A 1164 10.91 17.66 -61.30
CA ASN A 1164 10.21 18.86 -61.77
C ASN A 1164 9.83 18.76 -63.26
N GLU A 1165 10.70 18.19 -64.10
CA GLU A 1165 10.40 17.93 -65.51
C GLU A 1165 9.24 16.94 -65.68
N LEU A 1166 9.25 15.84 -64.92
CA LEU A 1166 8.15 14.85 -64.89
C LEU A 1166 6.85 15.52 -64.45
N LYS A 1167 6.88 16.37 -63.42
CA LYS A 1167 5.70 17.10 -62.94
C LYS A 1167 5.15 18.05 -64.01
N CYS A 1168 6.01 18.78 -64.70
CA CYS A 1168 5.59 19.71 -65.76
C CYS A 1168 5.02 19.00 -66.99
N SER A 1169 5.53 17.81 -67.32
CA SER A 1169 5.09 17.03 -68.50
C SER A 1169 3.85 16.17 -68.23
N TYR A 1170 3.65 15.69 -66.99
CA TYR A 1170 2.63 14.71 -66.61
C TYR A 1170 1.67 15.14 -65.50
N GLY A 1171 1.53 16.45 -65.23
CA GLY A 1171 0.51 17.00 -64.34
C GLY A 1171 -0.94 16.83 -64.85
N SER A 1172 -1.28 15.64 -65.34
CA SER A 1172 -2.62 15.22 -65.77
C SER A 1172 -3.37 14.54 -64.61
N HIS A 1173 -4.71 14.46 -64.72
CA HIS A 1173 -5.58 13.99 -63.64
C HIS A 1173 -5.34 12.56 -63.13
N SER A 1174 -4.55 11.72 -63.81
CA SER A 1174 -4.32 10.33 -63.40
C SER A 1174 -3.04 10.10 -62.59
N SER A 1175 -2.19 11.10 -62.37
CA SER A 1175 -0.90 10.92 -61.67
C SER A 1175 -0.67 11.96 -60.58
N THR A 1176 -0.22 11.53 -59.40
CA THR A 1176 0.07 12.41 -58.25
C THR A 1176 1.56 12.43 -57.91
N PHE A 1177 2.04 13.56 -57.37
CA PHE A 1177 3.44 13.83 -57.07
C PHE A 1177 3.61 14.12 -55.57
N LEU A 1178 4.45 13.34 -54.90
CA LEU A 1178 4.63 13.40 -53.45
C LEU A 1178 6.10 13.47 -53.05
N VAL A 1179 6.36 14.01 -51.86
CA VAL A 1179 7.67 13.92 -51.19
C VAL A 1179 7.56 12.96 -50.01
N VAL A 1180 8.43 11.95 -49.98
CA VAL A 1180 8.47 10.92 -48.93
C VAL A 1180 9.91 10.65 -48.49
N TYR A 1181 10.10 9.90 -47.40
CA TYR A 1181 11.40 9.35 -47.04
C TYR A 1181 11.30 7.84 -46.84
N LYS A 1182 12.25 7.09 -47.39
CA LYS A 1182 12.34 5.63 -47.25
C LYS A 1182 13.77 5.18 -47.51
N SER A 1183 14.35 4.42 -46.59
CA SER A 1183 15.72 3.95 -46.71
C SER A 1183 15.90 3.05 -47.93
N HIS A 1184 16.91 3.35 -48.76
CA HIS A 1184 17.21 2.58 -49.96
C HIS A 1184 18.72 2.46 -50.16
N THR A 1185 19.24 1.24 -50.06
CA THR A 1185 20.70 0.98 -50.06
C THR A 1185 21.39 1.29 -51.39
N ASN A 1186 20.68 1.13 -52.51
CA ASN A 1186 21.25 1.22 -53.85
C ASN A 1186 21.32 2.66 -54.41
N HIS A 1187 20.59 3.60 -53.81
CA HIS A 1187 20.47 4.98 -54.32
C HIS A 1187 20.63 5.99 -53.17
N PRO A 1188 21.87 6.28 -52.72
CA PRO A 1188 22.10 7.17 -51.59
C PRO A 1188 21.73 8.62 -51.91
N GLY A 1189 21.20 9.32 -50.90
CA GLY A 1189 20.74 10.71 -50.97
C GLY A 1189 19.28 10.83 -51.36
N SER A 1190 18.95 10.52 -52.62
CA SER A 1190 17.58 10.56 -53.13
C SER A 1190 17.37 9.58 -54.29
N CYS A 1191 16.12 9.22 -54.51
CA CYS A 1191 15.67 8.57 -55.74
C CYS A 1191 14.22 8.96 -56.04
N ILE A 1192 13.78 8.71 -57.27
CA ILE A 1192 12.39 8.91 -57.68
C ILE A 1192 11.75 7.51 -57.76
N LEU A 1193 10.73 7.27 -56.94
CA LEU A 1193 10.01 6.00 -56.91
C LEU A 1193 8.66 6.14 -57.60
N ILE A 1194 8.31 5.16 -58.45
CA ILE A 1194 7.04 5.12 -59.16
C ILE A 1194 6.27 3.89 -58.71
N TYR A 1195 5.04 4.12 -58.26
CA TYR A 1195 4.05 3.10 -57.96
C TYR A 1195 2.98 3.15 -59.07
N GLU A 1196 2.90 2.08 -59.86
CA GLU A 1196 1.99 1.97 -61.02
C GLU A 1196 0.74 1.18 -60.60
N ASN A 1197 -0.45 1.66 -60.95
CA ASN A 1197 -1.75 1.01 -60.73
C ASN A 1197 -2.01 0.56 -59.28
N GLY A 1198 -1.67 1.39 -58.29
CA GLY A 1198 -1.88 1.08 -56.87
C GLY A 1198 -1.03 -0.08 -56.34
N SER A 1199 -0.01 -0.53 -57.08
CA SER A 1199 0.92 -1.57 -56.64
C SER A 1199 1.73 -1.10 -55.43
N ASP A 1200 1.93 -1.98 -54.44
CA ASP A 1200 2.82 -1.76 -53.29
C ASP A 1200 4.32 -1.87 -53.67
N LYS A 1201 4.62 -2.50 -54.81
CA LYS A 1201 5.97 -2.59 -55.38
C LYS A 1201 6.32 -1.36 -56.20
N ALA A 1202 7.19 -0.52 -55.64
CA ALA A 1202 7.77 0.62 -56.34
C ALA A 1202 8.86 0.20 -57.33
N THR A 1203 9.01 0.95 -58.41
CA THR A 1203 10.20 0.89 -59.27
C THR A 1203 10.97 2.20 -59.22
N CYS A 1204 12.31 2.12 -59.16
CA CYS A 1204 13.15 3.31 -59.18
C CYS A 1204 13.20 3.88 -60.61
N PHE A 1205 12.81 5.14 -60.78
CA PHE A 1205 12.87 5.81 -62.06
C PHE A 1205 14.32 6.00 -62.49
N THR A 1206 14.66 5.44 -63.64
CA THR A 1206 15.94 5.65 -64.29
C THR A 1206 15.66 6.34 -65.62
N PRO A 1207 16.17 7.56 -65.86
CA PRO A 1207 16.03 8.20 -67.17
C PRO A 1207 16.70 7.33 -68.24
N PRO A 1208 16.15 7.30 -69.47
CA PRO A 1208 16.86 6.74 -70.61
C PRO A 1208 18.23 7.40 -70.74
N ILE A 1209 19.25 6.60 -71.04
CA ILE A 1209 20.56 7.15 -71.39
C ILE A 1209 20.41 7.85 -72.73
N LYS A 1210 20.99 9.05 -72.87
CA LYS A 1210 21.07 9.75 -74.16
C LYS A 1210 21.54 8.77 -75.24
N PRO A 1211 20.71 8.44 -76.25
CA PRO A 1211 21.11 7.48 -77.26
C PRO A 1211 22.29 8.05 -78.05
N ALA A 1212 23.22 7.17 -78.45
CA ALA A 1212 24.33 7.60 -79.29
C ALA A 1212 23.79 8.18 -80.60
N SER A 1213 24.45 9.21 -81.13
CA SER A 1213 24.05 9.83 -82.38
C SER A 1213 23.96 8.80 -83.50
N PRO A 1214 22.97 8.89 -84.41
CA PRO A 1214 22.82 7.92 -85.50
C PRO A 1214 24.11 7.82 -86.30
N VAL A 1215 24.69 6.62 -86.37
CA VAL A 1215 25.89 6.35 -87.19
C VAL A 1215 25.42 5.93 -88.57
N ILE A 1216 25.89 6.62 -89.59
CA ILE A 1216 25.50 6.32 -90.97
C ILE A 1216 26.39 5.20 -91.49
N GLU A 1217 25.80 4.04 -91.77
CA GLU A 1217 26.46 2.87 -92.39
C GLU A 1217 26.56 3.07 -93.91
N GLN A 1218 25.45 3.48 -94.54
CA GLN A 1218 25.41 3.73 -95.99
C GLN A 1218 24.50 4.91 -96.35
N ILE A 1219 24.92 5.65 -97.37
CA ILE A 1219 24.15 6.73 -97.99
C ILE A 1219 23.97 6.39 -99.47
N GLY A 1220 22.73 6.06 -99.86
CA GLY A 1220 22.32 5.90 -101.25
C GLY A 1220 21.69 7.18 -101.81
N GLU A 1221 21.05 7.05 -102.97
CA GLU A 1221 20.34 8.15 -103.65
C GLU A 1221 19.05 8.52 -102.91
N ASP A 1222 18.28 7.52 -102.44
CA ASP A 1222 16.98 7.70 -101.77
C ASP A 1222 16.89 6.99 -100.40
N ILE A 1223 18.02 6.46 -99.93
CA ILE A 1223 18.11 5.63 -98.72
C ILE A 1223 19.28 6.06 -97.85
N VAL A 1224 19.06 6.10 -96.54
CA VAL A 1224 20.11 6.22 -95.52
C VAL A 1224 19.98 5.01 -94.60
N VAL A 1225 21.05 4.22 -94.50
CA VAL A 1225 21.14 3.09 -93.58
C VAL A 1225 21.91 3.55 -92.36
N LEU A 1226 21.27 3.46 -91.20
CA LEU A 1226 21.83 3.87 -89.91
C LEU A 1226 22.08 2.63 -89.05
N LYS A 1227 23.13 2.64 -88.24
CA LYS A 1227 23.35 1.60 -87.25
C LYS A 1227 22.36 1.74 -86.10
N ALA A 1228 21.73 0.65 -85.70
CA ALA A 1228 20.88 0.61 -84.51
C ALA A 1228 21.75 0.79 -83.26
N THR A 1229 21.32 1.64 -82.34
CA THR A 1229 21.99 1.80 -81.05
C THR A 1229 21.42 0.79 -80.04
N PRO A 1230 22.26 0.07 -79.27
CA PRO A 1230 21.77 -0.85 -78.24
C PRO A 1230 20.88 -0.11 -77.24
N LEU A 1231 19.70 -0.68 -76.95
CA LEU A 1231 18.81 -0.13 -75.92
C LEU A 1231 19.48 -0.23 -74.54
N CYS A 1232 19.52 0.88 -73.82
CA CYS A 1232 19.76 0.81 -72.38
C CYS A 1232 18.51 0.23 -71.69
N PRO A 1233 18.64 -0.47 -70.54
CA PRO A 1233 17.51 -1.11 -69.85
C PRO A 1233 16.36 -0.16 -69.48
N ALA A 1234 16.64 1.14 -69.38
CA ALA A 1234 15.64 2.16 -69.07
C ALA A 1234 14.81 2.62 -70.28
N THR A 1235 15.21 2.28 -71.51
CA THR A 1235 14.50 2.68 -72.74
C THR A 1235 13.43 1.64 -73.09
N GLN A 1236 12.17 2.05 -73.03
CA GLN A 1236 11.02 1.24 -73.43
C GLN A 1236 10.84 1.23 -74.95
N GLU A 1237 11.13 2.35 -75.61
CA GLU A 1237 11.00 2.49 -77.06
C GLU A 1237 12.09 3.43 -77.60
N LEU A 1238 12.74 3.05 -78.71
CA LEU A 1238 13.67 3.94 -79.43
C LEU A 1238 13.03 4.37 -80.75
N ARG A 1239 12.94 5.68 -80.99
CA ARG A 1239 12.41 6.27 -82.22
C ARG A 1239 13.51 7.04 -82.96
N LEU A 1240 13.60 6.87 -84.26
CA LEU A 1240 14.37 7.73 -85.13
C LEU A 1240 13.50 8.90 -85.57
N LEU A 1241 13.89 10.11 -85.17
CA LEU A 1241 13.30 11.36 -85.64
C LEU A 1241 14.13 11.91 -86.79
N TYR A 1242 13.51 12.26 -87.91
CA TYR A 1242 14.17 12.86 -89.06
C TYR A 1242 13.33 13.95 -89.71
N LYS A 1243 13.98 14.94 -90.31
CA LYS A 1243 13.33 16.01 -91.08
C LYS A 1243 14.27 16.59 -92.11
N LYS A 1244 13.75 17.21 -93.17
CA LYS A 1244 14.61 18.02 -94.05
C LYS A 1244 15.15 19.20 -93.25
N LYS A 1245 16.35 19.68 -93.60
CA LYS A 1245 16.96 20.83 -92.91
C LYS A 1245 16.06 22.07 -92.85
N GLU A 1246 15.22 22.25 -93.86
CA GLU A 1246 14.26 23.35 -93.99
C GLU A 1246 12.88 23.07 -93.35
N GLU A 1247 12.59 21.82 -92.97
CA GLU A 1247 11.31 21.46 -92.33
C GLU A 1247 11.36 21.73 -90.81
N ASN A 1248 10.25 22.17 -90.23
CA ASN A 1248 10.13 22.39 -88.78
C ASN A 1248 9.84 21.09 -88.04
N ASP A 1249 8.89 20.30 -88.54
CA ASP A 1249 8.36 19.13 -87.86
C ASP A 1249 9.22 17.88 -88.08
N TRP A 1250 9.44 17.14 -87.00
CA TRP A 1250 10.15 15.86 -87.04
C TRP A 1250 9.18 14.75 -87.46
N LYS A 1251 9.58 13.93 -88.43
CA LYS A 1251 8.93 12.65 -88.75
C LYS A 1251 9.54 11.57 -87.87
N SER A 1252 8.73 10.63 -87.37
CA SER A 1252 9.19 9.57 -86.47
C SER A 1252 9.05 8.18 -87.09
N GLN A 1253 10.06 7.34 -86.90
CA GLN A 1253 10.04 5.92 -87.23
C GLN A 1253 10.49 5.12 -85.99
N SER A 1254 9.71 4.14 -85.56
CA SER A 1254 10.07 3.24 -84.47
C SER A 1254 11.17 2.27 -84.92
N VAL A 1255 12.19 2.10 -84.06
CA VAL A 1255 13.34 1.23 -84.34
C VAL A 1255 13.06 -0.15 -83.74
N LYS A 1256 13.00 -1.18 -84.59
CA LYS A 1256 12.88 -2.58 -84.13
C LYS A 1256 14.26 -3.10 -83.75
N THR A 1257 14.43 -3.55 -82.51
CA THR A 1257 15.73 -3.91 -81.93
C THR A 1257 16.29 -5.27 -82.33
N SER A 1258 15.63 -6.00 -83.23
CA SER A 1258 16.10 -7.31 -83.69
C SER A 1258 17.14 -7.27 -84.82
N GLY A 1259 17.59 -6.10 -85.27
CA GLY A 1259 18.56 -5.95 -86.37
C GLY A 1259 19.57 -4.83 -86.14
N ASP A 1260 20.79 -5.02 -86.65
CA ASP A 1260 21.91 -4.08 -86.51
C ASP A 1260 21.74 -2.78 -87.33
N GLU A 1261 20.78 -2.76 -88.27
CA GLU A 1261 20.62 -1.69 -89.26
C GLU A 1261 19.18 -1.16 -89.33
N VAL A 1262 19.05 0.16 -89.36
CA VAL A 1262 17.82 0.94 -89.48
C VAL A 1262 17.78 1.60 -90.85
N PHE A 1263 16.81 1.18 -91.67
CA PHE A 1263 16.66 1.69 -93.03
C PHE A 1263 15.69 2.88 -93.06
N LEU A 1264 16.19 4.02 -93.48
CA LEU A 1264 15.40 5.22 -93.76
C LEU A 1264 15.30 5.39 -95.29
N THR A 1265 14.19 4.95 -95.87
CA THR A 1265 13.94 4.91 -97.33
C THR A 1265 12.98 6.02 -97.78
N GLY A 1266 12.96 6.34 -99.07
CA GLY A 1266 12.07 7.35 -99.64
C GLY A 1266 12.53 8.80 -99.41
N LEU A 1267 13.83 8.98 -99.17
CA LEU A 1267 14.45 10.29 -99.06
C LEU A 1267 14.65 10.87 -100.47
N ARG A 1268 14.58 12.20 -100.61
CA ARG A 1268 14.94 12.86 -101.87
C ARG A 1268 16.46 12.84 -102.08
N PRO A 1269 16.96 12.50 -103.29
CA PRO A 1269 18.36 12.67 -103.67
C PRO A 1269 18.83 14.12 -103.50
N ASP A 1270 20.14 14.30 -103.30
CA ASP A 1270 20.79 15.60 -103.11
C ASP A 1270 20.09 16.55 -102.09
N THR A 1271 19.48 15.99 -101.04
CA THR A 1271 18.75 16.77 -100.03
C THR A 1271 19.36 16.54 -98.65
N GLU A 1272 19.56 17.62 -97.89
CA GLU A 1272 20.10 17.58 -96.54
C GLU A 1272 18.99 17.29 -95.50
N TYR A 1273 19.16 16.21 -94.74
CA TYR A 1273 18.26 15.80 -93.66
C TYR A 1273 18.96 15.93 -92.31
N LYS A 1274 18.19 16.34 -91.30
CA LYS A 1274 18.56 16.26 -89.89
C LYS A 1274 17.93 15.01 -89.30
N MET A 1275 18.70 14.24 -88.55
CA MET A 1275 18.25 12.99 -87.94
C MET A 1275 18.74 12.90 -86.49
N LYS A 1276 17.93 12.35 -85.59
CA LYS A 1276 18.29 12.07 -84.20
C LYS A 1276 17.52 10.85 -83.70
N TYR A 1277 18.11 10.08 -82.79
CA TYR A 1277 17.38 9.11 -82.02
C TYR A 1277 16.71 9.77 -80.82
N VAL A 1278 15.55 9.27 -80.43
CA VAL A 1278 14.84 9.63 -79.20
C VAL A 1278 14.54 8.35 -78.45
N ALA A 1279 15.08 8.25 -77.26
CA ALA A 1279 14.80 7.17 -76.33
C ALA A 1279 13.63 7.56 -75.44
N LEU A 1280 12.55 6.79 -75.48
CA LEU A 1280 11.39 6.92 -74.61
C LEU A 1280 11.54 5.95 -73.43
N GLY A 1281 11.53 6.48 -72.22
CA GLY A 1281 11.52 5.72 -70.97
C GLY A 1281 10.12 5.60 -70.36
N LYS A 1282 10.09 5.09 -69.12
CA LYS A 1282 8.90 5.10 -68.26
C LYS A 1282 8.30 6.50 -68.17
N LEU A 1283 6.97 6.59 -68.04
CA LEU A 1283 6.21 7.85 -68.07
C LEU A 1283 6.50 8.69 -69.33
N ASN A 1284 6.78 8.03 -70.47
CA ASN A 1284 7.25 8.64 -71.74
C ASN A 1284 8.31 9.74 -71.59
N TYR A 1285 9.19 9.67 -70.58
CA TYR A 1285 10.30 10.60 -70.47
C TYR A 1285 11.24 10.42 -71.67
N THR A 1286 11.52 11.48 -72.42
CA THR A 1286 12.31 11.41 -73.67
C THR A 1286 13.72 11.92 -73.48
N THR A 1287 14.69 11.22 -74.06
CA THR A 1287 16.07 11.70 -74.16
C THR A 1287 16.54 11.63 -75.60
N ASP A 1288 16.97 12.77 -76.12
CA ASP A 1288 17.34 12.95 -77.53
C ASP A 1288 18.84 12.77 -77.76
N SER A 1289 19.23 12.06 -78.81
CA SER A 1289 20.60 12.06 -79.31
C SER A 1289 20.98 13.43 -79.87
N ASP A 1290 22.28 13.64 -80.12
CA ASP A 1290 22.67 14.79 -80.93
C ASP A 1290 22.09 14.65 -82.35
N VAL A 1291 21.76 15.79 -82.93
CA VAL A 1291 21.23 15.87 -84.29
C VAL A 1291 22.38 15.76 -85.26
N ILE A 1292 22.32 14.77 -86.16
CA ILE A 1292 23.25 14.64 -87.27
C ILE A 1292 22.63 15.21 -88.55
N GLY A 1293 23.49 15.74 -89.43
CA GLY A 1293 23.13 16.11 -90.79
C GLY A 1293 23.60 15.03 -91.77
N VAL A 1294 22.77 14.67 -92.74
CA VAL A 1294 23.16 13.77 -93.83
C VAL A 1294 22.64 14.30 -95.16
N THR A 1295 23.47 14.24 -96.19
CA THR A 1295 23.09 14.60 -97.56
C THR A 1295 23.11 13.33 -98.41
N THR A 1296 21.96 12.96 -98.96
CA THR A 1296 21.79 11.81 -99.88
C THR A 1296 22.63 11.99 -101.16
N ARG A 1297 23.17 10.92 -101.73
CA ARG A 1297 24.11 11.01 -102.86
C ARG A 1297 23.47 11.55 -104.14
N VAL A 1298 24.29 12.27 -104.91
CA VAL A 1298 23.98 12.74 -106.26
C VAL A 1298 24.13 11.58 -107.25
N VAL A 1299 23.13 11.42 -108.11
CA VAL A 1299 23.08 10.45 -109.21
C VAL A 1299 24.28 10.68 -110.13
N SER A 1300 25.35 9.89 -109.99
CA SER A 1300 26.50 9.97 -110.89
C SER A 1300 26.37 8.94 -112.00
N GLU A 1301 25.90 9.38 -113.16
CA GLU A 1301 25.83 8.63 -114.41
C GLU A 1301 27.23 8.15 -114.85
N LYS A 1302 27.58 6.87 -114.64
CA LYS A 1302 28.60 6.22 -115.47
C LYS A 1302 28.31 4.73 -115.72
N GLN A 1303 27.80 4.52 -116.92
CA GLN A 1303 28.04 3.44 -117.89
C GLN A 1303 29.00 2.30 -117.51
N CYS A 1304 28.45 1.09 -117.68
CA CYS A 1304 28.98 -0.08 -118.39
C CYS A 1304 30.40 -0.59 -118.07
N ALA A 1305 30.47 -1.79 -117.47
CA ALA A 1305 31.10 -2.96 -118.09
C ALA A 1305 30.80 -4.24 -117.29
N LEU A 1306 30.29 -5.27 -117.99
CA LEU A 1306 30.24 -6.67 -117.56
C LEU A 1306 31.66 -7.21 -117.33
N PRO A 1307 31.84 -8.17 -116.39
CA PRO A 1307 32.16 -9.52 -116.87
C PRO A 1307 31.53 -10.66 -116.05
N TYR A 1308 30.93 -11.59 -116.79
CA TYR A 1308 30.90 -13.06 -116.64
C TYR A 1308 31.30 -13.70 -115.29
N SER A 1309 30.46 -14.58 -114.75
CA SER A 1309 30.54 -16.03 -115.00
C SER A 1309 29.58 -16.83 -114.12
N CYS A 1310 29.06 -17.90 -114.69
CA CYS A 1310 28.16 -18.87 -114.11
C CYS A 1310 28.89 -19.80 -113.12
N ASN A 1311 28.23 -20.23 -112.04
CA ASN A 1311 28.13 -21.66 -111.74
C ASN A 1311 27.07 -22.00 -110.69
N THR A 1312 26.19 -22.90 -111.11
CA THR A 1312 25.21 -23.73 -110.42
C THR A 1312 25.80 -24.66 -109.35
N ASN A 1313 24.99 -24.97 -108.31
CA ASN A 1313 24.85 -26.27 -107.62
C ASN A 1313 23.64 -26.17 -106.64
N PHE A 1314 22.42 -26.56 -107.01
CA PHE A 1314 21.78 -27.90 -106.94
C PHE A 1314 21.62 -28.55 -105.55
N THR A 1315 20.37 -28.52 -105.05
CA THR A 1315 19.54 -29.62 -104.44
C THR A 1315 20.01 -30.44 -103.22
N TYR A 1316 19.13 -30.58 -102.19
CA TYR A 1316 18.35 -31.79 -101.81
C TYR A 1316 17.67 -31.56 -100.42
N PHE A 1317 16.34 -31.44 -100.30
CA PHE A 1317 15.30 -32.47 -100.05
C PHE A 1317 15.22 -33.09 -98.64
N ASN A 1318 14.11 -32.75 -97.95
CA ASN A 1318 13.28 -33.51 -96.99
C ASN A 1318 13.85 -34.16 -95.72
N SER A 1319 13.26 -33.82 -94.57
CA SER A 1319 12.38 -34.75 -93.81
C SER A 1319 11.66 -34.03 -92.66
N GLU A 1320 10.33 -34.05 -92.72
CA GLU A 1320 9.41 -33.95 -91.58
C GLU A 1320 9.27 -35.32 -90.88
N LEU A 1321 8.57 -35.31 -89.73
CA LEU A 1321 7.89 -36.43 -89.01
C LEU A 1321 8.80 -37.24 -88.05
N LEU A 1322 8.53 -37.47 -86.75
CA LEU A 1322 7.28 -37.68 -85.99
C LEU A 1322 7.50 -37.67 -84.45
N ASN A 1323 6.47 -37.18 -83.73
CA ASN A 1323 5.83 -37.68 -82.49
C ASN A 1323 6.60 -38.08 -81.19
N SER A 1324 6.30 -37.31 -80.13
CA SER A 1324 5.66 -37.68 -78.84
C SER A 1324 5.81 -39.10 -78.25
N ASN A 1325 6.38 -39.21 -77.03
CA ASN A 1325 5.69 -39.54 -75.76
C ASN A 1325 6.62 -40.00 -74.60
N SER A 1326 6.36 -39.44 -73.41
CA SER A 1326 6.44 -40.01 -72.03
C SER A 1326 7.53 -41.00 -71.59
N MET A 1327 8.25 -40.69 -70.49
CA MET A 1327 8.14 -41.41 -69.20
C MET A 1327 9.04 -40.82 -68.09
N GLN A 1328 8.59 -41.04 -66.85
CA GLN A 1328 9.03 -40.51 -65.56
C GLN A 1328 10.26 -41.18 -64.91
N LEU A 1329 10.89 -40.42 -63.99
CA LEU A 1329 11.55 -40.81 -62.72
C LEU A 1329 12.81 -41.71 -62.72
N ASN A 1330 13.97 -41.16 -62.29
CA ASN A 1330 14.66 -41.53 -61.03
C ASN A 1330 16.05 -40.87 -60.83
N GLU A 1331 16.22 -40.38 -59.60
CA GLU A 1331 17.37 -40.24 -58.70
C GLU A 1331 18.84 -40.48 -59.13
N THR A 1332 19.66 -39.47 -58.77
CA THR A 1332 21.02 -39.48 -58.19
C THR A 1332 21.97 -40.69 -58.35
N GLY A 1333 23.18 -40.43 -58.84
CA GLY A 1333 24.39 -41.19 -58.46
C GLY A 1333 25.57 -41.16 -59.44
N LYS A 1334 26.65 -40.43 -59.11
CA LYS A 1334 28.07 -40.74 -59.45
C LYS A 1334 29.00 -39.69 -58.82
N TYR A 1335 29.65 -39.96 -57.69
CA TYR A 1335 31.00 -40.57 -57.55
C TYR A 1335 32.12 -39.80 -58.26
N LEU A 1336 32.93 -39.09 -57.49
CA LEU A 1336 34.39 -38.95 -57.64
C LEU A 1336 34.99 -38.50 -56.30
N GLN A 1337 36.23 -38.90 -56.09
CA GLN A 1337 36.91 -39.24 -54.85
C GLN A 1337 38.22 -38.45 -54.86
N ASP A 1338 38.57 -37.75 -53.78
CA ASP A 1338 40.00 -37.49 -53.53
C ASP A 1338 40.35 -37.24 -52.05
N LYS A 1339 41.54 -37.69 -51.71
CA LYS A 1339 42.11 -37.87 -50.37
C LYS A 1339 42.73 -36.58 -49.82
N SER A 1340 42.66 -36.40 -48.50
CA SER A 1340 43.78 -35.87 -47.71
C SER A 1340 43.76 -36.44 -46.30
N GLU A 1341 44.85 -37.10 -45.93
CA GLU A 1341 45.14 -37.58 -44.58
C GLU A 1341 45.72 -36.44 -43.74
N GLN A 1342 45.17 -36.20 -42.55
CA GLN A 1342 45.90 -35.62 -41.43
C GLN A 1342 45.42 -36.24 -40.11
N LYS A 1343 46.30 -37.02 -39.49
CA LYS A 1343 46.24 -37.48 -38.09
C LYS A 1343 46.69 -36.35 -37.17
N LEU A 1344 45.97 -36.09 -36.06
CA LEU A 1344 46.54 -36.12 -34.69
C LEU A 1344 45.46 -36.00 -33.58
N SER A 1345 45.51 -36.99 -32.68
CA SER A 1345 45.27 -37.00 -31.22
C SER A 1345 44.10 -36.25 -30.55
N MET A 1346 43.33 -37.03 -29.79
CA MET A 1346 42.62 -36.64 -28.57
C MET A 1346 43.54 -35.97 -27.53
N THR A 1347 43.05 -34.93 -26.86
CA THR A 1347 43.23 -34.73 -25.41
C THR A 1347 42.07 -33.88 -24.88
N LYS A 1348 41.74 -34.11 -23.61
CA LYS A 1348 40.46 -33.87 -22.94
C LYS A 1348 40.15 -32.39 -22.67
N GLU A 1349 38.84 -32.13 -22.54
CA GLU A 1349 38.16 -31.22 -21.60
C GLU A 1349 39.04 -30.40 -20.62
N PRO A 1350 38.63 -29.15 -20.35
CA PRO A 1350 37.69 -29.01 -19.25
C PRO A 1350 36.42 -28.26 -19.69
N ARG A 1351 35.27 -28.91 -19.46
CA ARG A 1351 34.05 -28.17 -19.13
C ARG A 1351 34.40 -27.24 -17.97
N ASN A 1352 34.37 -25.94 -18.19
CA ASN A 1352 34.04 -25.02 -17.12
C ASN A 1352 32.67 -24.44 -17.45
N ASN A 1353 31.63 -25.17 -17.01
CA ASN A 1353 30.33 -24.58 -16.77
C ASN A 1353 30.51 -23.51 -15.68
N GLN A 1354 30.78 -22.27 -16.08
CA GLN A 1354 30.49 -21.10 -15.26
C GLN A 1354 29.64 -20.16 -16.13
N PRO A 1355 28.45 -19.76 -15.65
CA PRO A 1355 27.37 -19.33 -16.52
C PRO A 1355 27.67 -17.94 -17.08
N MET A 1356 27.56 -17.79 -18.41
CA MET A 1356 27.55 -16.47 -19.03
C MET A 1356 26.36 -15.69 -18.48
N SER A 1357 26.69 -14.64 -17.74
CA SER A 1357 25.80 -13.61 -17.23
C SER A 1357 25.02 -13.01 -18.39
N PHE A 1358 23.71 -13.20 -18.38
CA PHE A 1358 22.78 -12.45 -19.22
C PHE A 1358 22.85 -10.98 -18.87
N ASP A 1359 22.93 -10.18 -19.93
CA ASP A 1359 22.56 -8.77 -20.07
C ASP A 1359 22.01 -8.17 -18.77
N SER A 1360 22.84 -7.49 -17.98
CA SER A 1360 22.42 -6.78 -16.77
C SER A 1360 21.50 -5.62 -17.16
N SER A 1361 20.24 -5.98 -17.38
CA SER A 1361 19.09 -5.12 -17.22
C SER A 1361 19.35 -4.15 -16.08
N GLU A 1362 19.22 -2.83 -16.30
CA GLU A 1362 19.32 -1.83 -15.23
C GLU A 1362 18.42 -2.25 -14.06
N GLU A 1363 19.02 -2.86 -13.04
CA GLU A 1363 18.29 -3.39 -11.90
C GLU A 1363 17.78 -2.21 -11.08
N VAL A 1364 16.48 -2.18 -10.82
CA VAL A 1364 15.85 -1.15 -9.99
C VAL A 1364 16.07 -1.54 -8.53
N LYS A 1365 16.93 -0.80 -7.82
CA LYS A 1365 17.37 -1.13 -6.47
C LYS A 1365 16.41 -0.56 -5.42
N VAL A 1366 15.84 -1.43 -4.58
CA VAL A 1366 14.91 -1.04 -3.52
C VAL A 1366 15.49 -1.29 -2.13
N CYS A 1367 15.43 -0.31 -1.22
CA CYS A 1367 15.79 -0.46 0.19
C CYS A 1367 14.55 -0.43 1.08
N THR A 1368 14.54 -1.23 2.14
CA THR A 1368 13.45 -1.28 3.13
C THR A 1368 13.88 -0.68 4.47
N VAL A 1369 13.03 0.16 5.04
CA VAL A 1369 13.21 0.74 6.37
C VAL A 1369 12.01 0.39 7.24
N LEU A 1370 12.27 -0.24 8.38
CA LEU A 1370 11.23 -0.69 9.31
C LEU A 1370 11.17 0.28 10.50
N ALA A 1371 10.08 1.05 10.61
CA ALA A 1371 9.88 1.97 11.73
C ALA A 1371 9.33 1.30 12.99
N GLY A 1372 9.10 -0.01 12.97
CA GLY A 1372 8.62 -0.81 14.09
C GLY A 1372 8.54 -2.29 13.74
N LYS A 1373 7.81 -3.06 14.54
CA LYS A 1373 7.59 -4.49 14.29
C LYS A 1373 6.54 -4.68 13.18
N THR A 1374 6.95 -5.25 12.05
CA THR A 1374 6.13 -5.35 10.83
C THR A 1374 5.63 -6.76 10.50
N ASN A 1375 5.98 -7.78 11.30
CA ASN A 1375 5.54 -9.17 11.13
C ASN A 1375 5.65 -9.70 9.68
N ASN A 1376 6.78 -9.44 9.01
CA ASN A 1376 7.07 -9.87 7.63
C ASN A 1376 6.17 -9.26 6.53
N CYS A 1377 5.36 -8.24 6.83
CA CYS A 1377 4.56 -7.52 5.83
C CYS A 1377 5.43 -6.95 4.68
N GLN A 1378 6.66 -6.52 4.98
CA GLN A 1378 7.60 -6.00 3.98
C GLN A 1378 7.91 -7.02 2.88
N THR A 1379 8.05 -8.30 3.25
CA THR A 1379 8.37 -9.38 2.32
C THR A 1379 7.24 -9.61 1.32
N HIS A 1380 5.99 -9.58 1.78
CA HIS A 1380 4.81 -9.72 0.93
C HIS A 1380 4.61 -8.53 -0.02
N PHE A 1381 4.85 -7.31 0.48
CA PHE A 1381 4.72 -6.09 -0.33
C PHE A 1381 5.75 -6.10 -1.48
N ILE A 1382 7.00 -6.46 -1.19
CA ILE A 1382 8.09 -6.51 -2.19
C ILE A 1382 7.88 -7.63 -3.19
N ALA A 1383 7.40 -8.80 -2.76
CA ALA A 1383 7.02 -9.87 -3.67
C ALA A 1383 5.94 -9.40 -4.68
N SER A 1384 4.97 -8.60 -4.22
CA SER A 1384 3.93 -8.03 -5.06
C SER A 1384 4.47 -7.00 -6.07
N LEU A 1385 5.47 -6.20 -5.69
CA LEU A 1385 6.18 -5.30 -6.59
C LEU A 1385 7.03 -6.05 -7.61
N ARG A 1386 7.79 -7.09 -7.21
CA ARG A 1386 8.60 -7.94 -8.11
C ARG A 1386 7.76 -8.72 -9.13
N ALA A 1387 6.49 -8.98 -8.82
CA ALA A 1387 5.55 -9.57 -9.76
C ALA A 1387 5.10 -8.58 -10.85
N ARG A 1388 5.17 -7.27 -10.58
CA ARG A 1388 4.64 -6.20 -11.45
C ARG A 1388 5.73 -5.37 -12.13
N ILE A 1389 6.93 -5.28 -11.55
CA ILE A 1389 8.06 -4.48 -12.04
C ILE A 1389 9.18 -5.43 -12.51
N GLU A 1390 9.71 -5.18 -13.70
CA GLU A 1390 10.85 -5.92 -14.26
C GLU A 1390 12.15 -5.55 -13.52
N HIS A 1391 13.01 -6.53 -13.24
CA HIS A 1391 14.37 -6.32 -12.70
C HIS A 1391 14.49 -5.60 -11.33
N LEU A 1392 13.50 -5.74 -10.44
CA LEU A 1392 13.54 -5.12 -9.11
C LEU A 1392 14.37 -5.93 -8.08
N THR A 1393 15.49 -5.39 -7.60
CA THR A 1393 16.43 -6.04 -6.65
C THR A 1393 16.54 -5.30 -5.32
N GLU A 1394 16.72 -6.03 -4.21
CA GLU A 1394 16.71 -5.47 -2.85
C GLU A 1394 18.14 -5.16 -2.38
N VAL A 1395 18.36 -3.94 -1.85
CA VAL A 1395 19.66 -3.49 -1.33
C VAL A 1395 19.56 -3.14 0.16
N ARG A 1396 20.71 -3.19 0.86
CA ARG A 1396 20.75 -3.07 2.33
C ARG A 1396 20.82 -1.63 2.83
N SER A 1397 21.33 -0.70 2.03
CA SER A 1397 21.52 0.70 2.42
C SER A 1397 20.58 1.61 1.64
N VAL A 1398 20.13 2.68 2.29
CA VAL A 1398 19.33 3.72 1.63
C VAL A 1398 20.15 4.36 0.51
N ASP A 1399 21.46 4.51 0.67
CA ASP A 1399 22.37 5.18 -0.28
C ASP A 1399 22.53 4.43 -1.62
N GLU A 1400 22.48 3.10 -1.61
CA GLU A 1400 22.55 2.27 -2.83
C GLU A 1400 21.20 2.16 -3.57
N SER A 1401 20.10 2.58 -2.95
CA SER A 1401 18.75 2.38 -3.51
C SER A 1401 18.28 3.49 -4.43
N ASP A 1402 17.48 3.12 -5.42
CA ASP A 1402 16.71 4.05 -6.26
C ASP A 1402 15.35 4.37 -5.61
N ILE A 1403 14.79 3.36 -4.91
CA ILE A 1403 13.49 3.40 -4.26
C ILE A 1403 13.63 3.04 -2.78
N VAL A 1404 13.01 3.83 -1.90
CA VAL A 1404 12.97 3.57 -0.45
C VAL A 1404 11.55 3.19 -0.04
N LEU A 1405 11.38 2.03 0.61
CA LEU A 1405 10.11 1.58 1.18
C LEU A 1405 10.16 1.70 2.71
N ILE A 1406 9.34 2.57 3.29
CA ILE A 1406 9.25 2.80 4.74
C ILE A 1406 7.99 2.11 5.27
N PHE A 1407 8.14 1.13 6.17
CA PHE A 1407 7.01 0.47 6.80
C PHE A 1407 6.76 1.03 8.20
N CYS A 1408 5.60 1.67 8.39
CA CYS A 1408 5.21 2.36 9.61
C CYS A 1408 3.99 1.67 10.26
N PRO A 1409 4.20 0.75 11.23
CA PRO A 1409 3.10 0.20 12.02
C PRO A 1409 2.56 1.25 13.00
N ILE A 1410 1.25 1.49 12.95
CA ILE A 1410 0.58 2.39 13.90
C ILE A 1410 0.41 1.66 15.24
N VAL A 1411 1.17 2.11 16.24
CA VAL A 1411 1.17 1.57 17.61
C VAL A 1411 0.64 2.58 18.63
N SER A 1412 0.64 3.87 18.28
CA SER A 1412 0.14 4.96 19.11
C SER A 1412 -0.94 5.75 18.36
N ARG A 1413 -0.60 6.94 17.85
CA ARG A 1413 -1.45 7.78 17.00
C ARG A 1413 -0.79 7.88 15.63
N ALA A 1414 -1.59 7.73 14.57
CA ALA A 1414 -1.10 7.71 13.20
C ALA A 1414 -0.16 8.90 12.87
N GLY A 1415 -0.53 10.13 13.25
CA GLY A 1415 0.33 11.30 13.01
C GLY A 1415 1.69 11.21 13.69
N THR A 1416 1.73 10.81 14.96
CA THR A 1416 2.98 10.70 15.74
C THR A 1416 3.89 9.59 15.22
N ASP A 1417 3.32 8.43 14.90
CA ASP A 1417 4.10 7.29 14.40
C ASP A 1417 4.62 7.54 12.98
N ILE A 1418 3.82 8.22 12.13
CA ILE A 1418 4.23 8.63 10.78
C ILE A 1418 5.37 9.66 10.86
N ASP A 1419 5.25 10.68 11.70
CA ASP A 1419 6.31 11.68 11.89
C ASP A 1419 7.61 11.02 12.36
N ALA A 1420 7.53 10.09 13.33
CA ALA A 1420 8.69 9.35 13.81
C ALA A 1420 9.32 8.44 12.73
N ALA A 1421 8.50 7.81 11.89
CA ALA A 1421 8.97 6.98 10.78
C ALA A 1421 9.69 7.80 9.70
N ILE A 1422 9.14 8.96 9.33
CA ILE A 1422 9.78 9.89 8.41
C ILE A 1422 11.09 10.42 9.00
N HIS A 1423 11.12 10.75 10.29
CA HIS A 1423 12.33 11.30 10.93
C HIS A 1423 13.46 10.28 11.07
N ARG A 1424 13.14 8.97 11.13
CA ARG A 1424 14.12 7.87 11.05
C ARG A 1424 14.74 7.74 9.67
N CYS A 1425 13.99 8.09 8.63
CA CYS A 1425 14.47 8.18 7.26
C CYS A 1425 14.96 9.61 7.00
N TYR A 1426 16.21 9.90 7.36
CA TYR A 1426 16.93 11.08 6.86
C TYR A 1426 17.22 10.90 5.35
N THR A 1427 16.17 10.70 4.55
CA THR A 1427 16.28 10.40 3.12
C THR A 1427 16.56 11.69 2.38
N ASN A 1428 17.70 11.73 1.68
CA ASN A 1428 17.98 12.70 0.63
C ASN A 1428 16.70 12.95 -0.19
N ALA A 1429 16.30 14.22 -0.30
CA ALA A 1429 15.05 14.64 -0.92
C ALA A 1429 14.87 14.20 -2.40
N SER A 1430 15.88 13.56 -3.00
CA SER A 1430 15.89 13.08 -4.38
C SER A 1430 15.37 11.66 -4.59
N LYS A 1431 15.31 10.79 -3.56
CA LYS A 1431 14.93 9.38 -3.76
C LYS A 1431 13.42 9.16 -3.75
N LEU A 1432 12.93 8.30 -4.66
CA LEU A 1432 11.51 7.94 -4.72
C LEU A 1432 11.15 7.11 -3.49
N THR A 1433 10.30 7.66 -2.62
CA THR A 1433 9.99 7.05 -1.33
C THR A 1433 8.53 6.62 -1.28
N VAL A 1434 8.25 5.40 -0.83
CA VAL A 1434 6.90 4.91 -0.55
C VAL A 1434 6.76 4.63 0.94
N LEU A 1435 5.91 5.40 1.62
CA LEU A 1435 5.54 5.20 3.02
C LEU A 1435 4.33 4.26 3.09
N VAL A 1436 4.55 3.04 3.57
CA VAL A 1436 3.54 2.01 3.79
C VAL A 1436 3.09 2.06 5.25
N VAL A 1437 1.92 2.65 5.50
CA VAL A 1437 1.32 2.75 6.83
C VAL A 1437 0.56 1.47 7.14
N LEU A 1438 0.99 0.72 8.14
CA LEU A 1438 0.43 -0.57 8.52
C LEU A 1438 -0.57 -0.39 9.68
N HIS A 1439 -1.84 -0.64 9.40
CA HIS A 1439 -2.93 -0.59 10.37
C HIS A 1439 -3.23 -1.98 10.90
N HIS A 1440 -3.04 -2.18 12.20
CA HIS A 1440 -3.29 -3.47 12.83
C HIS A 1440 -4.80 -3.75 12.95
N THR A 1441 -5.27 -4.74 12.21
CA THR A 1441 -6.68 -5.15 12.19
C THR A 1441 -6.81 -6.56 11.61
N PHE A 1442 -7.80 -7.33 12.06
CA PHE A 1442 -8.17 -8.59 11.41
C PHE A 1442 -9.26 -8.39 10.34
N ASP A 1443 -9.92 -7.22 10.33
CA ASP A 1443 -11.03 -6.87 9.44
C ASP A 1443 -10.50 -6.36 8.08
N PRO A 1444 -10.68 -7.12 6.97
CA PRO A 1444 -10.21 -6.74 5.62
C PRO A 1444 -11.00 -5.57 5.00
N GLU A 1445 -12.17 -5.23 5.54
CA GLU A 1445 -12.99 -4.10 5.06
C GLU A 1445 -12.86 -2.85 5.96
N LYS A 1446 -11.91 -2.86 6.90
CA LYS A 1446 -11.69 -1.77 7.84
C LYS A 1446 -11.43 -0.44 7.11
N THR A 1447 -12.36 0.49 7.29
CA THR A 1447 -12.16 1.88 6.87
C THR A 1447 -11.16 2.56 7.82
N VAL A 1448 -9.95 2.84 7.30
CA VAL A 1448 -8.95 3.67 7.99
C VAL A 1448 -8.83 5.04 7.31
N SER A 1449 -8.52 6.05 8.12
CA SER A 1449 -8.26 7.42 7.65
C SER A 1449 -7.12 7.43 6.64
N ASP A 1450 -7.30 8.17 5.54
CA ASP A 1450 -6.29 8.32 4.50
C ASP A 1450 -5.05 9.08 5.04
N SER A 1451 -3.95 8.34 5.20
CA SER A 1451 -2.72 8.87 5.79
C SER A 1451 -2.00 9.88 4.88
N SER A 1452 -2.35 9.92 3.58
CA SER A 1452 -1.80 10.92 2.65
C SER A 1452 -2.21 12.35 2.99
N LYS A 1453 -3.24 12.54 3.82
CA LYS A 1453 -3.63 13.86 4.35
C LYS A 1453 -2.65 14.40 5.39
N ILE A 1454 -1.84 13.54 6.00
CA ILE A 1454 -0.87 13.90 7.05
C ILE A 1454 0.45 14.32 6.42
N VAL A 1455 0.83 13.72 5.28
CA VAL A 1455 2.13 13.92 4.63
C VAL A 1455 1.92 14.21 3.15
N ASN A 1456 2.31 15.42 2.72
CA ASN A 1456 2.23 15.84 1.32
C ASN A 1456 3.62 16.27 0.82
N ARG A 1457 4.35 15.39 0.15
CA ARG A 1457 5.66 15.67 -0.49
C ARG A 1457 5.70 15.05 -1.89
N GLU A 1458 6.31 15.73 -2.87
CA GLU A 1458 6.28 15.30 -4.28
C GLU A 1458 7.00 13.96 -4.54
N ASN A 1459 8.08 13.69 -3.80
CA ASN A 1459 8.91 12.49 -3.91
C ASN A 1459 8.49 11.36 -2.94
N LEU A 1460 7.38 11.53 -2.20
CA LEU A 1460 6.90 10.58 -1.20
C LEU A 1460 5.44 10.19 -1.48
N LEU A 1461 5.21 8.91 -1.77
CA LEU A 1461 3.87 8.33 -1.86
C LEU A 1461 3.48 7.70 -0.52
N THR A 1462 2.34 8.10 0.04
CA THR A 1462 1.75 7.40 1.19
C THR A 1462 0.69 6.40 0.73
N VAL A 1463 0.78 5.17 1.22
CA VAL A 1463 -0.22 4.11 1.05
C VAL A 1463 -0.57 3.48 2.38
N ASP A 1464 -1.86 3.18 2.58
CA ASP A 1464 -2.38 2.54 3.78
C ASP A 1464 -2.62 1.05 3.52
N CYS A 1465 -2.09 0.19 4.38
CA CYS A 1465 -2.22 -1.26 4.30
C CYS A 1465 -2.78 -1.84 5.61
N LEU A 1466 -3.61 -2.88 5.50
CA LEU A 1466 -4.17 -3.59 6.64
C LEU A 1466 -3.37 -4.88 6.90
N PHE A 1467 -3.04 -5.14 8.18
CA PHE A 1467 -2.28 -6.34 8.58
C PHE A 1467 -2.69 -6.90 9.94
N TYR A 1468 -2.40 -8.19 10.18
CA TYR A 1468 -2.66 -8.90 11.44
C TYR A 1468 -1.47 -9.80 11.84
N GLU A 1469 -1.26 -10.03 13.14
CA GLU A 1469 -0.05 -10.70 13.67
C GLU A 1469 0.29 -12.04 13.02
N ASP A 1470 -0.69 -12.92 12.85
CA ASP A 1470 -0.50 -14.27 12.31
C ASP A 1470 -0.70 -14.37 10.78
N ALA A 1471 -1.35 -13.38 10.17
CA ALA A 1471 -1.71 -13.40 8.75
C ALA A 1471 -0.80 -12.53 7.87
N GLY A 1472 -0.06 -11.57 8.45
CA GLY A 1472 0.65 -10.56 7.69
C GLY A 1472 -0.30 -9.59 6.99
N LEU A 1473 0.01 -9.18 5.76
CA LEU A 1473 -0.85 -8.29 4.95
C LEU A 1473 -2.15 -9.02 4.55
N LEU A 1474 -3.30 -8.43 4.87
CA LEU A 1474 -4.60 -9.02 4.55
C LEU A 1474 -4.84 -9.04 3.03
N GLN A 1475 -5.44 -10.12 2.52
CA GLN A 1475 -5.95 -10.18 1.15
C GLN A 1475 -7.23 -9.33 1.05
N CYS A 1476 -7.10 -8.07 0.66
CA CYS A 1476 -8.21 -7.12 0.54
C CYS A 1476 -7.97 -6.14 -0.60
N GLN A 1477 -9.05 -5.51 -1.09
CA GLN A 1477 -8.99 -4.55 -2.19
C GLN A 1477 -8.06 -3.37 -1.86
N ARG A 1478 -8.08 -2.87 -0.61
CA ARG A 1478 -7.22 -1.76 -0.18
C ARG A 1478 -5.72 -2.05 -0.35
N ASN A 1479 -5.28 -3.26 0.02
CA ASN A 1479 -3.88 -3.66 -0.18
C ASN A 1479 -3.56 -3.85 -1.67
N SER A 1480 -4.51 -4.36 -2.48
CA SER A 1480 -4.35 -4.44 -3.93
C SER A 1480 -4.20 -3.05 -4.57
N ASP A 1481 -5.08 -2.12 -4.21
CA ASP A 1481 -5.04 -0.73 -4.66
C ASP A 1481 -3.74 -0.04 -4.23
N ALA A 1482 -3.23 -0.34 -3.02
CA ALA A 1482 -1.95 0.15 -2.56
C ALA A 1482 -0.79 -0.32 -3.46
N TYR A 1483 -0.77 -1.61 -3.85
CA TYR A 1483 0.24 -2.13 -4.78
C TYR A 1483 0.17 -1.45 -6.14
N ASP A 1484 -1.03 -1.36 -6.74
CA ASP A 1484 -1.20 -0.80 -8.07
C ASP A 1484 -0.95 0.72 -8.07
N LYS A 1485 -1.32 1.42 -7.00
CA LYS A 1485 -1.00 2.84 -6.79
C LYS A 1485 0.51 3.05 -6.67
N SER A 1486 1.22 2.21 -5.91
CA SER A 1486 2.68 2.25 -5.81
C SER A 1486 3.36 2.01 -7.14
N VAL A 1487 2.97 0.97 -7.89
CA VAL A 1487 3.58 0.65 -9.19
C VAL A 1487 3.33 1.77 -10.21
N ASN A 1488 2.09 2.23 -10.33
CA ASN A 1488 1.74 3.28 -11.29
C ASN A 1488 2.43 4.60 -10.96
N TRP A 1489 2.53 4.95 -9.67
CA TRP A 1489 3.26 6.14 -9.24
C TRP A 1489 4.76 6.02 -9.48
N LEU A 1490 5.37 4.87 -9.17
CA LEU A 1490 6.79 4.62 -9.43
C LEU A 1490 7.11 4.72 -10.93
N ILE A 1491 6.30 4.11 -11.81
CA ILE A 1491 6.49 4.22 -13.27
C ILE A 1491 6.33 5.68 -13.73
N ALA A 1492 5.34 6.40 -13.20
CA ALA A 1492 5.10 7.79 -13.56
C ALA A 1492 6.22 8.73 -13.08
N GLN A 1493 6.73 8.53 -11.86
CA GLN A 1493 7.82 9.33 -11.31
C GLN A 1493 9.17 8.92 -11.88
N GLY A 1494 9.41 7.64 -12.14
CA GLY A 1494 10.59 7.16 -12.86
C GLY A 1494 10.74 7.82 -14.23
N LYS A 1495 9.63 7.99 -14.97
CA LYS A 1495 9.63 8.76 -16.22
C LYS A 1495 10.01 10.24 -16.02
N LYS A 1496 9.71 10.83 -14.86
CA LYS A 1496 10.07 12.23 -14.53
C LYS A 1496 11.51 12.36 -14.02
N THR A 1497 12.00 11.37 -13.27
CA THR A 1497 13.34 11.39 -12.67
C THR A 1497 14.41 10.74 -13.53
N GLY A 1498 14.03 10.05 -14.62
CA GLY A 1498 14.96 9.32 -15.51
C GLY A 1498 15.12 7.83 -15.17
N LEU A 1499 14.49 7.34 -14.10
CA LEU A 1499 14.55 5.94 -13.67
C LEU A 1499 13.67 5.04 -14.56
N LYS A 1500 14.29 4.09 -15.27
CA LYS A 1500 13.61 3.20 -16.23
C LYS A 1500 12.89 2.04 -15.55
N ILE A 1501 11.71 2.32 -14.99
CA ILE A 1501 10.85 1.33 -14.33
C ILE A 1501 9.83 0.78 -15.34
N TYR A 1502 9.94 -0.51 -15.69
CA TYR A 1502 9.06 -1.17 -16.66
C TYR A 1502 8.09 -2.17 -16.01
N PRO A 1503 6.84 -2.25 -16.50
CA PRO A 1503 5.89 -3.27 -16.07
C PRO A 1503 6.29 -4.64 -16.63
N LYS A 1504 6.21 -5.67 -15.79
CA LYS A 1504 6.56 -7.07 -16.13
C LYS A 1504 5.54 -7.64 -17.12
N LYS A 1505 5.98 -8.14 -18.27
CA LYS A 1505 5.11 -8.73 -19.32
C LYS A 1505 4.47 -10.04 -18.84
N SER A 1506 3.16 -10.17 -19.04
CA SER A 1506 2.40 -11.39 -18.71
C SER A 1506 2.76 -12.56 -19.65
N PRO A 1507 2.93 -13.80 -19.15
CA PRO A 1507 3.40 -14.94 -19.95
C PRO A 1507 2.49 -15.36 -21.11
N ASP A 1508 1.23 -14.95 -21.15
CA ASP A 1508 0.25 -15.42 -22.15
C ASP A 1508 0.26 -14.65 -23.49
N SER A 1509 1.39 -14.06 -23.86
CA SER A 1509 1.54 -13.38 -25.16
C SER A 1509 2.60 -13.98 -26.09
N GLN A 1510 3.11 -15.18 -25.77
CA GLN A 1510 4.09 -15.91 -26.60
C GLN A 1510 3.58 -17.28 -27.09
N SER A 1511 2.46 -17.32 -27.80
CA SER A 1511 2.25 -18.30 -28.88
C SER A 1511 1.03 -17.91 -29.71
N ASN A 1512 1.26 -17.46 -30.95
CA ASN A 1512 0.41 -17.65 -32.15
C ASN A 1512 0.70 -16.65 -33.29
N GLY A 1513 1.89 -16.05 -33.31
CA GLY A 1513 2.36 -15.24 -34.43
C GLY A 1513 3.18 -16.00 -35.49
N ARG A 1514 2.98 -17.30 -35.69
CA ARG A 1514 3.56 -18.06 -36.83
C ARG A 1514 2.67 -19.25 -37.23
N LYS A 1515 1.66 -18.99 -38.05
CA LYS A 1515 1.17 -19.82 -39.17
C LYS A 1515 -0.25 -19.40 -39.56
N PHE A 1516 -0.35 -18.34 -40.35
CA PHE A 1516 -1.34 -18.24 -41.42
C PHE A 1516 -0.68 -17.43 -42.55
N TRP A 1517 0.25 -18.09 -43.23
CA TRP A 1517 0.61 -17.80 -44.61
C TRP A 1517 0.12 -18.99 -45.43
N ARG A 1518 -1.14 -18.90 -45.86
CA ARG A 1518 -1.65 -19.46 -47.11
C ARG A 1518 -2.83 -18.62 -47.55
#